data_AF-A0AAE3C4P8-F1
#
_entry.id   AF-A0AAE3C4P8-F1
#
_cell.length_a   1.000
_cell.length_b   1.000
_cell.length_c   1.000
_cell.angle_alpha   90.00
_cell.angle_beta   90.00
_cell.angle_gamma   90.00
#
_symmetry.space_group_name_H-M   'P 1'
#
loop_
_entity.id
_entity.type
_entity.pdbx_description
1 polymer ?
#
loop_
_entity_poly.entity_id
_entity_poly.type
_entity_poly.pdbx_seq_one_letter_code
_entity_poly.pdbx_strand_id
1 'polypeptide(L)'
;MPVRSKRLLSALLAAAIILPLILAVAPALPQPTIPLPPPMNSGEQPADPKQFYPPWWNHSFRYRLQVNFTDTSNVDHVDQPVDVYLTFSSGTCYNNSIRVRYYDGSDWLTVPCQVWNETYWDGTSYYKSLTLTFYINLTASSTKTYYVYYNDTDSGVETYTNEVWWSFNGTHYTFESSIYRANCSTTARGGKIEACYNKISGTYWTSRTINDPLGNWGFHWNPDYDYSTGTTSRYAPLAHQVVESGPLFITYTTRAKLGDYDAYCNITYRFFKWGWICETNSTFNSPASGRDYRNNEWVFNPGIMPNLTYKYQYGTPTTITFGSSNQQVNLYSNILWFCLWDQSDREAAGTFDLVSPQVSGANVRQGYWYYRVFWRVTSYYEFWDRYWGVVDFSAGGWIYEKFAVYIWNGSQGYAPFQAFAEGMKANLTVSAGTPEDVFYKLEVTVTDPSGAPIPNANVSVFNDGDYTQLNVSKLTDENGKCTFHLYYSGGGYYLQANLSLPYLPPGDQYVNQTGKWTPGVNSSSVTIVLNATRLYIEVYDKLGSRVQNANVTINYTSGSPQNIVNQSVDLYYANICLYVKAGASFYVNVSTQAYPNEQIILYNMSDGSVLSQPLALNGPADIRVELDRSIFVRQTQLRCEGGSFFTVYWSDEVNFSVWMEWVGPNIGINASWINYTILYPNGTLVVPQTTMTENTSVIGQWYVTLNTTILIGGHTYIVRFYGKPLDTDIYSYPVPITVYLQVNELPVTVEYQPFINVTWSSPPSFNVSVYLNDTRRNMPVANAVASYSILGTSYSGTMDYAGNGYYMIPANVIGNLSSGVYTIEVTPTAQNYSITSVKITLVINPIPTVANFSSEFLQDGRLSVIYNRTLTFSVELKDANGNPITDAIVTWSIIGTEYSGAMIEEGGGVYVATLNLSELPLGPIEPGSYVFSVTAFKQNYQEQRIMLPLSISEIPVTLTPVMLPLSSKFIIGPYVMVESNVPFVPLVFMLKDDSGRPVTGANVTILGLPVWEVSPGVYFTLVPVSGLSDVALPVSVKAEKAYYQSTSTVVLLNVKEWTIPLVNLPYRVFLALLASVLVPSSAFASYVYLQRARIPPIIRRIDYLIDRISKGLPVEVGKPTSRESVMTAVLGAELSLIGVEPRPAVYVPPEVADKLVPLLVEIGKSESEAQVILAELRATSPAEREKLLETLGVPPDISAAILQELEKEEEQKQPEKRTRKRRKTREVAEEEPKEEEQAGKPEEGGGEGEVEGKSGESTGGEQN
;
A
#
# COMPACT_ATOMS: atom_id res chain seq x y z
N MET A 1 -23.42 49.25 21.83
CA MET A 1 -24.91 49.38 21.78
C MET A 1 -25.49 48.08 21.20
N PRO A 2 -26.77 47.72 21.51
CA PRO A 2 -27.06 46.34 21.90
C PRO A 2 -27.91 45.48 20.93
N VAL A 3 -27.87 44.16 21.18
CA VAL A 3 -28.97 43.16 21.05
C VAL A 3 -29.44 42.83 19.61
N ARG A 4 -29.24 41.61 19.07
CA ARG A 4 -29.75 40.24 19.41
C ARG A 4 -31.28 40.04 19.28
N SER A 5 -31.70 39.34 18.22
CA SER A 5 -32.68 38.21 18.22
C SER A 5 -33.20 37.96 16.79
N LYS A 6 -33.70 36.81 16.37
CA LYS A 6 -33.50 35.36 16.63
C LYS A 6 -34.73 34.69 15.97
N ARG A 7 -34.53 33.74 15.05
CA ARG A 7 -35.49 32.65 14.71
C ARG A 7 -36.78 33.09 13.95
N LEU A 8 -37.53 32.23 13.24
CA LEU A 8 -37.44 30.78 12.96
C LEU A 8 -38.15 30.43 11.63
N LEU A 9 -37.72 29.35 10.94
CA LEU A 9 -38.53 28.44 10.06
C LEU A 9 -39.20 29.05 8.78
N SER A 10 -39.54 28.33 7.68
CA SER A 10 -39.56 26.88 7.36
C SER A 10 -39.31 26.62 5.85
N ALA A 11 -38.97 25.36 5.50
CA ALA A 11 -39.46 24.53 4.36
C ALA A 11 -40.14 25.21 3.12
N LEU A 12 -40.01 24.78 1.85
CA LEU A 12 -39.24 23.76 1.11
C LEU A 12 -39.75 23.77 -0.35
N LEU A 13 -38.93 23.28 -1.30
CA LEU A 13 -39.29 22.52 -2.53
C LEU A 13 -39.34 23.20 -3.92
N ALA A 14 -38.63 22.54 -4.86
CA ALA A 14 -38.88 22.33 -6.30
C ALA A 14 -38.69 23.46 -7.37
N ALA A 15 -37.81 23.11 -8.33
CA ALA A 15 -37.99 23.15 -9.80
C ALA A 15 -37.77 24.43 -10.65
N ALA A 16 -36.86 24.26 -11.62
CA ALA A 16 -36.96 24.54 -13.06
C ALA A 16 -37.10 25.98 -13.65
N ILE A 17 -36.07 26.34 -14.43
CA ILE A 17 -36.06 26.95 -15.79
C ILE A 17 -37.19 27.94 -16.18
N ILE A 18 -36.82 29.19 -16.55
CA ILE A 18 -37.07 29.83 -17.88
C ILE A 18 -36.56 31.29 -17.92
N LEU A 19 -36.11 31.75 -19.10
CA LEU A 19 -35.58 33.09 -19.42
C LEU A 19 -36.57 33.90 -20.28
N PRO A 20 -36.52 35.25 -20.26
CA PRO A 20 -36.21 36.00 -21.51
C PRO A 20 -35.28 37.22 -21.27
N LEU A 21 -34.28 37.53 -22.12
CA LEU A 21 -34.33 38.31 -23.39
C LEU A 21 -34.77 39.79 -23.24
N ILE A 22 -34.17 40.78 -23.93
CA ILE A 22 -34.24 41.01 -25.39
C ILE A 22 -33.03 41.82 -25.95
N LEU A 23 -32.52 41.40 -27.14
CA LEU A 23 -31.90 42.09 -28.33
C LEU A 23 -31.19 43.49 -28.22
N ALA A 24 -30.30 43.94 -29.13
CA ALA A 24 -30.14 43.59 -30.57
C ALA A 24 -28.75 43.85 -31.21
N VAL A 25 -28.32 42.91 -32.10
CA VAL A 25 -27.74 43.09 -33.46
C VAL A 25 -26.35 43.76 -33.67
N ALA A 26 -25.60 43.25 -34.66
CA ALA A 26 -24.21 43.58 -35.02
C ALA A 26 -24.06 44.58 -36.20
N PRO A 27 -22.82 44.95 -36.57
CA PRO A 27 -22.30 44.49 -37.88
C PRO A 27 -20.84 43.98 -37.84
N ALA A 28 -20.35 43.48 -38.99
CA ALA A 28 -18.97 43.00 -39.22
C ALA A 28 -18.28 43.80 -40.36
N LEU A 29 -17.12 43.31 -40.84
CA LEU A 29 -16.21 43.85 -41.89
C LEU A 29 -15.10 44.80 -41.37
N PRO A 30 -14.02 45.11 -42.15
CA PRO A 30 -12.98 44.14 -42.52
C PRO A 30 -11.53 44.72 -42.40
N GLN A 31 -10.51 43.86 -42.24
CA GLN A 31 -9.07 44.24 -42.21
C GLN A 31 -8.23 43.19 -43.00
N PRO A 32 -7.03 43.54 -43.52
CA PRO A 32 -6.76 43.34 -44.95
C PRO A 32 -5.84 42.17 -45.31
N THR A 33 -6.00 41.68 -46.55
CA THR A 33 -5.06 40.77 -47.21
C THR A 33 -3.81 41.51 -47.69
N ILE A 34 -2.66 41.14 -47.14
CA ILE A 34 -1.33 41.40 -47.74
C ILE A 34 -0.86 40.09 -48.38
N PRO A 35 -0.46 40.08 -49.67
CA PRO A 35 0.02 38.86 -50.32
C PRO A 35 1.41 38.49 -49.79
N LEU A 36 1.48 37.48 -48.93
CA LEU A 36 2.72 36.77 -48.65
C LEU A 36 3.12 35.92 -49.87
N PRO A 37 4.43 35.73 -50.13
CA PRO A 37 4.90 34.94 -51.26
C PRO A 37 4.46 33.46 -51.16
N PRO A 38 4.41 32.72 -52.28
CA PRO A 38 4.06 31.31 -52.26
C PRO A 38 5.03 30.53 -51.35
N PRO A 39 4.55 29.55 -50.56
CA PRO A 39 5.39 28.80 -49.63
C PRO A 39 6.40 27.95 -50.41
N MET A 40 7.66 28.38 -50.41
CA MET A 40 8.78 27.52 -50.81
C MET A 40 8.94 26.41 -49.78
N ASN A 41 8.91 25.18 -50.27
CA ASN A 41 9.25 23.94 -49.57
C ASN A 41 8.50 23.70 -48.26
N SER A 42 7.51 22.82 -48.31
CA SER A 42 7.16 21.98 -47.15
C SER A 42 8.43 21.27 -46.68
N GLY A 43 8.97 21.64 -45.52
CA GLY A 43 9.99 20.84 -44.84
C GLY A 43 9.38 19.49 -44.50
N GLU A 44 9.88 18.42 -45.12
CA GLU A 44 9.38 17.07 -44.88
C GLU A 44 9.54 16.70 -43.40
N GLN A 45 8.45 16.31 -42.74
CA GLN A 45 8.58 15.76 -41.39
C GLN A 45 9.22 14.37 -41.47
N PRO A 46 10.18 14.05 -40.57
CA PRO A 46 10.77 12.72 -40.50
C PRO A 46 9.69 11.67 -40.22
N ALA A 47 10.04 10.40 -40.35
CA ALA A 47 9.13 9.32 -40.02
C ALA A 47 8.66 9.42 -38.56
N ASP A 48 7.37 9.69 -38.35
CA ASP A 48 6.76 9.63 -37.03
C ASP A 48 6.64 8.16 -36.59
N PRO A 49 7.02 7.83 -35.36
CA PRO A 49 6.71 6.55 -34.75
C PRO A 49 5.23 6.48 -34.35
N LYS A 50 4.75 5.26 -34.10
CA LYS A 50 3.47 5.01 -33.42
C LYS A 50 3.32 5.95 -32.21
N GLN A 51 2.23 6.71 -32.14
CA GLN A 51 1.98 7.61 -31.01
C GLN A 51 1.61 6.80 -29.76
N PHE A 52 2.25 7.15 -28.64
CA PHE A 52 2.01 6.56 -27.33
C PHE A 52 1.68 7.65 -26.31
N TYR A 53 0.91 7.29 -25.29
CA TYR A 53 0.78 8.07 -24.07
C TYR A 53 1.19 7.19 -22.87
N PRO A 54 2.20 7.59 -22.06
CA PRO A 54 3.12 8.71 -22.29
C PRO A 54 3.97 8.51 -23.56
N PRO A 55 4.47 9.60 -24.19
CA PRO A 55 5.28 9.54 -25.41
C PRO A 55 6.52 8.68 -25.18
N TRP A 56 6.99 7.96 -26.20
CA TRP A 56 8.10 7.01 -26.03
C TRP A 56 9.42 7.74 -25.70
N TRP A 57 10.12 7.31 -24.64
CA TRP A 57 11.30 8.03 -24.11
C TRP A 57 12.43 8.17 -25.13
N ASN A 58 12.79 7.07 -25.80
CA ASN A 58 13.86 7.04 -26.79
C ASN A 58 13.61 5.93 -27.82
N HIS A 59 13.34 6.32 -29.06
CA HIS A 59 12.96 5.41 -30.15
C HIS A 59 14.06 4.45 -30.62
N SER A 60 15.30 4.60 -30.13
CA SER A 60 16.37 3.60 -30.34
C SER A 60 16.21 2.33 -29.48
N PHE A 61 15.35 2.36 -28.46
CA PHE A 61 14.93 1.18 -27.70
C PHE A 61 13.63 0.66 -28.30
N ARG A 62 13.68 -0.56 -28.86
CA ARG A 62 12.56 -1.21 -29.55
C ARG A 62 11.40 -1.53 -28.61
N TYR A 63 11.67 -1.84 -27.35
CA TYR A 63 10.67 -2.31 -26.39
C TYR A 63 10.56 -1.44 -25.15
N ARG A 64 9.35 -1.42 -24.56
CA ARG A 64 9.15 -1.00 -23.18
C ARG A 64 8.11 -1.88 -22.48
N LEU A 65 8.22 -1.96 -21.16
CA LEU A 65 7.29 -2.66 -20.28
C LEU A 65 6.80 -1.70 -19.20
N GLN A 66 5.48 -1.58 -19.05
CA GLN A 66 4.88 -0.84 -17.95
C GLN A 66 4.97 -1.67 -16.66
N VAL A 67 5.37 -1.05 -15.56
CA VAL A 67 5.36 -1.63 -14.21
C VAL A 67 4.62 -0.68 -13.29
N ASN A 68 3.41 -1.08 -12.88
CA ASN A 68 2.55 -0.32 -11.99
C ASN A 68 2.78 -0.73 -10.54
N PHE A 69 2.96 0.27 -9.68
CA PHE A 69 3.01 0.12 -8.23
C PHE A 69 1.80 0.83 -7.63
N THR A 70 0.96 0.08 -6.91
CA THR A 70 -0.28 0.55 -6.29
C THR A 70 -0.20 0.32 -4.78
N ASP A 71 -0.33 1.41 -4.00
CA ASP A 71 -0.55 1.31 -2.56
C ASP A 71 -2.00 0.92 -2.28
N THR A 72 -2.20 -0.11 -1.47
CA THR A 72 -3.52 -0.54 -0.96
C THR A 72 -3.65 -0.40 0.57
N SER A 73 -2.64 0.19 1.22
CA SER A 73 -2.48 0.30 2.68
C SER A 73 -2.70 1.73 3.20
N ASN A 74 -2.78 2.73 2.31
CA ASN A 74 -2.85 4.15 2.61
C ASN A 74 -1.61 4.66 3.38
N VAL A 75 -0.43 4.43 2.81
CA VAL A 75 0.88 4.85 3.35
C VAL A 75 1.75 5.44 2.23
N ASP A 76 2.50 6.50 2.53
CA ASP A 76 3.49 7.05 1.60
C ASP A 76 4.74 6.14 1.57
N HIS A 77 5.13 5.69 0.37
CA HIS A 77 6.37 4.95 0.14
C HIS A 77 7.43 5.93 -0.36
N VAL A 78 8.47 6.19 0.45
CA VAL A 78 9.53 7.17 0.15
C VAL A 78 10.89 6.47 0.03
N ASP A 79 11.58 6.65 -1.10
CA ASP A 79 12.84 5.97 -1.46
C ASP A 79 12.84 4.46 -1.11
N GLN A 80 11.72 3.79 -1.35
CA GLN A 80 11.55 2.36 -1.09
C GLN A 80 12.20 1.54 -2.21
N PRO A 81 13.18 0.68 -1.91
CA PRO A 81 13.70 -0.27 -2.90
C PRO A 81 12.64 -1.36 -3.18
N VAL A 82 12.36 -1.59 -4.46
CA VAL A 82 11.47 -2.65 -4.93
C VAL A 82 12.24 -3.62 -5.81
N ASP A 83 11.92 -4.91 -5.71
CA ASP A 83 12.48 -5.98 -6.56
C ASP A 83 11.42 -6.43 -7.57
N VAL A 84 11.67 -6.22 -8.86
CA VAL A 84 10.76 -6.60 -9.95
C VAL A 84 11.36 -7.77 -10.72
N TYR A 85 10.78 -8.96 -10.58
CA TYR A 85 11.19 -10.12 -11.38
C TYR A 85 10.58 -10.04 -12.79
N LEU A 86 11.43 -10.15 -13.82
CA LEU A 86 11.07 -10.01 -15.22
C LEU A 86 11.48 -11.25 -16.02
N THR A 87 10.72 -11.56 -17.07
CA THR A 87 11.00 -12.66 -18.01
C THR A 87 10.90 -12.16 -19.45
N PHE A 88 11.71 -12.72 -20.34
CA PHE A 88 11.82 -12.25 -21.72
C PHE A 88 11.88 -13.40 -22.73
N SER A 89 11.28 -13.17 -23.90
CA SER A 89 11.41 -14.07 -25.05
C SER A 89 12.85 -14.09 -25.57
N SER A 90 13.26 -15.22 -26.17
CA SER A 90 14.58 -15.32 -26.78
C SER A 90 14.77 -14.25 -27.87
N GLY A 91 15.90 -13.55 -27.81
CA GLY A 91 16.25 -12.48 -28.75
C GLY A 91 15.67 -11.08 -28.45
N THR A 92 14.79 -10.88 -27.45
CA THR A 92 14.13 -9.58 -27.27
C THR A 92 14.77 -8.65 -26.24
N CYS A 93 15.60 -9.15 -25.32
CA CYS A 93 16.22 -8.36 -24.25
C CYS A 93 17.71 -8.68 -24.12
N TYR A 94 18.54 -7.91 -24.82
CA TYR A 94 19.99 -8.01 -24.79
C TYR A 94 20.54 -7.47 -23.45
N ASN A 95 21.58 -8.09 -22.90
CA ASN A 95 21.93 -7.91 -21.49
C ASN A 95 22.25 -6.46 -21.05
N ASN A 96 22.89 -5.67 -21.91
CA ASN A 96 23.20 -4.26 -21.66
C ASN A 96 21.99 -3.31 -21.83
N SER A 97 20.87 -3.78 -22.41
CA SER A 97 19.85 -2.90 -23.00
C SER A 97 18.85 -2.25 -22.01
N ILE A 98 18.86 -2.63 -20.74
CA ILE A 98 17.80 -2.24 -19.79
C ILE A 98 17.96 -0.80 -19.29
N ARG A 99 16.84 -0.07 -19.19
CA ARG A 99 16.73 1.29 -18.63
C ARG A 99 15.41 1.43 -17.86
N VAL A 100 15.42 2.03 -16.65
CA VAL A 100 14.17 2.41 -15.96
C VAL A 100 13.93 3.91 -16.09
N ARG A 101 12.68 4.27 -16.43
CA ARG A 101 12.23 5.65 -16.60
C ARG A 101 10.88 5.88 -15.93
N TYR A 102 10.66 7.09 -15.43
CA TYR A 102 9.38 7.55 -14.90
C TYR A 102 8.94 8.78 -15.69
N TYR A 103 7.65 8.88 -16.03
CA TYR A 103 7.09 10.04 -16.71
C TYR A 103 6.29 10.87 -15.70
N ASP A 104 6.67 12.14 -15.51
CA ASP A 104 6.04 12.98 -14.47
C ASP A 104 4.75 13.69 -14.91
N GLY A 105 4.41 13.60 -16.21
CA GLY A 105 3.32 14.34 -16.85
C GLY A 105 3.83 15.22 -18.01
N SER A 106 5.09 15.66 -17.91
CA SER A 106 5.80 16.53 -18.84
C SER A 106 7.04 15.85 -19.43
N ASP A 107 7.90 15.30 -18.57
CA ASP A 107 9.25 14.87 -18.91
C ASP A 107 9.54 13.44 -18.43
N TRP A 108 10.60 12.86 -19.01
CA TRP A 108 11.09 11.52 -18.67
C TRP A 108 12.26 11.58 -17.70
N LEU A 109 11.99 11.28 -16.43
CA LEU A 109 13.00 11.18 -15.39
C LEU A 109 13.75 9.85 -15.50
N THR A 110 15.08 9.92 -15.38
CA THR A 110 15.95 8.74 -15.26
C THR A 110 15.83 8.18 -13.85
N VAL A 111 15.49 6.90 -13.74
CA VAL A 111 15.41 6.18 -12.47
C VAL A 111 16.60 5.22 -12.40
N PRO A 112 17.60 5.46 -11.54
CA PRO A 112 18.69 4.52 -11.30
C PRO A 112 18.16 3.12 -10.96
N CYS A 113 18.74 2.09 -11.58
CA CYS A 113 18.35 0.70 -11.39
C CYS A 113 19.55 -0.24 -11.32
N GLN A 114 19.30 -1.46 -10.84
CA GLN A 114 20.30 -2.52 -10.74
C GLN A 114 19.69 -3.86 -11.16
N VAL A 115 20.26 -4.48 -12.19
CA VAL A 115 19.96 -5.86 -12.60
C VAL A 115 20.75 -6.81 -11.70
N TRP A 116 20.13 -7.95 -11.35
CA TRP A 116 20.74 -9.04 -10.59
C TRP A 116 19.91 -10.33 -10.76
N ASN A 117 20.35 -11.46 -10.16
CA ASN A 117 19.64 -12.75 -10.26
C ASN A 117 19.33 -13.14 -11.73
N GLU A 118 20.33 -12.96 -12.60
CA GLU A 118 20.21 -13.10 -14.05
C GLU A 118 20.15 -14.56 -14.50
N THR A 119 19.27 -14.86 -15.47
CA THR A 119 19.35 -16.08 -16.28
C THR A 119 19.32 -15.74 -17.76
N TYR A 120 20.07 -16.48 -18.55
CA TYR A 120 20.28 -16.23 -19.97
C TYR A 120 19.64 -17.34 -20.83
N TRP A 121 19.37 -17.05 -22.10
CA TRP A 121 19.06 -18.08 -23.09
C TRP A 121 20.35 -18.78 -23.54
N ASP A 122 20.34 -20.12 -23.53
CA ASP A 122 21.54 -20.95 -23.66
C ASP A 122 22.43 -20.57 -24.86
N GLY A 123 23.69 -20.21 -24.57
CA GLY A 123 24.67 -19.81 -25.59
C GLY A 123 24.52 -18.38 -26.14
N THR A 124 23.72 -17.51 -25.50
CA THR A 124 23.45 -16.13 -25.98
C THR A 124 23.59 -15.06 -24.90
N SER A 125 23.73 -13.79 -25.32
CA SER A 125 23.71 -12.60 -24.46
C SER A 125 22.30 -12.06 -24.16
N TYR A 126 21.25 -12.85 -24.40
CA TYR A 126 19.86 -12.45 -24.16
C TYR A 126 19.37 -12.95 -22.81
N TYR A 127 18.77 -12.07 -22.01
CA TYR A 127 18.10 -12.46 -20.78
C TYR A 127 16.91 -13.37 -21.07
N LYS A 128 16.76 -14.37 -20.22
CA LYS A 128 15.59 -15.24 -20.08
C LYS A 128 14.75 -14.80 -18.89
N SER A 129 15.41 -14.48 -17.78
CA SER A 129 14.82 -13.77 -16.64
C SER A 129 15.88 -13.00 -15.84
N LEU A 130 15.43 -12.10 -14.98
CA LEU A 130 16.26 -11.34 -14.04
C LEU A 130 15.39 -10.75 -12.93
N THR A 131 16.03 -10.25 -11.87
CA THR A 131 15.41 -9.30 -10.95
C THR A 131 15.97 -7.90 -11.20
N LEU A 132 15.08 -6.91 -11.25
CA LEU A 132 15.41 -5.49 -11.45
C LEU A 132 15.05 -4.71 -10.19
N THR A 133 16.04 -4.09 -9.56
CA THR A 133 15.84 -3.25 -8.38
C THR A 133 15.94 -1.78 -8.72
N PHE A 134 15.03 -0.98 -8.19
CA PHE A 134 15.11 0.49 -8.21
C PHE A 134 14.34 1.08 -7.01
N TYR A 135 14.52 2.37 -6.79
CA TYR A 135 13.77 3.12 -5.77
C TYR A 135 12.47 3.68 -6.36
N ILE A 136 11.38 3.55 -5.61
CA ILE A 136 10.11 4.23 -5.92
C ILE A 136 9.78 5.30 -4.87
N ASN A 137 9.06 6.32 -5.34
CA ASN A 137 8.40 7.31 -4.49
C ASN A 137 6.91 7.36 -4.87
N LEU A 138 6.02 6.90 -3.98
CA LEU A 138 4.58 6.70 -4.21
C LEU A 138 3.79 7.29 -3.03
N THR A 139 2.73 8.04 -3.32
CA THR A 139 1.85 8.61 -2.28
C THR A 139 0.78 7.62 -1.83
N ALA A 140 0.28 7.77 -0.60
CA ALA A 140 -0.77 6.96 -0.02
C ALA A 140 -2.01 6.82 -0.94
N SER A 141 -2.56 5.61 -1.02
CA SER A 141 -3.72 5.22 -1.85
C SER A 141 -3.61 5.59 -3.34
N SER A 142 -2.39 5.69 -3.88
CA SER A 142 -2.15 6.04 -5.29
C SER A 142 -1.48 4.93 -6.10
N THR A 143 -1.42 5.12 -7.42
CA THR A 143 -0.69 4.24 -8.35
C THR A 143 0.28 5.06 -9.17
N LYS A 144 1.50 4.53 -9.39
CA LYS A 144 2.47 5.09 -10.35
C LYS A 144 3.02 4.04 -11.29
N THR A 145 3.19 4.42 -12.55
CA THR A 145 3.76 3.59 -13.61
C THR A 145 5.22 3.96 -13.84
N TYR A 146 6.11 2.98 -13.73
CA TYR A 146 7.50 3.07 -14.16
C TYR A 146 7.64 2.24 -15.45
N TYR A 147 8.58 2.64 -16.31
CA TYR A 147 8.73 2.07 -17.65
C TYR A 147 10.12 1.47 -17.79
N VAL A 148 10.17 0.15 -17.97
CA VAL A 148 11.41 -0.59 -18.23
C VAL A 148 11.59 -0.67 -19.75
N TYR A 149 12.47 0.16 -20.29
CA TYR A 149 12.86 0.12 -21.70
C TYR A 149 13.98 -0.91 -21.90
N TYR A 150 13.95 -1.63 -23.02
CA TYR A 150 14.96 -2.64 -23.38
C TYR A 150 14.99 -2.87 -24.90
N ASN A 151 15.94 -3.68 -25.37
CA ASN A 151 16.25 -3.79 -26.80
C ASN A 151 16.70 -5.20 -27.20
N ASP A 152 16.53 -5.55 -28.49
CA ASP A 152 17.03 -6.78 -29.12
C ASP A 152 18.52 -6.71 -29.52
N THR A 153 19.15 -5.56 -29.30
CA THR A 153 20.55 -5.27 -29.64
C THR A 153 21.27 -4.57 -28.48
N ASP A 154 22.60 -4.50 -28.54
CA ASP A 154 23.40 -3.83 -27.52
C ASP A 154 23.20 -2.30 -27.55
N SER A 155 22.59 -1.75 -26.50
CA SER A 155 22.42 -0.30 -26.29
C SER A 155 23.51 0.33 -25.40
N GLY A 156 24.57 -0.42 -25.08
CA GLY A 156 25.56 -0.08 -24.06
C GLY A 156 25.01 -0.13 -22.64
N VAL A 157 25.87 -0.20 -21.62
CA VAL A 157 25.44 -0.14 -20.21
C VAL A 157 25.21 1.31 -19.79
N GLU A 158 24.09 1.60 -19.12
CA GLU A 158 23.88 2.91 -18.46
C GLU A 158 24.47 2.87 -17.05
N THR A 159 25.50 3.69 -16.82
CA THR A 159 26.20 3.79 -15.54
C THR A 159 25.54 4.83 -14.65
N TYR A 160 24.95 4.39 -13.54
CA TYR A 160 24.47 5.29 -12.48
C TYR A 160 25.61 5.62 -11.50
N THR A 161 25.50 6.75 -10.80
CA THR A 161 26.36 7.05 -9.65
C THR A 161 26.11 6.03 -8.55
N ASN A 162 27.15 5.38 -8.04
CA ASN A 162 27.03 4.47 -6.90
C ASN A 162 26.58 5.23 -5.65
N GLU A 163 25.40 4.91 -5.13
CA GLU A 163 24.92 5.40 -3.84
C GLU A 163 25.52 4.61 -2.66
N VAL A 164 26.01 3.40 -2.94
CA VAL A 164 26.75 2.53 -2.02
C VAL A 164 27.92 1.85 -2.75
N TRP A 165 29.05 1.66 -2.08
CA TRP A 165 30.25 1.02 -2.62
C TRP A 165 30.88 0.08 -1.58
N TRP A 166 31.79 -0.80 -2.02
CA TRP A 166 32.59 -1.64 -1.14
C TRP A 166 34.08 -1.60 -1.48
N SER A 167 34.89 -1.98 -0.52
CA SER A 167 36.31 -2.29 -0.71
C SER A 167 36.72 -3.47 0.18
N PHE A 168 37.80 -4.16 -0.19
CA PHE A 168 38.37 -5.25 0.60
C PHE A 168 39.88 -5.05 0.74
N ASN A 169 40.38 -5.07 1.98
CA ASN A 169 41.79 -4.78 2.29
C ASN A 169 42.64 -6.04 2.57
N GLY A 170 42.12 -7.23 2.26
CA GLY A 170 42.76 -8.51 2.58
C GLY A 170 42.33 -9.13 3.92
N THR A 171 41.69 -8.35 4.81
CA THR A 171 41.18 -8.85 6.11
C THR A 171 39.76 -8.38 6.43
N HIS A 172 39.32 -7.25 5.89
CA HIS A 172 38.00 -6.67 6.15
C HIS A 172 37.36 -6.23 4.84
N TYR A 173 36.05 -6.51 4.70
CA TYR A 173 35.20 -5.79 3.76
C TYR A 173 34.69 -4.51 4.43
N THR A 174 34.72 -3.41 3.70
CA THR A 174 34.15 -2.12 4.11
C THR A 174 33.06 -1.75 3.12
N PHE A 175 31.82 -1.63 3.60
CA PHE A 175 30.63 -1.22 2.85
C PHE A 175 30.25 0.20 3.25
N GLU A 176 29.97 1.07 2.29
CA GLU A 176 29.93 2.51 2.55
C GLU A 176 28.95 3.24 1.62
N SER A 177 28.14 4.14 2.19
CA SER A 177 27.22 5.02 1.46
C SER A 177 27.54 6.49 1.70
N SER A 178 26.68 7.42 1.29
CA SER A 178 26.77 8.83 1.69
C SER A 178 26.66 9.06 3.21
N ILE A 179 25.97 8.19 3.96
CA ILE A 179 25.64 8.42 5.39
C ILE A 179 26.28 7.44 6.38
N TYR A 180 26.75 6.26 5.96
CA TYR A 180 27.42 5.30 6.86
C TYR A 180 28.64 4.63 6.23
N ARG A 181 29.44 3.97 7.07
CA ARG A 181 30.45 2.97 6.69
C ARG A 181 30.40 1.79 7.67
N ALA A 182 30.06 0.60 7.20
CA ALA A 182 30.05 -0.65 7.97
C ALA A 182 31.25 -1.54 7.59
N ASN A 183 31.86 -2.20 8.57
CA ASN A 183 33.00 -3.11 8.37
C ASN A 183 32.66 -4.54 8.80
N CYS A 184 33.12 -5.53 8.02
CA CYS A 184 32.98 -6.96 8.27
C CYS A 184 34.35 -7.66 8.20
N SER A 185 34.83 -8.27 9.29
CA SER A 185 36.12 -8.97 9.30
C SER A 185 36.04 -10.39 8.72
N THR A 186 36.83 -10.67 7.70
CA THR A 186 36.99 -12.02 7.13
C THR A 186 37.83 -12.95 8.02
N THR A 187 38.53 -12.40 9.01
CA THR A 187 39.42 -13.14 9.91
C THR A 187 38.86 -13.37 11.32
N ALA A 188 37.73 -12.74 11.65
CA ALA A 188 37.09 -12.77 12.98
C ALA A 188 35.56 -12.63 12.86
N ARG A 189 34.86 -12.55 14.00
CA ARG A 189 33.44 -12.15 14.10
C ARG A 189 32.49 -12.86 13.12
N GLY A 190 32.74 -14.10 12.72
CA GLY A 190 31.89 -14.83 11.78
C GLY A 190 31.65 -14.12 10.44
N GLY A 191 32.49 -13.16 10.05
CA GLY A 191 32.32 -12.37 8.83
C GLY A 191 31.23 -11.30 8.88
N LYS A 192 30.60 -11.06 10.03
CA LYS A 192 29.47 -10.12 10.16
C LYS A 192 29.92 -8.68 10.45
N ILE A 193 28.97 -7.74 10.53
CA ILE A 193 29.28 -6.35 10.86
C ILE A 193 29.82 -6.24 12.30
N GLU A 194 30.96 -5.56 12.43
CA GLU A 194 31.73 -5.41 13.68
C GLU A 194 32.15 -3.97 14.02
N ALA A 195 32.01 -3.04 13.07
CA ALA A 195 32.13 -1.61 13.31
C ALA A 195 31.25 -0.84 12.32
N CYS A 196 30.64 0.25 12.77
CA CYS A 196 30.00 1.24 11.90
C CYS A 196 30.44 2.66 12.29
N TYR A 197 30.61 3.49 11.26
CA TYR A 197 30.86 4.92 11.35
C TYR A 197 29.67 5.67 10.75
N ASN A 198 29.07 6.55 11.55
CA ASN A 198 28.00 7.43 11.12
C ASN A 198 28.61 8.72 10.54
N LYS A 199 28.34 8.98 9.26
CA LYS A 199 28.88 10.14 8.54
C LYS A 199 28.09 11.43 8.78
N ILE A 200 26.88 11.33 9.34
CA ILE A 200 26.00 12.48 9.62
C ILE A 200 26.49 13.23 10.87
N SER A 201 26.85 12.48 11.91
CA SER A 201 27.49 12.93 13.15
C SER A 201 29.01 13.07 13.02
N GLY A 202 29.65 12.27 12.15
CA GLY A 202 31.11 12.23 11.98
C GLY A 202 31.82 11.37 13.03
N THR A 203 31.13 10.38 13.58
CA THR A 203 31.55 9.57 14.73
C THR A 203 31.55 8.08 14.39
N TYR A 204 32.39 7.32 15.10
CA TYR A 204 32.16 5.88 15.20
C TYR A 204 31.10 5.62 16.26
N TRP A 205 30.06 4.87 15.90
CA TRP A 205 29.08 4.35 16.86
C TRP A 205 29.72 3.53 17.98
N THR A 206 30.94 3.01 17.77
CA THR A 206 31.73 2.39 18.83
C THR A 206 33.23 2.66 18.74
N SER A 207 33.83 2.90 19.90
CA SER A 207 35.20 3.41 20.02
C SER A 207 36.31 2.34 20.09
N ARG A 208 35.98 1.03 20.05
CA ARG A 208 36.92 -0.03 20.49
C ARG A 208 37.05 -1.30 19.62
N THR A 209 36.15 -1.61 18.68
CA THR A 209 36.09 -2.97 18.11
C THR A 209 37.28 -3.42 17.26
N ILE A 210 37.86 -2.52 16.43
CA ILE A 210 38.86 -2.91 15.40
C ILE A 210 40.10 -3.62 16.00
N ASN A 211 40.40 -3.39 17.28
CA ASN A 211 41.55 -3.97 17.98
C ASN A 211 41.18 -4.87 19.18
N ASP A 212 39.90 -5.21 19.39
CA ASP A 212 39.46 -6.11 20.47
C ASP A 212 39.22 -7.54 19.93
N PRO A 213 40.13 -8.50 20.16
CA PRO A 213 39.95 -9.89 19.73
C PRO A 213 38.88 -10.64 20.54
N LEU A 214 38.46 -10.15 21.71
CA LEU A 214 37.33 -10.73 22.45
C LEU A 214 36.00 -10.10 22.00
N GLY A 215 35.99 -8.80 21.72
CA GLY A 215 34.88 -8.06 21.13
C GLY A 215 33.80 -7.69 22.14
N ASN A 216 34.18 -7.52 23.40
CA ASN A 216 33.26 -7.10 24.47
C ASN A 216 32.88 -5.60 24.32
N TRP A 217 33.50 -4.90 23.36
CA TRP A 217 33.45 -3.45 23.22
C TRP A 217 33.37 -3.00 21.75
N GLY A 218 32.20 -3.11 21.11
CA GLY A 218 31.95 -2.35 19.89
C GLY A 218 30.74 -2.78 19.05
N PHE A 219 30.54 -2.16 17.88
CA PHE A 219 29.35 -2.25 17.01
C PHE A 219 29.34 -3.56 16.26
N HIS A 220 29.21 -4.62 17.04
CA HIS A 220 29.10 -5.96 16.57
C HIS A 220 27.65 -6.39 16.59
N TRP A 221 27.30 -7.16 15.58
CA TRP A 221 26.03 -7.82 15.47
C TRP A 221 26.20 -9.31 15.84
N ASN A 222 25.27 -9.90 16.59
CA ASN A 222 25.28 -11.34 16.89
C ASN A 222 23.94 -11.98 16.53
N PRO A 223 23.99 -13.26 16.16
CA PRO A 223 23.23 -14.26 16.90
C PRO A 223 24.12 -15.06 17.83
N ASP A 224 23.54 -15.42 18.98
CA ASP A 224 24.16 -16.15 20.08
C ASP A 224 23.26 -17.28 20.55
N TYR A 225 23.84 -18.39 21.01
CA TYR A 225 23.12 -19.48 21.66
C TYR A 225 23.90 -19.99 22.89
N ASP A 226 23.71 -19.36 24.06
CA ASP A 226 24.67 -19.27 25.20
C ASP A 226 25.65 -18.09 25.09
N TYR A 227 25.47 -17.09 25.97
CA TYR A 227 26.35 -15.92 26.12
C TYR A 227 27.84 -16.25 26.32
N SER A 228 28.17 -17.43 26.86
CA SER A 228 29.54 -17.78 27.27
C SER A 228 30.31 -18.61 26.25
N THR A 229 29.63 -19.49 25.51
CA THR A 229 30.26 -20.44 24.57
C THR A 229 29.63 -20.45 23.19
N GLY A 230 28.44 -19.89 23.02
CA GLY A 230 27.58 -20.01 21.84
C GLY A 230 27.63 -18.88 20.82
N THR A 231 28.47 -17.88 21.05
CA THR A 231 28.46 -16.65 20.24
C THR A 231 29.10 -16.81 18.86
N THR A 232 28.48 -16.19 17.85
CA THR A 232 29.09 -15.99 16.52
C THR A 232 30.30 -15.05 16.53
N SER A 233 30.57 -14.36 17.64
CA SER A 233 31.71 -13.42 17.74
C SER A 233 33.08 -14.09 17.92
N ARG A 234 33.13 -15.33 18.44
CA ARG A 234 34.37 -16.01 18.85
C ARG A 234 35.20 -16.60 17.70
N TYR A 235 34.60 -16.77 16.51
CA TYR A 235 35.18 -17.53 15.41
C TYR A 235 35.33 -16.69 14.14
N ALA A 236 36.21 -17.10 13.22
CA ALA A 236 36.24 -16.61 11.85
C ALA A 236 34.99 -17.09 11.07
N PRO A 237 34.60 -16.42 9.97
CA PRO A 237 33.61 -16.96 9.04
C PRO A 237 34.04 -18.31 8.46
N LEU A 238 33.07 -19.22 8.26
CA LEU A 238 33.26 -20.48 7.55
C LEU A 238 33.24 -20.29 6.02
N ALA A 239 32.56 -19.24 5.56
CA ALA A 239 32.55 -18.75 4.18
C ALA A 239 32.11 -17.28 4.21
N HIS A 240 32.59 -16.46 3.27
CA HIS A 240 32.16 -15.07 3.08
C HIS A 240 32.36 -14.66 1.61
N GLN A 241 31.47 -13.83 1.07
CA GLN A 241 31.62 -13.26 -0.28
C GLN A 241 30.61 -12.14 -0.54
N VAL A 242 31.02 -11.14 -1.33
CA VAL A 242 30.08 -10.26 -2.05
C VAL A 242 29.51 -11.08 -3.21
N VAL A 243 28.19 -11.21 -3.27
CA VAL A 243 27.47 -11.99 -4.30
C VAL A 243 26.82 -11.11 -5.36
N GLU A 244 26.45 -9.88 -5.01
CA GLU A 244 25.88 -8.88 -5.94
C GLU A 244 26.51 -7.53 -5.63
N SER A 245 26.83 -6.74 -6.66
CA SER A 245 27.50 -5.44 -6.51
C SER A 245 27.12 -4.50 -7.63
N GLY A 246 26.37 -3.44 -7.33
CA GLY A 246 25.97 -2.42 -8.30
C GLY A 246 25.70 -1.07 -7.63
N PRO A 247 25.09 -0.12 -8.35
CA PRO A 247 25.04 1.28 -7.92
C PRO A 247 24.03 1.55 -6.79
N LEU A 248 23.01 0.70 -6.61
CA LEU A 248 21.98 0.90 -5.58
C LEU A 248 22.22 0.04 -4.35
N PHE A 249 22.68 -1.18 -4.56
CA PHE A 249 22.90 -2.13 -3.49
C PHE A 249 24.09 -3.06 -3.70
N ILE A 250 24.63 -3.52 -2.57
CA ILE A 250 25.65 -4.58 -2.53
C ILE A 250 25.14 -5.68 -1.61
N THR A 251 25.05 -6.91 -2.13
CA THR A 251 24.70 -8.08 -1.33
C THR A 251 25.97 -8.80 -0.91
N TYR A 252 26.17 -8.90 0.39
CA TYR A 252 27.29 -9.60 1.02
C TYR A 252 26.76 -10.72 1.91
N THR A 253 27.35 -11.90 1.76
CA THR A 253 26.97 -13.12 2.48
C THR A 253 28.11 -13.59 3.35
N THR A 254 27.78 -14.13 4.52
CA THR A 254 28.73 -14.81 5.41
C THR A 254 28.07 -15.97 6.15
N ARG A 255 28.86 -16.95 6.55
CA ARG A 255 28.44 -18.11 7.35
C ARG A 255 29.21 -18.13 8.66
N ALA A 256 28.60 -17.65 9.74
CA ALA A 256 29.19 -17.63 11.07
C ALA A 256 28.96 -18.96 11.81
N LYS A 257 29.93 -19.44 12.59
CA LYS A 257 29.75 -20.58 13.50
C LYS A 257 29.05 -20.13 14.79
N LEU A 258 28.00 -20.81 15.23
CA LEU A 258 27.32 -20.52 16.51
C LEU A 258 28.10 -21.14 17.70
N GLY A 259 29.22 -20.50 18.02
CA GLY A 259 30.04 -20.85 19.18
C GLY A 259 30.61 -22.26 19.13
N ASP A 260 30.56 -22.98 20.24
CA ASP A 260 31.12 -24.34 20.37
C ASP A 260 30.18 -25.45 19.87
N TYR A 261 28.94 -25.11 19.50
CA TYR A 261 27.93 -26.04 18.98
C TYR A 261 28.19 -26.45 17.51
N ASP A 262 27.57 -27.55 17.10
CA ASP A 262 27.46 -27.98 15.70
C ASP A 262 26.28 -27.25 15.03
N ALA A 263 26.46 -25.93 14.89
CA ALA A 263 25.47 -24.98 14.42
C ALA A 263 26.13 -23.78 13.73
N TYR A 264 25.41 -23.15 12.81
CA TYR A 264 25.88 -21.99 12.05
C TYR A 264 24.74 -21.03 11.74
N CYS A 265 25.05 -19.76 11.54
CA CYS A 265 24.14 -18.80 10.95
C CYS A 265 24.61 -18.43 9.54
N ASN A 266 23.74 -18.64 8.55
CA ASN A 266 23.88 -18.04 7.22
C ASN A 266 23.30 -16.62 7.31
N ILE A 267 24.08 -15.62 6.88
CA ILE A 267 23.81 -14.20 7.10
C ILE A 267 23.98 -13.48 5.77
N THR A 268 22.94 -12.77 5.33
CA THR A 268 22.94 -12.00 4.08
C THR A 268 22.61 -10.55 4.39
N TYR A 269 23.58 -9.67 4.20
CA TYR A 269 23.39 -8.23 4.23
C TYR A 269 23.18 -7.71 2.81
N ARG A 270 22.18 -6.86 2.62
CA ARG A 270 21.97 -6.08 1.39
C ARG A 270 22.06 -4.60 1.75
N PHE A 271 23.23 -4.03 1.52
CA PHE A 271 23.57 -2.65 1.82
C PHE A 271 22.96 -1.73 0.76
N PHE A 272 22.34 -0.62 1.19
CA PHE A 272 21.67 0.39 0.38
C PHE A 272 22.16 1.80 0.78
N LYS A 273 21.72 2.88 0.12
CA LYS A 273 22.09 4.26 0.52
C LYS A 273 21.77 4.57 1.99
N TRP A 274 20.62 4.09 2.47
CA TRP A 274 19.99 4.46 3.74
C TRP A 274 20.34 3.54 4.93
N GLY A 275 21.03 2.43 4.69
CA GLY A 275 21.26 1.38 5.70
C GLY A 275 21.35 0.01 5.04
N TRP A 276 20.80 -1.04 5.66
CA TRP A 276 20.85 -2.39 5.11
C TRP A 276 19.62 -3.24 5.47
N ILE A 277 19.26 -4.16 4.57
CA ILE A 277 18.44 -5.32 4.92
C ILE A 277 19.37 -6.42 5.43
N CYS A 278 19.00 -7.10 6.51
CA CYS A 278 19.66 -8.28 7.02
C CYS A 278 18.69 -9.47 6.99
N GLU A 279 19.14 -10.58 6.43
CA GLU A 279 18.44 -11.86 6.40
C GLU A 279 19.33 -12.92 7.06
N THR A 280 18.72 -13.74 7.92
CA THR A 280 19.43 -14.76 8.70
C THR A 280 18.74 -16.10 8.68
N ASN A 281 19.53 -17.17 8.69
CA ASN A 281 19.07 -18.51 9.01
C ASN A 281 20.10 -19.19 9.94
N SER A 282 19.77 -19.27 11.22
CA SER A 282 20.53 -19.99 12.24
C SER A 282 20.07 -21.44 12.28
N THR A 283 20.92 -22.36 11.80
CA THR A 283 20.63 -23.80 11.71
C THR A 283 21.51 -24.61 12.68
N PHE A 284 20.90 -25.57 13.38
CA PHE A 284 21.55 -26.51 14.29
C PHE A 284 21.54 -27.91 13.64
N ASN A 285 22.73 -28.43 13.30
CA ASN A 285 22.83 -29.76 12.69
C ASN A 285 22.56 -30.85 13.73
N SER A 286 23.15 -30.70 14.92
CA SER A 286 22.95 -31.57 16.08
C SER A 286 22.00 -30.93 17.10
N PRO A 287 21.26 -31.72 17.91
CA PRO A 287 20.34 -31.17 18.91
C PRO A 287 21.08 -30.36 19.99
N ALA A 288 20.45 -29.27 20.43
CA ALA A 288 20.96 -28.42 21.51
C ALA A 288 19.80 -27.95 22.40
N SER A 289 20.02 -27.76 23.70
CA SER A 289 18.92 -27.47 24.63
C SER A 289 19.31 -26.60 25.81
N GLY A 290 18.37 -25.81 26.32
CA GLY A 290 18.49 -25.14 27.62
C GLY A 290 19.40 -23.91 27.63
N ARG A 291 19.53 -23.20 26.50
CA ARG A 291 20.32 -21.96 26.38
C ARG A 291 19.52 -20.82 25.79
N ASP A 292 19.88 -19.59 26.17
CA ASP A 292 19.30 -18.39 25.59
C ASP A 292 19.70 -18.21 24.12
N TYR A 293 18.73 -18.03 23.23
CA TYR A 293 18.98 -17.59 21.85
C TYR A 293 18.74 -16.08 21.70
N ARG A 294 19.63 -15.41 20.96
CA ARG A 294 19.56 -13.98 20.65
C ARG A 294 19.88 -13.76 19.18
N ASN A 295 19.28 -12.75 18.57
CA ASN A 295 19.55 -12.31 17.19
C ASN A 295 19.18 -10.82 17.05
N ASN A 296 19.43 -10.20 15.89
CA ASN A 296 19.23 -8.77 15.66
C ASN A 296 19.82 -7.90 16.81
N GLU A 297 20.95 -8.34 17.37
CA GLU A 297 21.69 -7.59 18.39
C GLU A 297 22.52 -6.51 17.73
N TRP A 298 22.47 -5.28 18.24
CA TRP A 298 23.33 -4.18 17.80
C TRP A 298 23.82 -3.39 19.02
N VAL A 299 25.13 -3.21 19.10
CA VAL A 299 25.84 -2.68 20.28
C VAL A 299 26.47 -1.32 19.97
N PHE A 300 26.41 -0.37 20.89
CA PHE A 300 26.77 1.03 20.69
C PHE A 300 27.63 1.58 21.86
N ASN A 301 28.32 2.72 21.65
CA ASN A 301 28.93 3.46 22.75
C ASN A 301 27.81 3.91 23.72
N PRO A 302 28.05 3.89 25.05
CA PRO A 302 27.06 4.37 26.01
C PRO A 302 26.73 5.85 25.82
N GLY A 303 25.43 6.15 25.78
CA GLY A 303 24.87 7.49 25.86
C GLY A 303 24.70 8.23 24.52
N ILE A 304 24.81 7.55 23.37
CA ILE A 304 24.85 8.23 22.06
C ILE A 304 23.49 8.43 21.40
N MET A 305 22.46 7.66 21.76
CA MET A 305 21.09 7.91 21.27
C MET A 305 20.06 7.82 22.40
N PRO A 306 19.79 8.94 23.12
CA PRO A 306 18.97 8.94 24.33
C PRO A 306 17.45 8.92 24.08
N ASN A 307 16.96 9.04 22.85
CA ASN A 307 15.51 8.99 22.57
C ASN A 307 15.13 7.67 21.90
N LEU A 308 14.39 6.81 22.60
CA LEU A 308 13.77 5.61 22.04
C LEU A 308 12.34 5.94 21.59
N THR A 309 12.05 5.83 20.29
CA THR A 309 10.67 5.84 19.77
C THR A 309 10.27 4.47 19.23
N TYR A 310 9.10 3.96 19.62
CA TYR A 310 8.59 2.65 19.23
C TYR A 310 7.08 2.68 18.92
N LYS A 311 6.61 1.71 18.11
CA LYS A 311 5.18 1.56 17.78
C LYS A 311 4.74 0.10 17.76
N TYR A 312 3.69 -0.22 18.52
CA TYR A 312 2.99 -1.52 18.46
C TYR A 312 1.90 -1.53 17.39
N GLN A 313 1.47 -2.71 16.95
CA GLN A 313 0.57 -2.93 15.80
C GLN A 313 -0.71 -2.08 15.81
N TYR A 314 -1.26 -1.80 17.00
CA TYR A 314 -2.48 -1.01 17.18
C TYR A 314 -2.25 0.26 18.01
N GLY A 315 -1.00 0.68 18.20
CA GLY A 315 -0.61 1.82 19.03
C GLY A 315 -0.14 3.05 18.24
N THR A 316 -0.14 4.21 18.89
CA THR A 316 0.57 5.41 18.41
C THR A 316 2.08 5.32 18.70
N PRO A 317 2.95 5.98 17.91
CA PRO A 317 4.36 6.13 18.25
C PRO A 317 4.54 6.69 19.67
N THR A 318 5.32 6.01 20.50
CA THR A 318 5.62 6.40 21.88
C THR A 318 7.11 6.67 22.00
N THR A 319 7.48 7.82 22.57
CA THR A 319 8.89 8.22 22.75
C THR A 319 9.24 8.25 24.24
N ILE A 320 10.38 7.66 24.57
CA ILE A 320 11.02 7.71 25.90
C ILE A 320 12.38 8.37 25.71
N THR A 321 12.61 9.51 26.37
CA THR A 321 13.95 10.09 26.53
C THR A 321 14.58 9.53 27.80
N PHE A 322 15.76 8.92 27.67
CA PHE A 322 16.50 8.36 28.79
C PHE A 322 17.17 9.44 29.65
N GLY A 323 17.27 9.18 30.96
CA GLY A 323 17.75 10.13 31.96
C GLY A 323 19.23 9.97 32.32
N SER A 324 19.65 10.44 33.49
CA SER A 324 21.03 10.31 33.97
C SER A 324 21.36 8.95 34.61
N SER A 325 20.66 7.88 34.21
CA SER A 325 20.79 6.55 34.83
C SER A 325 20.65 5.42 33.81
N ASN A 326 21.21 4.25 34.10
CA ASN A 326 21.10 3.07 33.23
C ASN A 326 19.64 2.57 33.20
N GLN A 327 19.08 2.39 32.00
CA GLN A 327 17.68 2.01 31.80
C GLN A 327 17.55 0.82 30.83
N GLN A 328 16.48 0.05 30.99
CA GLN A 328 16.12 -1.07 30.11
C GLN A 328 14.64 -0.96 29.76
N VAL A 329 14.32 -1.12 28.47
CA VAL A 329 12.95 -1.20 27.96
C VAL A 329 12.81 -2.52 27.22
N ASN A 330 11.81 -3.33 27.61
CA ASN A 330 11.43 -4.53 26.88
C ASN A 330 10.23 -4.19 25.98
N LEU A 331 10.39 -4.38 24.68
CA LEU A 331 9.37 -4.20 23.66
C LEU A 331 8.86 -5.59 23.25
N TYR A 332 7.71 -5.96 23.80
CA TYR A 332 7.15 -7.31 23.70
C TYR A 332 6.51 -7.59 22.32
N SER A 333 5.75 -8.68 22.22
CA SER A 333 5.05 -9.10 21.01
C SER A 333 4.23 -7.98 20.36
N ASN A 334 4.03 -8.08 19.04
CA ASN A 334 3.28 -7.13 18.21
C ASN A 334 3.93 -5.74 18.02
N ILE A 335 5.23 -5.59 18.33
CA ILE A 335 6.00 -4.40 17.94
C ILE A 335 6.18 -4.36 16.41
N LEU A 336 5.83 -3.23 15.76
CA LEU A 336 6.00 -3.05 14.31
C LEU A 336 7.44 -2.63 13.97
N TRP A 337 7.93 -1.65 14.72
CA TRP A 337 9.20 -0.96 14.54
C TRP A 337 9.61 -0.24 15.82
N PHE A 338 10.91 -0.04 16.01
CA PHE A 338 11.46 0.88 17.01
C PHE A 338 12.79 1.48 16.53
N CYS A 339 13.16 2.61 17.13
CA CYS A 339 14.38 3.32 16.77
C CYS A 339 14.93 4.18 17.92
N LEU A 340 16.24 4.42 17.86
CA LEU A 340 17.01 5.29 18.74
C LEU A 340 17.46 6.53 17.95
N TRP A 341 17.43 7.71 18.58
CA TRP A 341 17.90 8.97 17.97
C TRP A 341 18.34 10.04 18.98
N ASP A 342 19.21 10.95 18.53
CA ASP A 342 19.53 12.21 19.21
C ASP A 342 19.37 13.41 18.25
N GLN A 343 18.83 14.52 18.75
CA GLN A 343 18.74 15.79 18.04
C GLN A 343 20.05 16.58 18.04
N SER A 344 20.95 16.31 18.99
CA SER A 344 22.13 17.12 19.30
C SER A 344 23.38 16.72 18.49
N ASP A 345 23.79 15.45 18.55
CA ASP A 345 24.92 14.92 17.76
C ASP A 345 24.50 14.39 16.36
N ARG A 346 23.18 14.22 16.16
CA ARG A 346 22.50 13.77 14.94
C ARG A 346 22.54 12.27 14.67
N GLU A 347 22.98 11.45 15.61
CA GLU A 347 22.93 10.01 15.46
C GLU A 347 21.48 9.49 15.50
N ALA A 348 21.16 8.55 14.59
CA ALA A 348 19.90 7.82 14.63
C ALA A 348 19.99 6.48 13.90
N ALA A 349 19.38 5.45 14.50
CA ALA A 349 19.32 4.09 13.96
C ALA A 349 18.03 3.39 14.42
N GLY A 350 17.41 2.59 13.55
CA GLY A 350 16.18 1.87 13.88
C GLY A 350 16.02 0.57 13.12
N THR A 351 15.21 -0.33 13.67
CA THR A 351 14.97 -1.66 13.11
C THR A 351 13.49 -2.01 13.02
N PHE A 352 13.13 -2.75 11.98
CA PHE A 352 11.80 -3.32 11.80
C PHE A 352 11.86 -4.62 11.00
N ASP A 353 10.93 -5.54 11.29
CA ASP A 353 10.86 -6.82 10.58
C ASP A 353 10.16 -6.66 9.22
N LEU A 354 10.76 -7.23 8.18
CA LEU A 354 10.19 -7.42 6.84
C LEU A 354 9.47 -8.76 6.74
N VAL A 355 9.96 -9.77 7.46
CA VAL A 355 9.30 -11.05 7.65
C VAL A 355 9.33 -11.36 9.15
N SER A 356 8.16 -11.52 9.77
CA SER A 356 8.04 -12.00 11.15
C SER A 356 8.86 -13.29 11.30
N PRO A 357 9.71 -13.42 12.32
CA PRO A 357 10.68 -14.50 12.39
C PRO A 357 10.01 -15.88 12.39
N GLN A 358 10.58 -16.79 11.62
CA GLN A 358 10.06 -18.14 11.36
C GLN A 358 10.94 -19.18 12.06
N VAL A 359 10.35 -20.29 12.50
CA VAL A 359 11.08 -21.37 13.19
C VAL A 359 10.64 -22.74 12.68
N SER A 360 11.55 -23.71 12.71
CA SER A 360 11.22 -25.12 12.51
C SER A 360 12.19 -25.99 13.30
N GLY A 361 11.70 -27.00 14.03
CA GLY A 361 12.55 -27.80 14.91
C GLY A 361 13.21 -27.00 16.03
N ALA A 362 12.67 -25.82 16.39
CA ALA A 362 13.10 -25.02 17.53
C ALA A 362 11.91 -24.75 18.45
N ASN A 363 12.10 -24.92 19.76
CA ASN A 363 11.06 -24.83 20.79
C ASN A 363 11.51 -23.87 21.90
N VAL A 364 10.71 -22.85 22.19
CA VAL A 364 11.02 -21.83 23.19
C VAL A 364 10.41 -22.23 24.53
N ARG A 365 11.26 -22.51 25.53
CA ARG A 365 10.82 -22.99 26.86
C ARG A 365 10.17 -21.91 27.72
N GLN A 366 10.47 -20.64 27.49
CA GLN A 366 10.05 -19.52 28.35
C GLN A 366 9.70 -18.27 27.55
N GLY A 367 8.42 -18.13 27.20
CA GLY A 367 7.84 -16.93 26.59
C GLY A 367 7.93 -16.88 25.06
N TYR A 368 7.46 -15.75 24.51
CA TYR A 368 7.71 -15.36 23.12
C TYR A 368 9.02 -14.58 23.01
N TRP A 369 9.55 -14.43 21.80
CA TRP A 369 10.62 -13.47 21.57
C TRP A 369 10.15 -12.03 21.79
N TYR A 370 11.05 -11.18 22.26
CA TYR A 370 10.81 -9.75 22.42
C TYR A 370 12.10 -8.96 22.14
N TYR A 371 11.97 -7.69 21.80
CA TYR A 371 13.13 -6.81 21.69
C TYR A 371 13.48 -6.24 23.06
N ARG A 372 14.76 -6.19 23.40
CA ARG A 372 15.29 -5.48 24.57
C ARG A 372 16.06 -4.27 24.07
N VAL A 373 15.88 -3.13 24.71
CA VAL A 373 16.68 -1.91 24.50
C VAL A 373 17.31 -1.53 25.84
N PHE A 374 18.63 -1.59 25.93
CA PHE A 374 19.41 -1.23 27.10
C PHE A 374 20.18 0.05 26.82
N TRP A 375 19.85 1.14 27.51
CA TRP A 375 20.53 2.42 27.40
C TRP A 375 21.39 2.71 28.64
N ARG A 376 22.58 3.31 28.46
CA ARG A 376 23.61 3.37 29.49
C ARG A 376 24.34 4.72 29.55
N VAL A 377 24.39 5.33 30.73
CA VAL A 377 25.30 6.46 31.04
C VAL A 377 26.71 6.01 31.46
N THR A 378 26.83 4.78 31.98
CA THR A 378 28.11 4.23 32.46
C THR A 378 28.99 3.74 31.32
N SER A 379 30.29 3.48 31.56
CA SER A 379 31.23 2.93 30.58
C SER A 379 30.95 1.46 30.14
N TYR A 380 29.70 1.01 30.20
CA TYR A 380 29.21 -0.27 29.71
C TYR A 380 28.31 -0.01 28.52
N TYR A 381 28.48 -0.75 27.43
CA TYR A 381 27.81 -0.47 26.15
C TYR A 381 26.28 -0.44 26.24
N GLU A 382 25.65 0.41 25.43
CA GLU A 382 24.22 0.35 25.16
C GLU A 382 23.94 -0.56 23.97
N PHE A 383 22.76 -1.17 23.89
CA PHE A 383 22.42 -2.11 22.82
C PHE A 383 20.92 -2.31 22.68
N TRP A 384 20.51 -2.87 21.54
CA TRP A 384 19.27 -3.61 21.45
C TRP A 384 19.51 -5.04 20.98
N ASP A 385 18.62 -5.98 21.31
CA ASP A 385 18.58 -7.33 20.73
C ASP A 385 17.16 -7.88 20.63
N ARG A 386 16.92 -8.82 19.70
CA ARG A 386 15.79 -9.75 19.80
C ARG A 386 16.23 -10.90 20.71
N TYR A 387 15.62 -10.95 21.89
CA TYR A 387 15.82 -12.01 22.86
C TYR A 387 14.70 -13.04 22.74
N TRP A 388 15.07 -14.30 22.50
CA TRP A 388 14.13 -15.42 22.41
C TRP A 388 13.95 -16.18 23.73
N GLY A 389 14.73 -15.85 24.76
CA GLY A 389 14.81 -16.68 25.97
C GLY A 389 15.39 -18.06 25.68
N VAL A 390 15.09 -19.03 26.54
CA VAL A 390 15.65 -20.38 26.49
C VAL A 390 15.05 -21.19 25.33
N VAL A 391 15.88 -21.58 24.36
CA VAL A 391 15.46 -22.34 23.16
C VAL A 391 16.10 -23.73 23.14
N ASP A 392 15.32 -24.73 22.73
CA ASP A 392 15.77 -26.07 22.36
C ASP A 392 15.68 -26.27 20.85
N PHE A 393 16.75 -26.76 20.23
CA PHE A 393 16.81 -27.13 18.83
C PHE A 393 16.87 -28.66 18.67
N SER A 394 16.05 -29.22 17.78
CA SER A 394 16.24 -30.55 17.23
C SER A 394 17.37 -30.57 16.19
N ALA A 395 17.87 -31.75 15.84
CA ALA A 395 18.74 -31.90 14.68
C ALA A 395 18.05 -31.37 13.40
N GLY A 396 18.76 -30.55 12.62
CA GLY A 396 18.22 -29.84 11.46
C GLY A 396 17.29 -28.66 11.78
N GLY A 397 17.10 -28.32 13.06
CA GLY A 397 16.25 -27.21 13.48
C GLY A 397 16.85 -25.85 13.15
N TRP A 398 15.99 -24.85 12.88
CA TRP A 398 16.41 -23.51 12.49
C TRP A 398 15.49 -22.39 12.98
N ILE A 399 16.06 -21.19 13.05
CA ILE A 399 15.36 -19.90 13.19
C ILE A 399 15.78 -19.00 12.02
N TYR A 400 14.81 -18.44 11.31
CA TYR A 400 14.98 -17.53 10.18
C TYR A 400 14.37 -16.17 10.49
N GLU A 401 15.10 -15.09 10.20
CA GLU A 401 14.65 -13.72 10.47
C GLU A 401 15.09 -12.77 9.35
N LYS A 402 14.20 -11.86 8.93
CA LYS A 402 14.50 -10.85 7.90
C LYS A 402 13.99 -9.48 8.32
N PHE A 403 14.91 -8.54 8.52
CA PHE A 403 14.67 -7.22 9.07
C PHE A 403 15.51 -6.16 8.34
N ALA A 404 15.15 -4.89 8.47
CA ALA A 404 15.93 -3.78 7.95
C ALA A 404 16.44 -2.90 9.08
N VAL A 405 17.68 -2.41 8.94
CA VAL A 405 18.27 -1.36 9.79
C VAL A 405 18.41 -0.09 8.96
N TYR A 406 17.74 0.96 9.38
CA TYR A 406 17.68 2.25 8.69
C TYR A 406 18.39 3.33 9.51
N ILE A 407 19.14 4.20 8.81
CA ILE A 407 20.04 5.21 9.38
C ILE A 407 19.66 6.56 8.79
N TRP A 408 19.54 7.59 9.63
CA TRP A 408 19.18 8.94 9.19
C TRP A 408 19.70 10.02 10.15
N ASN A 409 19.37 11.28 9.88
CA ASN A 409 19.75 12.40 10.72
C ASN A 409 18.78 12.54 11.90
N GLY A 410 19.25 12.25 13.12
CA GLY A 410 18.47 12.34 14.36
C GLY A 410 17.91 13.74 14.68
N SER A 411 18.45 14.81 14.07
CA SER A 411 17.87 16.16 14.16
C SER A 411 16.48 16.27 13.51
N GLN A 412 16.03 15.25 12.77
CA GLN A 412 14.69 15.15 12.18
C GLN A 412 13.70 14.38 13.09
N GLY A 413 14.13 13.91 14.26
CA GLY A 413 13.35 12.99 15.11
C GLY A 413 13.08 11.65 14.42
N TYR A 414 12.09 10.91 14.90
CA TYR A 414 11.74 9.58 14.38
C TYR A 414 10.96 9.57 13.04
N ALA A 415 10.51 10.73 12.55
CA ALA A 415 9.58 10.79 11.42
C ALA A 415 10.10 10.16 10.10
N PRO A 416 11.38 10.35 9.69
CA PRO A 416 11.91 9.68 8.50
C PRO A 416 11.94 8.15 8.65
N PHE A 417 12.29 7.66 9.83
CA PHE A 417 12.26 6.23 10.13
C PHE A 417 10.82 5.67 10.11
N GLN A 418 9.85 6.38 10.69
CA GLN A 418 8.44 5.95 10.63
C GLN A 418 7.97 5.81 9.18
N ALA A 419 8.14 6.85 8.36
CA ALA A 419 7.68 6.83 6.96
C ALA A 419 8.30 5.67 6.18
N PHE A 420 9.61 5.45 6.32
CA PHE A 420 10.31 4.34 5.68
C PHE A 420 9.86 2.97 6.20
N ALA A 421 9.80 2.79 7.52
CA ALA A 421 9.42 1.51 8.15
C ALA A 421 7.95 1.13 7.89
N GLU A 422 7.05 2.12 7.79
CA GLU A 422 5.64 1.86 7.51
C GLU A 422 5.41 1.61 6.01
N GLY A 423 6.03 2.36 5.11
CA GLY A 423 5.99 2.09 3.66
C GLY A 423 6.60 0.73 3.28
N MET A 424 7.72 0.36 3.91
CA MET A 424 8.37 -0.94 3.68
C MET A 424 7.60 -2.15 4.26
N LYS A 425 6.66 -1.93 5.19
CA LYS A 425 5.77 -2.98 5.75
C LYS A 425 4.37 -2.95 5.14
N ALA A 426 4.01 -1.89 4.43
CA ALA A 426 2.74 -1.77 3.72
C ALA A 426 2.65 -2.73 2.53
N ASN A 427 1.44 -3.23 2.27
CA ASN A 427 1.16 -4.04 1.09
C ASN A 427 1.21 -3.16 -0.16
N LEU A 428 2.24 -3.38 -0.97
CA LEU A 428 2.46 -2.73 -2.26
C LEU A 428 2.13 -3.72 -3.38
N THR A 429 1.10 -3.43 -4.17
CA THR A 429 0.74 -4.27 -5.32
C THR A 429 1.60 -3.90 -6.52
N VAL A 430 2.36 -4.87 -7.04
CA VAL A 430 3.20 -4.71 -8.24
C VAL A 430 2.55 -5.46 -9.41
N SER A 431 2.39 -4.82 -10.55
CA SER A 431 1.93 -5.48 -11.78
C SER A 431 2.73 -5.03 -12.99
N ALA A 432 3.23 -5.99 -13.78
CA ALA A 432 3.82 -5.75 -15.09
C ALA A 432 2.74 -5.87 -16.17
N GLY A 433 2.74 -4.94 -17.13
CA GLY A 433 1.87 -4.99 -18.30
C GLY A 433 2.36 -5.99 -19.35
N THR A 434 1.81 -5.91 -20.56
CA THR A 434 2.42 -6.56 -21.74
C THR A 434 3.56 -5.70 -22.29
N PRO A 435 4.61 -6.31 -22.89
CA PRO A 435 5.57 -5.57 -23.71
C PRO A 435 4.90 -4.77 -24.83
N GLU A 436 5.30 -3.51 -24.97
CA GLU A 436 4.99 -2.67 -26.12
C GLU A 436 6.22 -2.62 -27.04
N ASP A 437 5.99 -2.52 -28.37
CA ASP A 437 7.03 -2.27 -29.37
C ASP A 437 6.78 -0.98 -30.17
N VAL A 438 7.86 -0.29 -30.55
CA VAL A 438 7.84 0.91 -31.39
C VAL A 438 8.26 0.62 -32.83
N PHE A 439 7.52 1.19 -33.77
CA PHE A 439 7.81 1.16 -35.21
C PHE A 439 7.51 2.53 -35.84
N TYR A 440 8.12 2.76 -37.00
CA TYR A 440 7.99 3.95 -37.83
C TYR A 440 7.12 3.67 -39.05
N LYS A 441 6.23 4.61 -39.41
CA LYS A 441 5.48 4.53 -40.68
C LYS A 441 6.33 5.09 -41.83
N LEU A 442 6.51 4.29 -42.88
CA LEU A 442 7.03 4.73 -44.18
C LEU A 442 5.95 4.55 -45.24
N GLU A 443 5.58 5.63 -45.92
CA GLU A 443 4.72 5.63 -47.10
C GLU A 443 5.58 5.82 -48.36
N VAL A 444 5.53 4.86 -49.28
CA VAL A 444 6.25 4.96 -50.57
C VAL A 444 5.24 5.14 -51.69
N THR A 445 5.43 6.20 -52.49
CA THR A 445 4.64 6.49 -53.70
C THR A 445 5.50 6.19 -54.93
N VAL A 446 4.96 5.47 -55.91
CA VAL A 446 5.62 5.18 -57.19
C VAL A 446 4.89 5.90 -58.31
N THR A 447 5.63 6.70 -59.09
CA THR A 447 5.06 7.53 -60.17
C THR A 447 5.81 7.37 -61.48
N ASP A 448 5.18 7.82 -62.57
CA ASP A 448 5.86 8.13 -63.82
C ASP A 448 6.59 9.49 -63.75
N PRO A 449 7.35 9.90 -64.80
CA PRO A 449 8.07 11.18 -64.81
C PRO A 449 7.22 12.44 -64.86
N SER A 450 5.89 12.33 -65.04
CA SER A 450 4.94 13.44 -64.90
C SER A 450 4.36 13.56 -63.49
N GLY A 451 4.64 12.58 -62.62
CA GLY A 451 4.05 12.48 -61.27
C GLY A 451 2.74 11.69 -61.22
N ALA A 452 2.32 11.04 -62.32
CA ALA A 452 1.12 10.20 -62.31
C ALA A 452 1.40 8.85 -61.63
N PRO A 453 0.44 8.29 -60.86
CA PRO A 453 0.65 7.09 -60.06
C PRO A 453 0.82 5.82 -60.90
N ILE A 454 1.68 4.91 -60.44
CA ILE A 454 1.87 3.57 -61.04
C ILE A 454 1.37 2.50 -60.06
N PRO A 455 0.15 1.95 -60.26
CA PRO A 455 -0.34 0.80 -59.52
C PRO A 455 0.38 -0.51 -59.87
N ASN A 456 0.37 -1.45 -58.92
CA ASN A 456 1.01 -2.78 -59.01
C ASN A 456 2.53 -2.77 -59.26
N ALA A 457 3.21 -1.65 -59.03
CA ALA A 457 4.66 -1.65 -58.88
C ALA A 457 5.03 -2.32 -57.55
N ASN A 458 5.98 -3.24 -57.56
CA ASN A 458 6.48 -3.89 -56.35
C ASN A 458 7.57 -3.02 -55.72
N VAL A 459 7.28 -2.47 -54.54
CA VAL A 459 8.26 -1.78 -53.71
C VAL A 459 8.88 -2.77 -52.74
N SER A 460 10.21 -2.81 -52.69
CA SER A 460 11.00 -3.71 -51.85
C SER A 460 11.96 -2.90 -50.98
N VAL A 461 12.04 -3.27 -49.70
CA VAL A 461 12.88 -2.68 -48.66
C VAL A 461 14.01 -3.65 -48.36
N PHE A 462 15.25 -3.18 -48.34
CA PHE A 462 16.47 -3.98 -48.13
C PHE A 462 17.26 -3.48 -46.92
N ASN A 463 17.99 -4.38 -46.26
CA ASN A 463 18.88 -4.04 -45.13
C ASN A 463 20.27 -3.55 -45.59
N ASP A 464 20.61 -3.74 -46.86
CA ASP A 464 21.94 -3.54 -47.45
C ASP A 464 21.90 -2.65 -48.70
N GLY A 465 23.02 -1.98 -48.98
CA GLY A 465 23.16 -1.08 -50.13
C GLY A 465 23.34 -1.78 -51.49
N ASP A 466 23.54 -3.10 -51.49
CA ASP A 466 23.65 -3.92 -52.71
C ASP A 466 22.27 -4.51 -53.13
N TYR A 467 21.20 -4.23 -52.37
CA TYR A 467 19.83 -4.71 -52.59
C TYR A 467 19.71 -6.25 -52.65
N THR A 468 20.45 -6.94 -51.77
CA THR A 468 20.49 -8.41 -51.71
C THR A 468 19.73 -9.01 -50.52
N GLN A 469 19.64 -8.29 -49.40
CA GLN A 469 19.01 -8.72 -48.15
C GLN A 469 17.62 -8.10 -48.01
N LEU A 470 16.65 -8.69 -48.71
CA LEU A 470 15.25 -8.28 -48.65
C LEU A 470 14.72 -8.33 -47.20
N ASN A 471 14.21 -7.21 -46.73
CA ASN A 471 13.52 -7.07 -45.45
C ASN A 471 12.01 -7.34 -45.62
N VAL A 472 11.37 -6.62 -46.54
CA VAL A 472 9.92 -6.71 -46.83
C VAL A 472 9.62 -6.14 -48.21
N SER A 473 8.56 -6.61 -48.88
CA SER A 473 8.08 -6.07 -50.15
C SER A 473 6.56 -5.95 -50.21
N LYS A 474 6.04 -5.03 -51.02
CA LYS A 474 4.60 -4.73 -51.14
C LYS A 474 4.28 -4.09 -52.50
N LEU A 475 3.15 -4.47 -53.08
CA LEU A 475 2.62 -3.83 -54.30
C LEU A 475 2.00 -2.46 -53.97
N THR A 476 2.06 -1.54 -54.94
CA THR A 476 1.34 -0.26 -54.88
C THR A 476 -0.14 -0.39 -55.22
N ASP A 477 -0.97 0.41 -54.55
CA ASP A 477 -2.40 0.56 -54.78
C ASP A 477 -2.71 1.39 -56.06
N GLU A 478 -4.00 1.66 -56.33
CA GLU A 478 -4.46 2.48 -57.46
C GLU A 478 -3.91 3.92 -57.46
N ASN A 479 -3.49 4.44 -56.30
CA ASN A 479 -2.84 5.74 -56.13
C ASN A 479 -1.31 5.67 -56.23
N GLY A 480 -0.76 4.52 -56.63
CA GLY A 480 0.67 4.29 -56.69
C GLY A 480 1.34 4.18 -55.31
N LYS A 481 0.57 3.97 -54.23
CA LYS A 481 1.06 4.01 -52.85
C LYS A 481 1.17 2.65 -52.20
N CYS A 482 2.17 2.49 -51.33
CA CYS A 482 2.23 1.40 -50.38
C CYS A 482 2.80 1.90 -49.04
N THR A 483 2.51 1.18 -47.96
CA THR A 483 2.93 1.56 -46.59
C THR A 483 3.60 0.40 -45.89
N PHE A 484 4.75 0.68 -45.29
CA PHE A 484 5.53 -0.22 -44.44
C PHE A 484 5.56 0.30 -43.00
N HIS A 485 5.73 -0.61 -42.05
CA HIS A 485 6.03 -0.31 -40.66
C HIS A 485 7.41 -0.92 -40.36
N LEU A 486 8.39 -0.06 -40.10
CA LEU A 486 9.80 -0.43 -40.01
C LEU A 486 10.34 -0.10 -38.61
N TYR A 487 11.20 -0.97 -38.07
CA TYR A 487 11.86 -0.75 -36.79
C TYR A 487 12.99 0.27 -36.91
N TYR A 488 13.52 0.76 -35.78
CA TYR A 488 14.71 1.62 -35.84
C TYR A 488 15.91 0.84 -36.37
N SER A 489 16.65 1.44 -37.31
CA SER A 489 17.89 0.87 -37.86
C SER A 489 18.91 1.98 -38.07
N GLY A 490 20.00 1.97 -37.30
CA GLY A 490 21.16 2.85 -37.55
C GLY A 490 21.86 2.51 -38.87
N GLY A 491 21.75 1.26 -39.33
CA GLY A 491 22.14 0.84 -40.68
C GLY A 491 21.30 1.51 -41.77
N GLY A 492 20.07 1.91 -41.44
CA GLY A 492 19.04 2.35 -42.38
C GLY A 492 18.43 1.19 -43.16
N TYR A 493 17.72 1.55 -44.22
CA TYR A 493 17.13 0.66 -45.21
C TYR A 493 17.35 1.25 -46.61
N TYR A 494 17.26 0.42 -47.65
CA TYR A 494 17.36 0.84 -49.05
C TYR A 494 16.09 0.42 -49.79
N LEU A 495 15.54 1.29 -50.64
CA LEU A 495 14.24 1.07 -51.28
C LEU A 495 14.42 0.86 -52.79
N GLN A 496 13.66 -0.06 -53.36
CA GLN A 496 13.59 -0.29 -54.80
C GLN A 496 12.12 -0.39 -55.21
N ALA A 497 11.72 0.30 -56.28
CA ALA A 497 10.48 -0.01 -56.99
C ALA A 497 10.82 -0.75 -58.29
N ASN A 498 10.07 -1.81 -58.61
CA ASN A 498 10.08 -2.38 -59.95
C ASN A 498 8.68 -2.68 -60.50
N LEU A 499 8.55 -2.60 -61.83
CA LEU A 499 7.34 -2.92 -62.59
C LEU A 499 7.74 -3.93 -63.67
N SER A 500 7.34 -5.19 -63.45
CA SER A 500 7.50 -6.30 -64.40
C SER A 500 6.19 -6.52 -65.14
N LEU A 501 6.23 -6.71 -66.47
CA LEU A 501 5.06 -6.75 -67.33
C LEU A 501 5.17 -7.90 -68.34
N PRO A 502 4.10 -8.66 -68.61
CA PRO A 502 4.17 -9.92 -69.37
C PRO A 502 4.48 -9.75 -70.87
N TYR A 503 4.42 -8.52 -71.39
CA TYR A 503 4.75 -8.17 -72.77
C TYR A 503 6.13 -7.51 -72.95
N LEU A 504 6.90 -7.37 -71.87
CA LEU A 504 8.33 -7.05 -71.96
C LEU A 504 9.13 -8.34 -72.21
N PRO A 505 10.31 -8.26 -72.86
CA PRO A 505 11.22 -9.40 -73.00
C PRO A 505 11.55 -10.04 -71.64
N PRO A 506 11.73 -11.38 -71.55
CA PRO A 506 12.09 -12.04 -70.29
C PRO A 506 13.40 -11.49 -69.70
N GLY A 507 13.28 -10.74 -68.59
CA GLY A 507 14.38 -10.05 -67.91
C GLY A 507 14.28 -8.52 -67.94
N ASP A 508 13.56 -7.94 -68.91
CA ASP A 508 13.29 -6.51 -68.98
C ASP A 508 12.22 -6.11 -67.96
N GLN A 509 12.53 -5.10 -67.14
CA GLN A 509 11.62 -4.51 -66.16
C GLN A 509 11.95 -3.03 -66.00
N TYR A 510 10.97 -2.21 -65.64
CA TYR A 510 11.24 -0.84 -65.21
C TYR A 510 11.61 -0.87 -63.73
N VAL A 511 12.82 -0.46 -63.37
CA VAL A 511 13.33 -0.47 -61.99
C VAL A 511 13.96 0.89 -61.64
N ASN A 512 13.80 1.32 -60.39
CA ASN A 512 14.56 2.43 -59.81
C ASN A 512 14.84 2.16 -58.32
N GLN A 513 15.96 2.68 -57.82
CA GLN A 513 16.52 2.41 -56.49
C GLN A 513 16.80 3.74 -55.76
N THR A 514 16.56 3.79 -54.45
CA THR A 514 16.86 4.94 -53.60
C THR A 514 18.16 4.74 -52.83
N GLY A 515 18.82 5.83 -52.47
CA GLY A 515 19.83 5.80 -51.41
C GLY A 515 19.25 5.40 -50.05
N LYS A 516 20.13 5.31 -49.05
CA LYS A 516 19.79 4.96 -47.66
C LYS A 516 18.69 5.87 -47.09
N TRP A 517 17.61 5.25 -46.64
CA TRP A 517 16.55 5.86 -45.82
C TRP A 517 16.69 5.39 -44.37
N THR A 518 16.66 6.32 -43.42
CA THR A 518 16.89 6.05 -41.99
C THR A 518 15.66 6.47 -41.17
N PRO A 519 15.03 5.56 -40.40
CA PRO A 519 13.87 5.87 -39.57
C PRO A 519 14.12 7.03 -38.60
N GLY A 520 13.14 7.94 -38.48
CA GLY A 520 13.22 9.12 -37.61
C GLY A 520 14.23 10.20 -38.04
N VAL A 521 14.96 10.01 -39.14
CA VAL A 521 15.90 10.99 -39.71
C VAL A 521 15.45 11.43 -41.11
N ASN A 522 15.02 10.48 -41.95
CA ASN A 522 14.44 10.77 -43.26
C ASN A 522 12.91 10.88 -43.17
N SER A 523 12.32 11.51 -44.21
CA SER A 523 10.88 11.73 -44.38
C SER A 523 10.03 10.48 -44.16
N SER A 524 8.83 10.66 -43.61
CA SER A 524 7.77 9.63 -43.56
C SER A 524 7.26 9.23 -44.96
N SER A 525 7.55 10.02 -45.99
CA SER A 525 7.11 9.81 -47.38
C SER A 525 8.31 9.74 -48.32
N VAL A 526 8.33 8.77 -49.23
CA VAL A 526 9.35 8.67 -50.29
C VAL A 526 8.67 8.48 -51.64
N THR A 527 9.06 9.25 -52.66
CA THR A 527 8.60 9.07 -54.04
C THR A 527 9.68 8.42 -54.89
N ILE A 528 9.34 7.33 -55.59
CA ILE A 528 10.22 6.63 -56.53
C ILE A 528 9.66 6.78 -57.95
N VAL A 529 10.39 7.43 -58.84
CA VAL A 529 9.98 7.65 -60.23
C VAL A 529 10.46 6.49 -61.10
N LEU A 530 9.57 5.80 -61.82
CA LEU A 530 9.93 4.79 -62.83
C LEU A 530 9.95 5.40 -64.23
N ASN A 531 10.82 4.90 -65.11
CA ASN A 531 10.95 5.37 -66.49
C ASN A 531 9.92 4.73 -67.43
N ALA A 532 8.64 4.76 -67.04
CA ALA A 532 7.51 4.18 -67.75
C ALA A 532 6.27 5.05 -67.55
N THR A 533 5.42 5.18 -68.56
CA THR A 533 4.15 5.93 -68.47
C THR A 533 3.00 5.18 -69.15
N ARG A 534 1.77 5.46 -68.72
CA ARG A 534 0.55 4.76 -69.16
C ARG A 534 0.13 5.21 -70.56
N LEU A 535 -0.03 4.25 -71.46
CA LEU A 535 -0.70 4.40 -72.74
C LEU A 535 -1.98 3.55 -72.74
N TYR A 536 -3.14 4.20 -72.66
CA TYR A 536 -4.44 3.58 -72.86
C TYR A 536 -4.88 3.79 -74.31
N ILE A 537 -5.39 2.74 -74.94
CA ILE A 537 -5.86 2.76 -76.33
C ILE A 537 -7.27 2.16 -76.41
N GLU A 538 -8.18 2.80 -77.16
CA GLU A 538 -9.45 2.20 -77.59
C GLU A 538 -9.51 2.11 -79.13
N VAL A 539 -10.00 1.00 -79.68
CA VAL A 539 -10.04 0.76 -81.13
C VAL A 539 -11.48 0.73 -81.67
N TYR A 540 -11.76 1.63 -82.62
CA TYR A 540 -13.06 1.85 -83.25
C TYR A 540 -12.99 1.73 -84.78
N ASP A 541 -14.11 1.44 -85.41
CA ASP A 541 -14.31 1.55 -86.85
C ASP A 541 -14.84 2.93 -87.26
N LYS A 542 -14.87 3.21 -88.56
CA LYS A 542 -15.35 4.48 -89.15
C LYS A 542 -16.81 4.85 -88.87
N LEU A 543 -17.59 3.97 -88.24
CA LEU A 543 -18.97 4.24 -87.80
C LEU A 543 -19.09 4.29 -86.27
N GLY A 544 -17.98 4.24 -85.54
CA GLY A 544 -17.95 4.29 -84.07
C GLY A 544 -18.28 2.95 -83.40
N SER A 545 -18.20 1.82 -84.10
CA SER A 545 -18.30 0.48 -83.50
C SER A 545 -16.94 -0.04 -83.03
N ARG A 546 -16.92 -0.70 -81.87
CA ARG A 546 -15.72 -1.24 -81.23
C ARG A 546 -15.12 -2.41 -82.01
N VAL A 547 -13.80 -2.41 -82.21
CA VAL A 547 -13.06 -3.44 -82.95
C VAL A 547 -12.45 -4.46 -81.98
N GLN A 548 -13.31 -5.32 -81.43
CA GLN A 548 -12.97 -6.27 -80.35
C GLN A 548 -11.94 -7.35 -80.74
N ASN A 549 -11.71 -7.60 -82.03
CA ASN A 549 -10.74 -8.57 -82.55
C ASN A 549 -9.46 -7.89 -83.10
N ALA A 550 -9.03 -6.80 -82.49
CA ALA A 550 -7.82 -6.05 -82.85
C ALA A 550 -6.60 -6.46 -82.01
N ASN A 551 -5.41 -6.44 -82.61
CA ASN A 551 -4.15 -6.41 -81.87
C ASN A 551 -3.45 -5.06 -82.10
N VAL A 552 -2.85 -4.52 -81.03
CA VAL A 552 -2.04 -3.31 -81.01
C VAL A 552 -0.55 -3.68 -80.99
N THR A 553 0.27 -2.95 -81.74
CA THR A 553 1.73 -3.05 -81.73
C THR A 553 2.37 -1.68 -81.58
N ILE A 554 3.28 -1.54 -80.61
CA ILE A 554 4.09 -0.35 -80.35
C ILE A 554 5.51 -0.57 -80.89
N ASN A 555 5.86 0.13 -81.97
CA ASN A 555 7.15 0.03 -82.64
C ASN A 555 8.03 1.24 -82.30
N TYR A 556 9.08 1.07 -81.48
CA TYR A 556 9.98 2.15 -81.09
C TYR A 556 10.95 2.52 -82.23
N THR A 557 11.15 3.82 -82.43
CA THR A 557 12.00 4.38 -83.51
C THR A 557 13.49 4.07 -83.34
N SER A 558 13.95 3.84 -82.11
CA SER A 558 15.35 3.71 -81.72
C SER A 558 15.86 2.26 -81.64
N GLY A 559 14.99 1.25 -81.77
CA GLY A 559 15.34 -0.16 -81.54
C GLY A 559 15.69 -0.52 -80.09
N SER A 560 15.61 0.44 -79.16
CA SER A 560 15.69 0.24 -77.71
C SER A 560 14.76 1.25 -77.03
N PRO A 561 13.77 0.82 -76.22
CA PRO A 561 13.48 -0.56 -75.81
C PRO A 561 12.93 -1.42 -76.96
N GLN A 562 12.72 -2.71 -76.71
CA GLN A 562 12.11 -3.61 -77.67
C GLN A 562 10.64 -3.25 -77.95
N ASN A 563 10.16 -3.61 -79.14
CA ASN A 563 8.79 -3.34 -79.58
C ASN A 563 7.77 -4.20 -78.79
N ILE A 564 6.67 -3.58 -78.36
CA ILE A 564 5.56 -4.29 -77.71
C ILE A 564 4.65 -4.80 -78.83
N VAL A 565 4.72 -6.09 -79.16
CA VAL A 565 4.10 -6.67 -80.36
C VAL A 565 2.81 -7.44 -80.08
N ASN A 566 1.86 -7.37 -81.01
CA ASN A 566 0.65 -8.20 -81.09
C ASN A 566 -0.16 -8.31 -79.79
N GLN A 567 -0.33 -7.21 -79.06
CA GLN A 567 -1.11 -7.20 -77.84
C GLN A 567 -2.60 -7.07 -78.18
N SER A 568 -3.37 -8.12 -77.95
CA SER A 568 -4.83 -8.13 -78.19
C SER A 568 -5.54 -7.12 -77.30
N VAL A 569 -6.52 -6.41 -77.87
CA VAL A 569 -7.45 -5.60 -77.07
C VAL A 569 -8.39 -6.50 -76.26
N ASP A 570 -9.00 -5.93 -75.23
CA ASP A 570 -10.07 -6.59 -74.49
C ASP A 570 -11.26 -6.89 -75.43
N LEU A 571 -11.72 -8.15 -75.40
CA LEU A 571 -12.75 -8.70 -76.28
C LEU A 571 -14.14 -8.03 -76.13
N TYR A 572 -14.34 -7.25 -75.07
CA TYR A 572 -15.60 -6.58 -74.77
C TYR A 572 -15.50 -5.06 -74.93
N TYR A 573 -14.44 -4.46 -74.41
CA TYR A 573 -14.24 -3.00 -74.41
C TYR A 573 -13.47 -2.50 -75.64
N ALA A 574 -12.84 -3.39 -76.41
CA ALA A 574 -11.91 -3.07 -77.52
C ALA A 574 -10.82 -2.07 -77.13
N ASN A 575 -10.36 -2.16 -75.87
CA ASN A 575 -9.34 -1.29 -75.31
C ASN A 575 -8.11 -2.07 -74.84
N ILE A 576 -7.01 -1.37 -74.55
CA ILE A 576 -5.83 -1.94 -73.91
C ILE A 576 -5.10 -0.87 -73.10
N CYS A 577 -4.47 -1.28 -71.99
CA CYS A 577 -3.61 -0.44 -71.17
C CYS A 577 -2.18 -1.00 -71.18
N LEU A 578 -1.22 -0.19 -71.64
CA LEU A 578 0.20 -0.52 -71.76
C LEU A 578 1.06 0.48 -70.98
N TYR A 579 2.25 0.06 -70.55
CA TYR A 579 3.29 0.95 -70.02
C TYR A 579 4.44 1.06 -71.02
N VAL A 580 4.53 2.22 -71.67
CA VAL A 580 5.59 2.56 -72.62
C VAL A 580 6.72 3.33 -71.93
N LYS A 581 7.94 3.24 -72.46
CA LYS A 581 9.08 3.98 -71.91
C LYS A 581 8.89 5.47 -72.11
N ALA A 582 8.97 6.25 -71.02
CA ALA A 582 8.77 7.69 -71.08
C ALA A 582 9.83 8.39 -71.96
N GLY A 583 9.41 9.43 -72.68
CA GLY A 583 10.23 10.20 -73.63
C GLY A 583 10.65 9.47 -74.91
N ALA A 584 10.40 8.17 -75.05
CA ALA A 584 10.78 7.41 -76.24
C ALA A 584 9.76 7.60 -77.39
N SER A 585 10.24 7.79 -78.61
CA SER A 585 9.38 7.95 -79.80
C SER A 585 8.99 6.61 -80.43
N PHE A 586 7.71 6.38 -80.67
CA PHE A 586 7.15 5.13 -81.20
C PHE A 586 6.00 5.32 -82.19
N TYR A 587 5.76 4.30 -83.00
CA TYR A 587 4.58 4.15 -83.86
C TYR A 587 3.58 3.18 -83.24
N VAL A 588 2.28 3.50 -83.30
CA VAL A 588 1.17 2.62 -82.94
C VAL A 588 0.60 2.01 -84.21
N ASN A 589 0.54 0.69 -84.28
CA ASN A 589 -0.03 -0.05 -85.41
C ASN A 589 -1.17 -0.95 -84.92
N VAL A 590 -2.20 -1.12 -85.74
CA VAL A 590 -3.34 -2.01 -85.46
C VAL A 590 -3.49 -3.03 -86.57
N SER A 591 -3.75 -4.28 -86.19
CA SER A 591 -4.07 -5.39 -87.09
C SER A 591 -5.40 -6.02 -86.72
N THR A 592 -6.19 -6.46 -87.70
CA THR A 592 -7.33 -7.36 -87.49
C THR A 592 -7.11 -8.68 -88.24
N GLN A 593 -7.94 -9.69 -87.99
CA GLN A 593 -7.86 -11.01 -88.64
C GLN A 593 -7.86 -10.94 -90.18
N ALA A 594 -8.49 -9.92 -90.78
CA ALA A 594 -8.56 -9.74 -92.23
C ALA A 594 -7.43 -8.84 -92.80
N TYR A 595 -6.81 -7.99 -91.99
CA TYR A 595 -5.80 -7.03 -92.43
C TYR A 595 -4.65 -6.92 -91.41
N PRO A 596 -3.43 -7.38 -91.72
CA PRO A 596 -2.30 -7.36 -90.78
C PRO A 596 -1.75 -5.95 -90.53
N ASN A 597 -2.10 -4.97 -91.36
CA ASN A 597 -1.83 -3.55 -91.16
C ASN A 597 -3.07 -2.75 -91.59
N GLU A 598 -3.90 -2.34 -90.63
CA GLU A 598 -5.04 -1.46 -90.92
C GLU A 598 -4.56 -0.04 -91.28
N GLN A 599 -5.37 0.70 -92.03
CA GLN A 599 -5.19 2.16 -92.16
C GLN A 599 -5.96 2.84 -91.04
N ILE A 600 -5.25 3.65 -90.24
CA ILE A 600 -5.75 4.20 -88.98
C ILE A 600 -5.57 5.72 -88.86
N ILE A 601 -6.49 6.35 -88.14
CA ILE A 601 -6.41 7.72 -87.63
C ILE A 601 -6.36 7.64 -86.10
N LEU A 602 -5.58 8.51 -85.46
CA LEU A 602 -5.41 8.52 -84.01
C LEU A 602 -5.94 9.84 -83.45
N TYR A 603 -6.66 9.76 -82.35
CA TYR A 603 -7.29 10.90 -81.68
C TYR A 603 -6.90 10.92 -80.21
N ASN A 604 -6.52 12.08 -79.70
CA ASN A 604 -6.41 12.31 -78.26
C ASN A 604 -7.81 12.24 -77.64
N MET A 605 -8.04 11.35 -76.66
CA MET A 605 -9.36 11.21 -76.04
C MET A 605 -9.75 12.42 -75.16
N SER A 606 -8.78 13.23 -74.73
CA SER A 606 -9.04 14.40 -73.87
C SER A 606 -9.63 15.60 -74.61
N ASP A 607 -9.33 15.78 -75.91
CA ASP A 607 -9.74 16.96 -76.69
C ASP A 607 -10.27 16.64 -78.10
N GLY A 608 -10.20 15.39 -78.56
CA GLY A 608 -10.64 14.95 -79.88
C GLY A 608 -9.72 15.36 -81.04
N SER A 609 -8.53 15.91 -80.77
CA SER A 609 -7.57 16.32 -81.80
C SER A 609 -6.88 15.11 -82.46
N VAL A 610 -6.58 15.24 -83.76
CA VAL A 610 -5.88 14.20 -84.52
C VAL A 610 -4.39 14.21 -84.18
N LEU A 611 -3.87 13.06 -83.77
CA LEU A 611 -2.47 12.84 -83.43
C LEU A 611 -1.65 12.38 -84.64
N SER A 612 -0.48 12.98 -84.83
CA SER A 612 0.52 12.53 -85.81
C SER A 612 1.52 11.56 -85.18
N GLN A 613 2.02 10.61 -85.95
CA GLN A 613 3.05 9.65 -85.52
C GLN A 613 4.43 10.01 -86.09
N PRO A 614 5.55 9.69 -85.41
CA PRO A 614 5.65 8.93 -84.16
C PRO A 614 5.24 9.74 -82.93
N LEU A 615 4.63 9.07 -81.96
CA LEU A 615 4.25 9.63 -80.66
C LEU A 615 5.42 9.56 -79.69
N ALA A 616 5.50 10.49 -78.74
CA ALA A 616 6.41 10.41 -77.59
C ALA A 616 5.67 10.90 -76.34
N LEU A 617 5.66 10.10 -75.27
CA LEU A 617 4.87 10.35 -74.06
C LEU A 617 5.76 10.64 -72.86
N ASN A 618 5.52 11.77 -72.18
CA ASN A 618 6.21 12.15 -70.93
C ASN A 618 5.34 11.94 -69.67
N GLY A 619 4.07 11.60 -69.86
CA GLY A 619 3.03 11.34 -68.86
C GLY A 619 1.88 10.56 -69.52
N PRO A 620 0.80 10.23 -68.79
CA PRO A 620 -0.24 9.34 -69.29
C PRO A 620 -0.95 9.89 -70.53
N ALA A 621 -1.31 8.99 -71.46
CA ALA A 621 -2.12 9.35 -72.63
C ALA A 621 -3.19 8.29 -72.91
N ASP A 622 -4.38 8.79 -73.24
CA ASP A 622 -5.56 8.01 -73.58
C ASP A 622 -5.91 8.30 -75.05
N ILE A 623 -5.84 7.29 -75.92
CA ILE A 623 -5.85 7.45 -77.39
C ILE A 623 -6.95 6.59 -78.02
N ARG A 624 -7.85 7.24 -78.78
CA ARG A 624 -8.77 6.53 -79.67
C ARG A 624 -8.08 6.29 -81.01
N VAL A 625 -8.05 5.05 -81.46
CA VAL A 625 -7.62 4.65 -82.80
C VAL A 625 -8.86 4.30 -83.61
N GLU A 626 -9.00 4.89 -84.79
CA GLU A 626 -10.12 4.66 -85.71
C GLU A 626 -9.63 4.06 -87.02
N LEU A 627 -10.26 2.98 -87.49
CA LEU A 627 -9.97 2.40 -88.81
C LEU A 627 -10.63 3.22 -89.93
N ASP A 628 -9.96 3.41 -91.07
CA ASP A 628 -10.53 4.15 -92.22
C ASP A 628 -11.67 3.41 -92.97
N ARG A 629 -12.18 2.32 -92.39
CA ARG A 629 -13.24 1.47 -92.89
C ARG A 629 -14.21 1.08 -91.77
N SER A 630 -15.41 0.63 -92.13
CA SER A 630 -16.31 -0.05 -91.18
C SER A 630 -16.02 -1.55 -91.12
N ILE A 631 -16.40 -2.19 -90.02
CA ILE A 631 -16.48 -3.64 -89.86
C ILE A 631 -17.91 -4.19 -89.98
N PHE A 632 -18.94 -3.34 -90.11
CA PHE A 632 -20.36 -3.69 -90.29
C PHE A 632 -21.02 -4.54 -89.18
N VAL A 633 -20.38 -4.68 -88.02
CA VAL A 633 -20.88 -5.44 -86.86
C VAL A 633 -21.97 -4.67 -86.10
N ARG A 634 -23.03 -5.36 -85.66
CA ARG A 634 -24.13 -4.84 -84.84
C ARG A 634 -23.77 -4.85 -83.36
N GLN A 635 -23.99 -3.74 -82.67
CA GLN A 635 -23.67 -3.60 -81.24
C GLN A 635 -24.67 -4.35 -80.35
N THR A 636 -24.19 -4.99 -79.29
CA THR A 636 -25.03 -5.74 -78.33
C THR A 636 -24.85 -5.25 -76.89
N GLN A 637 -25.84 -5.53 -76.05
CA GLN A 637 -25.82 -5.23 -74.62
C GLN A 637 -26.30 -6.42 -73.78
N LEU A 638 -25.83 -6.49 -72.54
CA LEU A 638 -26.46 -7.31 -71.50
C LEU A 638 -27.37 -6.44 -70.63
N ARG A 639 -28.53 -6.98 -70.22
CA ARG A 639 -29.45 -6.33 -69.27
C ARG A 639 -29.94 -7.31 -68.23
N CYS A 640 -29.62 -7.08 -66.95
CA CYS A 640 -30.18 -7.85 -65.84
C CYS A 640 -31.58 -7.32 -65.47
N GLU A 641 -32.55 -8.21 -65.32
CA GLU A 641 -33.83 -7.91 -64.69
C GLU A 641 -33.66 -7.87 -63.17
N GLY A 642 -34.47 -7.06 -62.47
CA GLY A 642 -34.28 -6.76 -61.04
C GLY A 642 -33.31 -5.60 -60.76
N GLY A 643 -32.44 -5.24 -61.71
CA GLY A 643 -31.55 -4.09 -61.62
C GLY A 643 -30.09 -4.46 -61.29
N SER A 644 -29.41 -3.60 -60.54
CA SER A 644 -27.96 -3.70 -60.26
C SER A 644 -27.62 -4.05 -58.81
N PHE A 645 -28.59 -4.24 -57.92
CA PHE A 645 -28.38 -4.59 -56.52
C PHE A 645 -29.42 -5.58 -56.03
N PHE A 646 -28.96 -6.66 -55.40
CA PHE A 646 -29.77 -7.76 -54.88
C PHE A 646 -29.42 -7.99 -53.42
N THR A 647 -30.43 -8.23 -52.58
CA THR A 647 -30.24 -8.58 -51.16
C THR A 647 -30.87 -9.92 -50.87
N VAL A 648 -30.10 -10.80 -50.23
CA VAL A 648 -30.51 -12.16 -49.85
C VAL A 648 -29.90 -12.48 -48.48
N TYR A 649 -30.43 -13.45 -47.76
CA TYR A 649 -29.77 -13.96 -46.54
C TYR A 649 -29.02 -15.25 -46.86
N TRP A 650 -27.94 -15.52 -46.13
CA TRP A 650 -27.17 -16.74 -46.30
C TRP A 650 -28.06 -17.99 -46.12
N SER A 651 -27.83 -19.00 -46.97
CA SER A 651 -28.65 -20.20 -47.19
C SER A 651 -29.99 -20.05 -47.90
N ASP A 652 -30.47 -18.83 -48.18
CA ASP A 652 -31.58 -18.63 -49.14
C ASP A 652 -31.06 -18.74 -50.60
N GLU A 653 -31.98 -18.77 -51.57
CA GLU A 653 -31.68 -18.73 -53.00
C GLU A 653 -31.96 -17.35 -53.61
N VAL A 654 -31.16 -16.94 -54.59
CA VAL A 654 -31.35 -15.71 -55.39
C VAL A 654 -31.42 -16.04 -56.88
N ASN A 655 -32.34 -15.39 -57.60
CA ASN A 655 -32.54 -15.60 -59.03
C ASN A 655 -32.02 -14.39 -59.82
N PHE A 656 -31.19 -14.65 -60.83
CA PHE A 656 -30.78 -13.66 -61.82
C PHE A 656 -31.37 -14.03 -63.18
N SER A 657 -31.86 -13.02 -63.89
CA SER A 657 -32.37 -13.12 -65.27
C SER A 657 -31.69 -12.06 -66.11
N VAL A 658 -31.01 -12.46 -67.18
CA VAL A 658 -30.14 -11.60 -68.00
C VAL A 658 -30.49 -11.78 -69.46
N TRP A 659 -30.69 -10.65 -70.15
CA TRP A 659 -30.97 -10.58 -71.57
C TRP A 659 -29.71 -10.24 -72.38
N MET A 660 -29.56 -10.86 -73.55
CA MET A 660 -28.67 -10.45 -74.64
C MET A 660 -29.49 -9.74 -75.72
N GLU A 661 -29.25 -8.45 -75.93
CA GLU A 661 -30.08 -7.60 -76.82
C GLU A 661 -29.23 -6.91 -77.90
N TRP A 662 -29.81 -6.71 -79.09
CA TRP A 662 -29.26 -5.81 -80.11
C TRP A 662 -29.61 -4.34 -79.74
N VAL A 663 -28.58 -3.54 -79.48
CA VAL A 663 -28.67 -2.11 -79.17
C VAL A 663 -29.32 -1.34 -80.31
N GLY A 664 -30.40 -0.61 -80.00
CA GLY A 664 -31.17 0.17 -80.97
C GLY A 664 -32.62 -0.32 -81.06
N PRO A 665 -32.89 -1.46 -81.72
CA PRO A 665 -34.23 -2.07 -81.71
C PRO A 665 -34.58 -2.74 -80.37
N ASN A 666 -33.59 -3.00 -79.50
CA ASN A 666 -33.74 -3.60 -78.17
C ASN A 666 -34.50 -4.95 -78.19
N ILE A 667 -34.21 -5.76 -79.21
CA ILE A 667 -34.73 -7.12 -79.35
C ILE A 667 -33.68 -8.15 -78.87
N GLY A 668 -34.16 -9.21 -78.24
CA GLY A 668 -33.32 -10.33 -77.83
C GLY A 668 -32.70 -11.06 -79.03
N ILE A 669 -31.47 -11.56 -78.87
CA ILE A 669 -30.74 -12.32 -79.90
C ILE A 669 -30.15 -13.61 -79.32
N ASN A 670 -29.92 -14.61 -80.18
CA ASN A 670 -29.31 -15.87 -79.76
C ASN A 670 -27.86 -15.66 -79.31
N ALA A 671 -27.50 -16.30 -78.19
CA ALA A 671 -26.15 -16.34 -77.65
C ALA A 671 -25.56 -17.76 -77.76
N SER A 672 -24.25 -17.91 -77.91
CA SER A 672 -23.59 -19.21 -77.65
C SER A 672 -23.62 -19.57 -76.17
N TRP A 673 -23.58 -18.54 -75.31
CA TRP A 673 -23.70 -18.63 -73.86
C TRP A 673 -23.90 -17.25 -73.23
N ILE A 674 -24.53 -17.22 -72.06
CA ILE A 674 -24.30 -16.19 -71.05
C ILE A 674 -23.68 -16.88 -69.83
N ASN A 675 -22.61 -16.31 -69.30
CA ASN A 675 -21.85 -16.81 -68.14
C ASN A 675 -21.84 -15.76 -67.03
N TYR A 676 -21.64 -16.19 -65.78
CA TYR A 676 -21.41 -15.31 -64.63
C TYR A 676 -20.16 -15.71 -63.84
N THR A 677 -19.51 -14.74 -63.20
CA THR A 677 -18.49 -14.96 -62.15
C THR A 677 -18.94 -14.25 -60.87
N ILE A 678 -18.68 -14.86 -59.71
CA ILE A 678 -18.85 -14.18 -58.41
C ILE A 678 -17.48 -13.87 -57.83
N LEU A 679 -17.31 -12.61 -57.43
CA LEU A 679 -16.07 -12.01 -56.96
C LEU A 679 -16.31 -11.30 -55.62
N TYR A 680 -15.31 -11.25 -54.75
CA TYR A 680 -15.28 -10.28 -53.66
C TYR A 680 -15.03 -8.86 -54.21
N PRO A 681 -15.32 -7.78 -53.44
CA PRO A 681 -15.09 -6.41 -53.88
C PRO A 681 -13.62 -6.06 -54.20
N ASN A 682 -12.66 -6.84 -53.67
CA ASN A 682 -11.24 -6.74 -53.98
C ASN A 682 -10.80 -7.54 -55.23
N GLY A 683 -11.75 -8.09 -56.00
CA GLY A 683 -11.47 -8.89 -57.20
C GLY A 683 -11.13 -10.36 -56.96
N THR A 684 -11.07 -10.85 -55.71
CA THR A 684 -10.83 -12.27 -55.42
C THR A 684 -11.99 -13.14 -55.92
N LEU A 685 -11.68 -14.17 -56.71
CA LEU A 685 -12.67 -15.08 -57.30
C LEU A 685 -13.30 -16.01 -56.25
N VAL A 686 -14.63 -16.13 -56.29
CA VAL A 686 -15.44 -16.97 -55.38
C VAL A 686 -16.13 -18.09 -56.16
N VAL A 687 -16.81 -17.73 -57.26
CA VAL A 687 -17.40 -18.69 -58.20
C VAL A 687 -16.77 -18.47 -59.58
N PRO A 688 -16.10 -19.48 -60.16
CA PRO A 688 -15.48 -19.38 -61.49
C PRO A 688 -16.55 -19.20 -62.58
N GLN A 689 -16.11 -18.82 -63.77
CA GLN A 689 -17.01 -18.48 -64.89
C GLN A 689 -17.94 -19.65 -65.23
N THR A 690 -19.21 -19.52 -64.86
CA THR A 690 -20.23 -20.58 -64.90
C THR A 690 -21.36 -20.18 -65.85
N THR A 691 -21.83 -21.11 -66.67
CA THR A 691 -22.87 -20.86 -67.67
C THR A 691 -24.27 -20.82 -67.06
N MET A 692 -25.08 -19.86 -67.51
CA MET A 692 -26.51 -19.72 -67.16
C MET A 692 -27.38 -20.65 -68.03
N THR A 693 -28.64 -20.83 -67.66
CA THR A 693 -29.61 -21.61 -68.45
C THR A 693 -30.31 -20.71 -69.47
N GLU A 694 -30.41 -21.13 -70.73
CA GLU A 694 -31.19 -20.42 -71.76
C GLU A 694 -32.69 -20.61 -71.53
N ASN A 695 -33.49 -19.53 -71.64
CA ASN A 695 -34.94 -19.64 -71.71
C ASN A 695 -35.37 -19.98 -73.14
N THR A 696 -35.55 -21.26 -73.45
CA THR A 696 -35.98 -21.75 -74.76
C THR A 696 -37.36 -21.27 -75.22
N SER A 697 -38.13 -20.60 -74.34
CA SER A 697 -39.41 -19.96 -74.70
C SER A 697 -39.28 -18.48 -75.08
N VAL A 698 -38.12 -17.84 -74.82
CA VAL A 698 -37.93 -16.38 -74.96
C VAL A 698 -36.53 -16.08 -75.50
N ILE A 699 -36.44 -15.75 -76.80
CA ILE A 699 -35.18 -15.49 -77.50
C ILE A 699 -34.36 -14.41 -76.78
N GLY A 700 -33.13 -14.76 -76.41
CA GLY A 700 -32.15 -13.86 -75.79
C GLY A 700 -32.21 -13.75 -74.26
N GLN A 701 -33.18 -14.38 -73.58
CA GLN A 701 -33.24 -14.40 -72.11
C GLN A 701 -32.55 -15.64 -71.53
N TRP A 702 -31.71 -15.44 -70.51
CA TRP A 702 -31.01 -16.50 -69.78
C TRP A 702 -31.20 -16.29 -68.27
N TYR A 703 -31.16 -17.36 -67.47
CA TYR A 703 -31.40 -17.30 -66.04
C TYR A 703 -30.50 -18.24 -65.23
N VAL A 704 -30.32 -17.92 -63.94
CA VAL A 704 -29.68 -18.81 -62.97
C VAL A 704 -30.29 -18.62 -61.58
N THR A 705 -30.54 -19.74 -60.90
CA THR A 705 -30.87 -19.80 -59.47
C THR A 705 -29.59 -20.12 -58.71
N LEU A 706 -29.17 -19.22 -57.83
CA LEU A 706 -27.96 -19.33 -57.03
C LEU A 706 -28.32 -19.64 -55.58
N ASN A 707 -27.92 -20.82 -55.10
CA ASN A 707 -28.00 -21.16 -53.68
C ASN A 707 -26.82 -20.50 -52.92
N THR A 708 -27.11 -19.66 -51.93
CA THR A 708 -26.08 -18.81 -51.30
C THR A 708 -25.19 -19.54 -50.28
N THR A 709 -25.42 -20.84 -50.01
CA THR A 709 -24.56 -21.62 -49.10
C THR A 709 -23.09 -21.72 -49.58
N ILE A 710 -22.82 -21.51 -50.87
CA ILE A 710 -21.45 -21.46 -51.43
C ILE A 710 -20.73 -20.13 -51.20
N LEU A 711 -21.40 -19.15 -50.59
CA LEU A 711 -20.88 -17.82 -50.26
C LEU A 711 -20.74 -17.68 -48.74
N ILE A 712 -20.01 -16.66 -48.29
CA ILE A 712 -19.95 -16.26 -46.87
C ILE A 712 -20.96 -15.12 -46.62
N GLY A 713 -21.76 -15.22 -45.57
CA GLY A 713 -22.66 -14.14 -45.11
C GLY A 713 -21.89 -12.91 -44.60
N GLY A 714 -22.57 -11.76 -44.53
CA GLY A 714 -22.01 -10.47 -44.11
C GLY A 714 -21.30 -9.70 -45.22
N HIS A 715 -21.06 -10.33 -46.37
CA HIS A 715 -20.35 -9.73 -47.49
C HIS A 715 -21.27 -9.28 -48.63
N THR A 716 -20.91 -8.16 -49.25
CA THR A 716 -21.36 -7.80 -50.59
C THR A 716 -20.45 -8.46 -51.62
N TYR A 717 -21.02 -9.14 -52.60
CA TYR A 717 -20.31 -9.75 -53.72
C TYR A 717 -20.54 -8.97 -55.01
N ILE A 718 -19.57 -9.03 -55.91
CA ILE A 718 -19.66 -8.57 -57.29
C ILE A 718 -20.05 -9.78 -58.14
N VAL A 719 -21.24 -9.77 -58.73
CA VAL A 719 -21.68 -10.75 -59.72
C VAL A 719 -21.55 -10.10 -61.10
N ARG A 720 -20.61 -10.59 -61.91
CA ARG A 720 -20.31 -10.03 -63.24
C ARG A 720 -20.74 -11.00 -64.33
N PHE A 721 -21.58 -10.53 -65.25
CA PHE A 721 -22.14 -11.31 -66.35
C PHE A 721 -21.40 -11.02 -67.65
N TYR A 722 -21.14 -12.08 -68.43
CA TYR A 722 -20.46 -12.04 -69.72
C TYR A 722 -21.32 -12.80 -70.72
N GLY A 723 -21.37 -12.35 -71.97
CA GLY A 723 -22.11 -13.03 -73.03
C GLY A 723 -21.27 -13.22 -74.28
N LYS A 724 -21.60 -14.25 -75.06
CA LYS A 724 -21.11 -14.42 -76.44
C LYS A 724 -22.30 -14.53 -77.39
N PRO A 725 -22.47 -13.66 -78.40
CA PRO A 725 -23.46 -13.84 -79.45
C PRO A 725 -23.24 -15.16 -80.20
N LEU A 726 -24.32 -15.77 -80.71
CA LEU A 726 -24.23 -17.01 -81.49
C LEU A 726 -23.49 -16.81 -82.82
N ASP A 727 -23.64 -15.63 -83.42
CA ASP A 727 -22.98 -15.18 -84.64
C ASP A 727 -22.13 -13.94 -84.31
N THR A 728 -20.81 -14.12 -84.25
CA THR A 728 -19.84 -13.06 -83.94
C THR A 728 -19.35 -12.28 -85.18
N ASP A 729 -19.79 -12.66 -86.37
CA ASP A 729 -19.49 -11.92 -87.61
C ASP A 729 -20.56 -10.83 -87.84
N ILE A 730 -21.80 -11.08 -87.38
CA ILE A 730 -22.91 -10.12 -87.40
C ILE A 730 -23.01 -9.30 -86.11
N TYR A 731 -22.69 -9.85 -84.93
CA TYR A 731 -22.91 -9.19 -83.64
C TYR A 731 -21.62 -9.06 -82.79
N SER A 732 -21.43 -7.88 -82.18
CA SER A 732 -20.33 -7.64 -81.25
C SER A 732 -20.55 -8.42 -79.95
N TYR A 733 -19.48 -8.71 -79.20
CA TYR A 733 -19.62 -9.08 -77.80
C TYR A 733 -20.24 -7.91 -77.02
N PRO A 734 -21.15 -8.16 -76.06
CA PRO A 734 -21.73 -7.11 -75.23
C PRO A 734 -20.75 -6.70 -74.14
N VAL A 735 -20.86 -5.47 -73.62
CA VAL A 735 -20.12 -5.07 -72.41
C VAL A 735 -20.58 -5.91 -71.20
N PRO A 736 -19.66 -6.55 -70.45
CA PRO A 736 -19.99 -7.24 -69.21
C PRO A 736 -20.62 -6.31 -68.19
N ILE A 737 -21.80 -6.67 -67.69
CA ILE A 737 -22.50 -5.93 -66.65
C ILE A 737 -22.17 -6.48 -65.28
N THR A 738 -22.09 -5.60 -64.30
CA THR A 738 -21.90 -5.92 -62.88
C THR A 738 -23.18 -5.65 -62.12
N VAL A 739 -23.60 -6.59 -61.28
CA VAL A 739 -24.59 -6.38 -60.22
C VAL A 739 -23.97 -6.73 -58.87
N TYR A 740 -24.47 -6.11 -57.81
CA TYR A 740 -24.03 -6.37 -56.45
C TYR A 740 -24.99 -7.33 -55.75
N LEU A 741 -24.47 -8.33 -55.06
CA LEU A 741 -25.23 -9.28 -54.25
C LEU A 741 -24.83 -9.15 -52.79
N GLN A 742 -25.67 -8.50 -51.98
CA GLN A 742 -25.52 -8.45 -50.54
C GLN A 742 -26.07 -9.75 -49.94
N VAL A 743 -25.18 -10.59 -49.39
CA VAL A 743 -25.55 -11.80 -48.65
C VAL A 743 -25.49 -11.48 -47.16
N ASN A 744 -26.65 -11.24 -46.55
CA ASN A 744 -26.74 -10.95 -45.12
C ASN A 744 -26.44 -12.20 -44.28
N GLU A 745 -25.81 -11.99 -43.12
CA GLU A 745 -25.71 -13.03 -42.10
C GLU A 745 -27.07 -13.40 -41.53
N LEU A 746 -27.18 -14.61 -40.99
CA LEU A 746 -28.37 -15.05 -40.29
C LEU A 746 -28.37 -14.49 -38.85
N PRO A 747 -29.41 -13.75 -38.43
CA PRO A 747 -29.47 -13.16 -37.10
C PRO A 747 -29.72 -14.22 -36.03
N VAL A 748 -28.85 -14.28 -35.02
CA VAL A 748 -28.92 -15.26 -33.91
C VAL A 748 -29.35 -14.57 -32.63
N THR A 749 -30.34 -15.12 -31.94
CA THR A 749 -30.60 -14.79 -30.53
C THR A 749 -29.72 -15.65 -29.63
N VAL A 750 -29.00 -14.99 -28.73
CA VAL A 750 -28.38 -15.63 -27.57
C VAL A 750 -29.42 -15.66 -26.47
N GLU A 751 -29.91 -16.84 -26.13
CA GLU A 751 -30.82 -17.08 -25.02
C GLU A 751 -29.99 -17.56 -23.82
N TYR A 752 -30.14 -16.89 -22.67
CA TYR A 752 -29.29 -17.11 -21.49
C TYR A 752 -30.03 -16.68 -20.21
N GLN A 753 -29.56 -17.18 -19.06
CA GLN A 753 -30.01 -16.69 -17.76
C GLN A 753 -29.13 -15.50 -17.32
N PRO A 754 -29.62 -14.25 -17.29
CA PRO A 754 -28.79 -13.07 -17.01
C PRO A 754 -28.34 -12.96 -15.55
N PHE A 755 -29.03 -13.65 -14.63
CA PHE A 755 -28.72 -13.68 -13.21
C PHE A 755 -28.88 -15.11 -12.68
N ILE A 756 -27.75 -15.74 -12.35
CA ILE A 756 -27.68 -17.08 -11.74
C ILE A 756 -27.33 -16.88 -10.27
N ASN A 757 -28.14 -17.45 -9.36
CA ASN A 757 -27.94 -17.33 -7.92
C ASN A 757 -28.03 -18.72 -7.28
N VAL A 758 -26.92 -19.19 -6.73
CA VAL A 758 -26.70 -20.59 -6.34
C VAL A 758 -25.91 -20.67 -5.03
N THR A 759 -25.90 -21.83 -4.36
CA THR A 759 -25.02 -22.08 -3.21
C THR A 759 -23.79 -22.86 -3.68
N TRP A 760 -22.61 -22.53 -3.15
CA TRP A 760 -21.38 -23.24 -3.49
C TRP A 760 -21.49 -24.75 -3.21
N SER A 761 -20.95 -25.56 -4.10
CA SER A 761 -20.99 -27.03 -4.03
C SER A 761 -19.82 -27.63 -4.82
N SER A 762 -19.33 -28.78 -4.36
CA SER A 762 -18.28 -29.55 -5.03
C SER A 762 -18.69 -31.03 -5.12
N PRO A 763 -18.87 -31.59 -6.34
CA PRO A 763 -18.88 -30.89 -7.63
C PRO A 763 -20.02 -29.85 -7.72
N PRO A 764 -19.90 -28.83 -8.60
CA PRO A 764 -20.92 -27.80 -8.73
C PRO A 764 -22.26 -28.37 -9.21
N SER A 765 -23.33 -28.05 -8.49
CA SER A 765 -24.71 -28.51 -8.78
C SER A 765 -25.43 -27.71 -9.89
N PHE A 766 -24.72 -26.77 -10.52
CA PHE A 766 -25.25 -25.86 -11.54
C PHE A 766 -24.30 -25.75 -12.74
N ASN A 767 -24.80 -25.27 -13.87
CA ASN A 767 -24.00 -24.88 -15.02
C ASN A 767 -24.23 -23.41 -15.36
N VAL A 768 -23.33 -22.84 -16.16
CA VAL A 768 -23.52 -21.55 -16.83
C VAL A 768 -23.56 -21.86 -18.32
N SER A 769 -24.69 -21.57 -18.97
CA SER A 769 -24.94 -21.94 -20.36
C SER A 769 -25.61 -20.83 -21.16
N VAL A 770 -25.39 -20.88 -22.48
CA VAL A 770 -26.10 -20.07 -23.48
C VAL A 770 -26.65 -20.99 -24.58
N TYR A 771 -27.83 -20.66 -25.09
CA TYR A 771 -28.45 -21.31 -26.25
C TYR A 771 -28.41 -20.34 -27.44
N LEU A 772 -27.94 -20.82 -28.59
CA LEU A 772 -27.81 -20.03 -29.81
C LEU A 772 -28.88 -20.47 -30.83
N ASN A 773 -29.85 -19.59 -31.11
CA ASN A 773 -30.96 -19.86 -32.01
C ASN A 773 -30.92 -18.96 -33.25
N ASP A 774 -30.92 -19.56 -34.43
CA ASP A 774 -31.10 -18.88 -35.71
C ASP A 774 -32.54 -18.36 -35.81
N THR A 775 -32.74 -17.05 -35.69
CA THR A 775 -34.10 -16.47 -35.66
C THR A 775 -34.82 -16.48 -37.01
N ARG A 776 -34.11 -16.70 -38.13
CA ARG A 776 -34.71 -16.80 -39.47
C ARG A 776 -35.29 -18.18 -39.70
N ARG A 777 -34.56 -19.23 -39.31
CA ARG A 777 -34.94 -20.64 -39.55
C ARG A 777 -35.52 -21.33 -38.31
N ASN A 778 -35.44 -20.69 -37.13
CA ASN A 778 -35.77 -21.23 -35.81
C ASN A 778 -35.06 -22.58 -35.56
N MET A 779 -33.74 -22.56 -35.72
CA MET A 779 -32.87 -23.74 -35.63
C MET A 779 -31.67 -23.50 -34.70
N PRO A 780 -31.24 -24.52 -33.94
CA PRO A 780 -30.06 -24.41 -33.08
C PRO A 780 -28.78 -24.23 -33.90
N VAL A 781 -27.93 -23.29 -33.50
CA VAL A 781 -26.63 -23.03 -34.15
C VAL A 781 -25.58 -23.99 -33.58
N ALA A 782 -25.24 -25.02 -34.37
CA ALA A 782 -24.12 -25.92 -34.10
C ALA A 782 -22.79 -25.32 -34.61
N ASN A 783 -21.66 -25.77 -34.04
CA ASN A 783 -20.30 -25.40 -34.44
C ASN A 783 -19.94 -23.91 -34.28
N ALA A 784 -20.63 -23.18 -33.39
CA ALA A 784 -20.19 -21.87 -32.94
C ALA A 784 -19.00 -21.99 -31.97
N VAL A 785 -18.13 -20.98 -31.93
CA VAL A 785 -17.12 -20.82 -30.88
C VAL A 785 -17.64 -19.79 -29.89
N ALA A 786 -18.16 -20.27 -28.76
CA ALA A 786 -18.55 -19.43 -27.63
C ALA A 786 -17.39 -19.30 -26.65
N SER A 787 -16.75 -18.13 -26.63
CA SER A 787 -15.72 -17.79 -25.65
C SER A 787 -16.34 -17.13 -24.42
N TYR A 788 -15.77 -17.36 -23.24
CA TYR A 788 -16.17 -16.73 -21.98
C TYR A 788 -14.99 -16.09 -21.26
N SER A 789 -15.26 -15.06 -20.47
CA SER A 789 -14.32 -14.43 -19.55
C SER A 789 -15.02 -14.10 -18.22
N ILE A 790 -14.45 -14.55 -17.11
CA ILE A 790 -14.98 -14.30 -15.76
C ILE A 790 -14.22 -13.11 -15.16
N LEU A 791 -14.81 -11.92 -15.28
CA LEU A 791 -14.17 -10.65 -14.97
C LEU A 791 -13.71 -10.59 -13.50
N GLY A 792 -12.51 -10.07 -13.27
CA GLY A 792 -11.86 -10.06 -11.96
C GLY A 792 -11.16 -11.36 -11.57
N THR A 793 -11.10 -12.37 -12.46
CA THR A 793 -10.39 -13.64 -12.24
C THR A 793 -9.47 -13.97 -13.41
N SER A 794 -8.64 -15.00 -13.26
CA SER A 794 -7.84 -15.58 -14.36
C SER A 794 -8.62 -16.54 -15.26
N TYR A 795 -9.92 -16.78 -15.02
CA TYR A 795 -10.69 -17.78 -15.75
C TYR A 795 -11.31 -17.21 -17.03
N SER A 796 -10.77 -17.64 -18.17
CA SER A 796 -11.31 -17.39 -19.51
C SER A 796 -11.02 -18.59 -20.42
N GLY A 797 -11.78 -18.74 -21.50
CA GLY A 797 -11.60 -19.86 -22.44
C GLY A 797 -12.81 -20.06 -23.36
N THR A 798 -12.95 -21.26 -23.91
CA THR A 798 -14.10 -21.68 -24.72
C THR A 798 -15.09 -22.51 -23.91
N MET A 799 -16.39 -22.33 -24.20
CA MET A 799 -17.47 -23.17 -23.71
C MET A 799 -17.51 -24.51 -24.46
N ASP A 800 -17.88 -25.58 -23.76
CA ASP A 800 -18.14 -26.90 -24.32
C ASP A 800 -19.50 -26.92 -25.05
N TYR A 801 -19.57 -27.49 -26.25
CA TYR A 801 -20.82 -27.68 -26.97
C TYR A 801 -21.60 -28.88 -26.39
N ALA A 802 -22.75 -28.62 -25.78
CA ALA A 802 -23.60 -29.63 -25.14
C ALA A 802 -24.56 -30.34 -26.12
N GLY A 803 -24.53 -29.96 -27.40
CA GLY A 803 -25.51 -30.39 -28.39
C GLY A 803 -26.72 -29.46 -28.48
N ASN A 804 -27.50 -29.60 -29.55
CA ASN A 804 -28.74 -28.85 -29.81
C ASN A 804 -28.62 -27.33 -29.53
N GLY A 805 -27.53 -26.68 -29.98
CA GLY A 805 -27.32 -25.24 -29.85
C GLY A 805 -26.93 -24.72 -28.46
N TYR A 806 -26.77 -25.59 -27.46
CA TYR A 806 -26.32 -25.21 -26.11
C TYR A 806 -24.80 -25.24 -25.97
N TYR A 807 -24.24 -24.22 -25.32
CA TYR A 807 -22.83 -24.09 -24.99
C TYR A 807 -22.68 -23.81 -23.49
N MET A 808 -21.76 -24.48 -22.81
CA MET A 808 -21.62 -24.44 -21.34
C MET A 808 -20.20 -24.11 -20.91
N ILE A 809 -20.00 -23.37 -19.81
CA ILE A 809 -18.68 -23.23 -19.20
C ILE A 809 -18.25 -24.58 -18.61
N PRO A 810 -17.00 -25.04 -18.84
CA PRO A 810 -16.50 -26.30 -18.29
C PRO A 810 -16.68 -26.41 -16.77
N ALA A 811 -17.18 -27.56 -16.30
CA ALA A 811 -17.59 -27.74 -14.90
C ALA A 811 -16.42 -27.63 -13.89
N ASN A 812 -15.19 -27.92 -14.31
CA ASN A 812 -13.99 -27.71 -13.49
C ASN A 812 -13.66 -26.21 -13.28
N VAL A 813 -13.99 -25.34 -14.24
CA VAL A 813 -13.82 -23.89 -14.09
C VAL A 813 -14.84 -23.34 -13.11
N ILE A 814 -16.11 -23.72 -13.26
CA ILE A 814 -17.19 -23.33 -12.35
C ILE A 814 -16.95 -23.86 -10.92
N GLY A 815 -16.49 -25.11 -10.77
CA GLY A 815 -16.20 -25.72 -9.46
C GLY A 815 -15.02 -25.10 -8.72
N ASN A 816 -14.10 -24.45 -9.44
CA ASN A 816 -12.94 -23.75 -8.84
C ASN A 816 -13.24 -22.29 -8.47
N LEU A 817 -14.45 -21.78 -8.70
CA LEU A 817 -14.88 -20.48 -8.19
C LEU A 817 -15.22 -20.59 -6.69
N SER A 818 -14.79 -19.62 -5.91
CA SER A 818 -15.22 -19.48 -4.51
C SER A 818 -16.60 -18.83 -4.40
N SER A 819 -17.20 -18.85 -3.22
CA SER A 819 -18.36 -18.00 -2.92
C SER A 819 -18.04 -16.53 -3.19
N GLY A 820 -18.90 -15.82 -3.93
CA GLY A 820 -18.66 -14.47 -4.43
C GLY A 820 -19.67 -14.04 -5.50
N VAL A 821 -19.47 -12.85 -6.06
CA VAL A 821 -20.26 -12.31 -7.19
C VAL A 821 -19.34 -12.11 -8.38
N TYR A 822 -19.69 -12.70 -9.51
CA TYR A 822 -18.91 -12.70 -10.74
C TYR A 822 -19.73 -12.11 -11.90
N THR A 823 -19.06 -11.39 -12.80
CA THR A 823 -19.61 -11.04 -14.10
C THR A 823 -18.91 -11.86 -15.17
N ILE A 824 -19.69 -12.66 -15.89
CA ILE A 824 -19.24 -13.55 -16.95
C ILE A 824 -19.64 -12.91 -18.28
N GLU A 825 -18.65 -12.53 -19.08
CA GLU A 825 -18.86 -12.03 -20.44
C GLU A 825 -18.74 -13.21 -21.42
N VAL A 826 -19.75 -13.41 -22.26
CA VAL A 826 -19.80 -14.51 -23.24
C VAL A 826 -19.88 -13.92 -24.64
N THR A 827 -18.90 -14.28 -25.46
CA THR A 827 -18.75 -13.83 -26.86
C THR A 827 -18.88 -15.04 -27.79
N PRO A 828 -20.10 -15.35 -28.27
CA PRO A 828 -20.34 -16.35 -29.30
C PRO A 828 -20.01 -15.82 -30.69
N THR A 829 -19.35 -16.67 -31.50
CA THR A 829 -18.99 -16.39 -32.88
C THR A 829 -19.30 -17.61 -33.76
N ALA A 830 -19.88 -17.41 -34.94
CA ALA A 830 -20.04 -18.47 -35.95
C ALA A 830 -20.05 -17.86 -37.35
N GLN A 831 -19.46 -18.54 -38.32
CA GLN A 831 -19.40 -18.05 -39.69
C GLN A 831 -20.81 -17.95 -40.30
N ASN A 832 -21.10 -16.85 -41.01
CA ASN A 832 -22.40 -16.53 -41.62
C ASN A 832 -23.53 -16.15 -40.64
N TYR A 833 -23.22 -15.94 -39.35
CA TYR A 833 -24.19 -15.64 -38.31
C TYR A 833 -23.86 -14.33 -37.57
N SER A 834 -24.82 -13.41 -37.55
CA SER A 834 -24.74 -12.18 -36.77
C SER A 834 -25.15 -12.48 -35.33
N ILE A 835 -24.19 -12.57 -34.41
CA ILE A 835 -24.39 -12.87 -32.99
C ILE A 835 -23.85 -11.74 -32.11
N THR A 836 -24.59 -11.38 -31.05
CA THR A 836 -24.16 -10.39 -30.06
C THR A 836 -23.52 -11.04 -28.83
N SER A 837 -22.61 -10.33 -28.17
CA SER A 837 -22.05 -10.75 -26.87
C SER A 837 -23.01 -10.42 -25.72
N VAL A 838 -22.98 -11.23 -24.66
CA VAL A 838 -23.89 -11.12 -23.51
C VAL A 838 -23.13 -11.13 -22.19
N LYS A 839 -23.75 -10.62 -21.11
CA LYS A 839 -23.18 -10.67 -19.76
C LYS A 839 -24.12 -11.35 -18.79
N ILE A 840 -23.58 -12.32 -18.05
CA ILE A 840 -24.25 -13.11 -17.02
C ILE A 840 -23.69 -12.71 -15.66
N THR A 841 -24.55 -12.36 -14.72
CA THR A 841 -24.17 -12.21 -13.31
C THR A 841 -24.33 -13.54 -12.60
N LEU A 842 -23.24 -14.07 -12.02
CA LEU A 842 -23.24 -15.29 -11.23
C LEU A 842 -22.97 -14.96 -9.76
N VAL A 843 -23.96 -15.21 -8.90
CA VAL A 843 -23.83 -15.13 -7.44
C VAL A 843 -23.68 -16.55 -6.89
N ILE A 844 -22.54 -16.82 -6.28
CA ILE A 844 -22.28 -18.06 -5.55
C ILE A 844 -22.29 -17.74 -4.06
N ASN A 845 -23.39 -18.07 -3.37
CA ASN A 845 -23.50 -17.92 -1.93
C ASN A 845 -22.61 -18.95 -1.23
N PRO A 846 -22.01 -18.62 -0.07
CA PRO A 846 -21.37 -19.63 0.78
C PRO A 846 -22.43 -20.61 1.32
N ILE A 847 -21.99 -21.83 1.66
CA ILE A 847 -22.82 -22.83 2.33
C ILE A 847 -23.30 -22.27 3.68
N PRO A 848 -24.63 -22.15 3.93
CA PRO A 848 -25.13 -21.70 5.21
C PRO A 848 -24.68 -22.64 6.32
N THR A 849 -24.20 -22.06 7.41
CA THR A 849 -23.46 -22.74 8.47
C THR A 849 -24.08 -22.43 9.82
N VAL A 850 -24.07 -23.40 10.72
CA VAL A 850 -24.53 -23.28 12.11
C VAL A 850 -23.37 -23.60 13.03
N ALA A 851 -23.17 -22.77 14.06
CA ALA A 851 -22.15 -22.95 15.08
C ALA A 851 -22.80 -23.09 16.46
N ASN A 852 -22.68 -24.26 17.08
CA ASN A 852 -23.23 -24.55 18.41
C ASN A 852 -22.09 -24.46 19.45
N PHE A 853 -22.10 -23.41 20.28
CA PHE A 853 -21.13 -23.27 21.38
C PHE A 853 -21.57 -24.04 22.63
N SER A 854 -20.63 -24.71 23.31
CA SER A 854 -20.87 -25.35 24.61
C SER A 854 -19.70 -25.18 25.59
N SER A 855 -20.01 -25.11 26.89
CA SER A 855 -19.06 -25.09 28.00
C SER A 855 -19.77 -25.46 29.31
N GLU A 856 -19.07 -26.07 30.25
CA GLU A 856 -19.61 -26.35 31.60
C GLU A 856 -19.91 -25.07 32.41
N PHE A 857 -19.27 -23.95 32.06
CA PHE A 857 -19.46 -22.64 32.70
C PHE A 857 -20.54 -21.78 32.03
N LEU A 858 -21.27 -22.31 31.05
CA LEU A 858 -22.34 -21.60 30.33
C LEU A 858 -23.69 -21.78 31.03
N GLN A 859 -24.27 -20.69 31.56
CA GLN A 859 -25.60 -20.66 32.16
C GLN A 859 -26.38 -19.46 31.64
N ASP A 860 -27.63 -19.66 31.21
CA ASP A 860 -28.53 -18.63 30.65
C ASP A 860 -27.87 -17.69 29.62
N GLY A 861 -27.04 -18.26 28.74
CA GLY A 861 -26.33 -17.53 27.68
C GLY A 861 -25.13 -16.70 28.15
N ARG A 862 -24.66 -16.89 29.39
CA ARG A 862 -23.49 -16.21 29.98
C ARG A 862 -22.45 -17.23 30.43
N LEU A 863 -21.18 -16.94 30.16
CA LEU A 863 -20.05 -17.68 30.72
C LEU A 863 -19.72 -17.11 32.10
N SER A 864 -19.73 -17.93 33.15
CA SER A 864 -19.44 -17.50 34.53
C SER A 864 -18.44 -18.44 35.18
N VAL A 865 -17.23 -17.94 35.47
CA VAL A 865 -16.07 -18.75 35.86
C VAL A 865 -15.26 -18.06 36.97
N ILE A 866 -14.70 -18.85 37.89
CA ILE A 866 -13.81 -18.33 38.94
C ILE A 866 -12.38 -18.26 38.38
N TYR A 867 -11.66 -17.18 38.68
CA TYR A 867 -10.34 -16.85 38.14
C TYR A 867 -9.27 -17.97 38.22
N ASN A 868 -9.36 -18.92 39.16
CA ASN A 868 -8.43 -20.05 39.29
C ASN A 868 -8.89 -21.36 38.62
N ARG A 869 -9.84 -21.29 37.67
CA ARG A 869 -10.43 -22.46 37.00
C ARG A 869 -10.15 -22.45 35.49
N THR A 870 -9.92 -23.63 34.95
CA THR A 870 -9.74 -23.84 33.50
C THR A 870 -11.09 -23.81 32.80
N LEU A 871 -11.33 -22.78 31.99
CA LEU A 871 -12.51 -22.67 31.15
C LEU A 871 -12.35 -23.57 29.92
N THR A 872 -13.02 -24.72 29.89
CA THR A 872 -13.10 -25.61 28.73
C THR A 872 -14.35 -25.29 27.92
N PHE A 873 -14.22 -25.19 26.58
CA PHE A 873 -15.33 -24.89 25.69
C PHE A 873 -15.11 -25.50 24.30
N SER A 874 -16.22 -25.74 23.61
CA SER A 874 -16.23 -26.24 22.24
C SER A 874 -17.21 -25.49 21.35
N VAL A 875 -16.97 -25.53 20.04
CA VAL A 875 -17.92 -25.16 19.00
C VAL A 875 -18.06 -26.32 18.02
N GLU A 876 -19.29 -26.81 17.88
CA GLU A 876 -19.66 -27.75 16.80
C GLU A 876 -20.09 -26.94 15.58
N LEU A 877 -19.44 -27.14 14.44
CA LEU A 877 -19.79 -26.54 13.15
C LEU A 877 -20.51 -27.55 12.25
N LYS A 878 -21.68 -27.15 11.75
CA LYS A 878 -22.46 -27.94 10.79
C LYS A 878 -22.92 -27.11 9.59
N ASP A 879 -23.04 -27.76 8.44
CA ASP A 879 -23.73 -27.17 7.29
C ASP A 879 -25.26 -27.17 7.50
N ALA A 880 -26.00 -26.54 6.58
CA ALA A 880 -27.46 -26.50 6.58
C ALA A 880 -28.15 -27.88 6.54
N ASN A 881 -27.44 -28.95 6.19
CA ASN A 881 -27.94 -30.32 6.13
C ASN A 881 -27.60 -31.12 7.42
N GLY A 882 -26.84 -30.53 8.34
CA GLY A 882 -26.35 -31.18 9.56
C GLY A 882 -25.02 -31.94 9.40
N ASN A 883 -24.36 -31.86 8.24
CA ASN A 883 -23.04 -32.46 8.03
C ASN A 883 -21.98 -31.70 8.82
N PRO A 884 -21.00 -32.38 9.44
CA PRO A 884 -19.91 -31.73 10.15
C PRO A 884 -18.99 -30.95 9.21
N ILE A 885 -18.57 -29.75 9.63
CA ILE A 885 -17.59 -28.94 8.90
C ILE A 885 -16.22 -29.13 9.56
N THR A 886 -15.42 -30.04 9.00
CA THR A 886 -14.00 -30.25 9.35
C THR A 886 -13.11 -29.12 8.83
N ASP A 887 -11.84 -29.07 9.21
CA ASP A 887 -10.80 -28.20 8.62
C ASP A 887 -11.14 -26.69 8.55
N ALA A 888 -11.97 -26.18 9.47
CA ALA A 888 -12.28 -24.77 9.59
C ALA A 888 -11.27 -24.06 10.49
N ILE A 889 -10.97 -22.80 10.17
CA ILE A 889 -10.19 -21.91 11.03
C ILE A 889 -11.16 -21.37 12.09
N VAL A 890 -11.15 -21.99 13.26
CA VAL A 890 -11.95 -21.56 14.42
C VAL A 890 -11.03 -20.88 15.43
N THR A 891 -11.36 -19.65 15.79
CA THR A 891 -10.58 -18.80 16.69
C THR A 891 -11.48 -18.18 17.76
N TRP A 892 -10.96 -18.01 18.97
CA TRP A 892 -11.64 -17.35 20.07
C TRP A 892 -10.85 -16.11 20.52
N SER A 893 -11.54 -15.17 21.17
CA SER A 893 -10.93 -14.00 21.81
C SER A 893 -11.78 -13.46 22.97
N ILE A 894 -11.15 -12.72 23.89
CA ILE A 894 -11.81 -11.93 24.92
C ILE A 894 -11.69 -10.46 24.54
N ILE A 895 -12.78 -9.87 24.06
CA ILE A 895 -12.82 -8.52 23.52
C ILE A 895 -12.51 -7.50 24.63
N GLY A 896 -11.62 -6.56 24.33
CA GLY A 896 -11.06 -5.62 25.31
C GLY A 896 -9.75 -6.12 25.96
N THR A 897 -9.23 -7.27 25.53
CA THR A 897 -7.96 -7.84 26.00
C THR A 897 -7.16 -8.41 24.82
N GLU A 898 -5.90 -8.79 25.05
CA GLU A 898 -5.07 -9.48 24.03
C GLU A 898 -5.33 -11.00 23.96
N TYR A 899 -6.14 -11.56 24.86
CA TYR A 899 -6.35 -13.01 24.96
C TYR A 899 -7.17 -13.53 23.77
N SER A 900 -6.51 -14.34 22.95
CA SER A 900 -7.07 -15.02 21.80
C SER A 900 -6.34 -16.33 21.53
N GLY A 901 -6.92 -17.19 20.71
CA GLY A 901 -6.30 -18.45 20.30
C GLY A 901 -7.09 -19.19 19.24
N ALA A 902 -6.46 -20.20 18.62
CA ALA A 902 -7.14 -21.17 17.78
C ALA A 902 -7.88 -22.21 18.65
N MET A 903 -8.89 -22.85 18.07
CA MET A 903 -9.52 -24.06 18.60
C MET A 903 -9.06 -25.27 17.76
N ILE A 904 -8.84 -26.41 18.41
CA ILE A 904 -8.34 -27.64 17.77
C ILE A 904 -9.53 -28.53 17.42
N GLU A 905 -9.60 -29.06 16.20
CA GLU A 905 -10.64 -30.04 15.86
C GLU A 905 -10.34 -31.38 16.54
N GLU A 906 -11.25 -31.87 17.39
CA GLU A 906 -11.18 -33.23 17.95
C GLU A 906 -11.86 -34.28 17.05
N GLY A 907 -12.53 -33.80 15.99
CA GLY A 907 -13.12 -34.58 14.92
C GLY A 907 -14.62 -34.31 14.75
N GLY A 908 -15.13 -34.56 13.55
CA GLY A 908 -16.56 -34.39 13.25
C GLY A 908 -17.03 -32.94 13.36
N GLY A 909 -16.18 -31.97 13.00
CA GLY A 909 -16.50 -30.55 13.05
C GLY A 909 -16.66 -30.00 14.48
N VAL A 910 -16.22 -30.72 15.50
CA VAL A 910 -16.16 -30.23 16.88
C VAL A 910 -14.76 -29.68 17.15
N TYR A 911 -14.71 -28.37 17.40
CA TYR A 911 -13.50 -27.63 17.73
C TYR A 911 -13.50 -27.35 19.23
N VAL A 912 -12.38 -27.58 19.90
CA VAL A 912 -12.24 -27.48 21.36
C VAL A 912 -11.08 -26.55 21.70
N ALA A 913 -11.23 -25.79 22.79
CA ALA A 913 -10.13 -25.10 23.43
C ALA A 913 -10.30 -25.06 24.96
N THR A 914 -9.17 -24.91 25.64
CA THR A 914 -9.05 -24.83 27.10
C THR A 914 -8.31 -23.56 27.48
N LEU A 915 -8.83 -22.80 28.44
CA LEU A 915 -8.28 -21.52 28.85
C LEU A 915 -8.10 -21.48 30.38
N ASN A 916 -6.86 -21.61 30.86
CA ASN A 916 -6.57 -21.50 32.29
C ASN A 916 -6.32 -20.05 32.69
N LEU A 917 -7.32 -19.40 33.28
CA LEU A 917 -7.33 -17.95 33.56
C LEU A 917 -6.23 -17.48 34.52
N SER A 918 -5.69 -18.36 35.35
CA SER A 918 -4.57 -18.07 36.27
C SER A 918 -3.18 -18.46 35.74
N GLU A 919 -3.07 -19.04 34.54
CA GLU A 919 -1.81 -19.50 33.93
C GLU A 919 -1.62 -18.96 32.49
N LEU A 920 -2.26 -17.83 32.18
CA LEU A 920 -2.23 -17.24 30.84
C LEU A 920 -0.85 -16.64 30.51
N PRO A 921 -0.34 -16.81 29.27
CA PRO A 921 1.04 -16.43 28.91
C PRO A 921 1.29 -14.92 28.79
N LEU A 922 0.26 -14.08 28.85
CA LEU A 922 0.37 -12.61 28.82
C LEU A 922 0.11 -11.95 30.19
N GLY A 923 -0.04 -12.75 31.26
CA GLY A 923 -0.38 -12.29 32.61
C GLY A 923 -1.83 -12.64 33.01
N PRO A 924 -2.26 -12.28 34.22
CA PRO A 924 -3.60 -12.59 34.72
C PRO A 924 -4.69 -11.71 34.09
N ILE A 925 -5.91 -12.24 33.94
CA ILE A 925 -7.10 -11.41 33.67
C ILE A 925 -7.72 -10.99 35.01
N GLU A 926 -7.87 -9.69 35.24
CA GLU A 926 -8.54 -9.17 36.43
C GLU A 926 -10.02 -9.63 36.50
N PRO A 927 -10.53 -10.03 37.68
CA PRO A 927 -11.94 -10.31 37.88
C PRO A 927 -12.84 -9.16 37.42
N GLY A 928 -13.87 -9.47 36.62
CA GLY A 928 -14.64 -8.46 35.90
C GLY A 928 -15.62 -9.03 34.89
N SER A 929 -16.25 -8.14 34.12
CA SER A 929 -17.16 -8.47 33.02
C SER A 929 -16.53 -8.15 31.67
N TYR A 930 -16.51 -9.14 30.78
CA TYR A 930 -15.90 -9.11 29.46
C TYR A 930 -16.88 -9.63 28.40
N VAL A 931 -16.50 -9.57 27.12
CA VAL A 931 -17.23 -10.23 26.04
C VAL A 931 -16.32 -11.27 25.40
N PHE A 932 -16.72 -12.54 25.50
CA PHE A 932 -16.07 -13.66 24.84
C PHE A 932 -16.62 -13.80 23.41
N SER A 933 -15.73 -13.98 22.45
CA SER A 933 -16.06 -14.14 21.03
C SER A 933 -15.44 -15.40 20.46
N VAL A 934 -16.18 -16.11 19.60
CA VAL A 934 -15.63 -17.15 18.73
C VAL A 934 -15.99 -16.82 17.29
N THR A 935 -14.99 -16.82 16.40
CA THR A 935 -15.15 -16.65 14.95
C THR A 935 -14.70 -17.92 14.25
N ALA A 936 -15.59 -18.50 13.46
CA ALA A 936 -15.36 -19.72 12.69
C ALA A 936 -15.46 -19.42 11.19
N PHE A 937 -14.37 -19.69 10.46
CA PHE A 937 -14.25 -19.43 9.04
C PHE A 937 -13.76 -20.68 8.28
N LYS A 938 -14.42 -21.02 7.17
CA LYS A 938 -13.90 -21.94 6.16
C LYS A 938 -14.26 -21.38 4.78
N GLN A 939 -13.36 -21.46 3.81
CA GLN A 939 -13.61 -20.95 2.47
C GLN A 939 -14.87 -21.61 1.89
N ASN A 940 -15.76 -20.79 1.30
CA ASN A 940 -17.07 -21.20 0.76
C ASN A 940 -18.13 -21.63 1.79
N TYR A 941 -17.87 -21.48 3.09
CA TYR A 941 -18.86 -21.62 4.17
C TYR A 941 -19.13 -20.26 4.80
N GLN A 942 -20.32 -20.08 5.38
CA GLN A 942 -20.75 -18.81 5.98
C GLN A 942 -20.04 -18.60 7.32
N GLU A 943 -19.20 -17.56 7.43
CA GLU A 943 -18.55 -17.18 8.70
C GLU A 943 -19.58 -17.10 9.84
N GLN A 944 -19.31 -17.81 10.94
CA GLN A 944 -20.10 -17.73 12.15
C GLN A 944 -19.34 -16.96 13.23
N ARG A 945 -20.02 -16.01 13.87
CA ARG A 945 -19.48 -15.28 15.02
C ARG A 945 -20.41 -15.39 16.22
N ILE A 946 -19.93 -16.05 17.26
CA ILE A 946 -20.60 -16.21 18.54
C ILE A 946 -20.06 -15.15 19.49
N MET A 947 -20.95 -14.52 20.27
CA MET A 947 -20.65 -13.40 21.17
C MET A 947 -21.37 -13.65 22.50
N LEU A 948 -20.64 -13.84 23.60
CA LEU A 948 -21.18 -14.22 24.91
C LEU A 948 -20.64 -13.30 26.01
N PRO A 949 -21.47 -12.82 26.95
CA PRO A 949 -20.98 -12.17 28.16
C PRO A 949 -20.16 -13.16 28.99
N LEU A 950 -18.95 -12.75 29.39
CA LEU A 950 -18.04 -13.50 30.24
C LEU A 950 -17.90 -12.78 31.58
N SER A 951 -18.15 -13.49 32.68
CA SER A 951 -17.99 -13.01 34.05
C SER A 951 -16.88 -13.81 34.73
N ILE A 952 -15.79 -13.13 35.10
CA ILE A 952 -14.67 -13.72 35.84
C ILE A 952 -14.78 -13.26 37.29
N SER A 953 -14.97 -14.21 38.22
CA SER A 953 -15.12 -13.94 39.64
C SER A 953 -13.81 -14.10 40.42
N GLU A 954 -13.63 -13.28 41.46
CA GLU A 954 -12.57 -13.43 42.46
C GLU A 954 -12.60 -14.82 43.11
N ILE A 955 -11.43 -15.33 43.52
CA ILE A 955 -11.35 -16.60 44.26
C ILE A 955 -11.96 -16.41 45.66
N PRO A 956 -12.98 -17.18 46.06
CA PRO A 956 -13.54 -17.10 47.42
C PRO A 956 -12.51 -17.49 48.49
N VAL A 957 -12.54 -16.83 49.65
CA VAL A 957 -11.63 -17.10 50.76
C VAL A 957 -12.32 -17.17 52.12
N THR A 958 -11.71 -17.91 53.03
CA THR A 958 -12.14 -18.08 54.43
C THR A 958 -11.07 -17.57 55.38
N LEU A 959 -11.43 -16.62 56.24
CA LEU A 959 -10.56 -16.04 57.27
C LEU A 959 -11.00 -16.52 58.66
N THR A 960 -10.21 -17.41 59.26
CA THR A 960 -10.57 -18.10 60.50
C THR A 960 -9.59 -17.77 61.63
N PRO A 961 -10.03 -17.31 62.82
CA PRO A 961 -9.13 -17.14 63.96
C PRO A 961 -8.65 -18.50 64.49
N VAL A 962 -7.36 -18.60 64.82
CA VAL A 962 -6.69 -19.82 65.30
C VAL A 962 -6.50 -19.72 66.81
N MET A 963 -6.92 -20.75 67.55
CA MET A 963 -6.73 -20.80 69.01
C MET A 963 -5.30 -21.20 69.36
N LEU A 964 -4.58 -20.33 70.08
CA LEU A 964 -3.30 -20.67 70.69
C LEU A 964 -3.51 -21.23 72.12
N PRO A 965 -2.96 -22.40 72.48
CA PRO A 965 -3.07 -22.94 73.83
C PRO A 965 -2.12 -22.23 74.80
N LEU A 966 -2.54 -21.08 75.31
CA LEU A 966 -1.86 -20.36 76.41
C LEU A 966 -2.34 -20.87 77.78
N SER A 967 -1.49 -20.71 78.80
CA SER A 967 -1.54 -21.53 80.01
C SER A 967 -2.74 -21.26 80.94
N SER A 968 -3.72 -22.16 80.93
CA SER A 968 -4.78 -22.35 81.96
C SER A 968 -5.74 -21.19 82.26
N LYS A 969 -5.53 -20.01 81.68
CA LYS A 969 -6.52 -18.94 81.57
C LYS A 969 -6.65 -18.54 80.10
N PHE A 970 -7.90 -18.40 79.66
CA PHE A 970 -8.37 -17.78 78.41
C PHE A 970 -8.50 -18.63 77.13
N ILE A 971 -9.27 -18.06 76.19
CA ILE A 971 -9.67 -18.51 74.83
C ILE A 971 -10.82 -19.55 74.78
N ILE A 972 -11.95 -19.15 74.18
CA ILE A 972 -12.97 -20.04 73.60
C ILE A 972 -13.45 -19.41 72.27
N GLY A 973 -13.00 -19.95 71.13
CA GLY A 973 -13.45 -19.51 69.80
C GLY A 973 -13.15 -18.02 69.50
N PRO A 974 -14.04 -17.27 68.85
CA PRO A 974 -13.84 -15.85 68.49
C PRO A 974 -13.91 -14.88 69.69
N TYR A 975 -13.93 -15.41 70.92
CA TYR A 975 -13.98 -14.64 72.15
C TYR A 975 -12.69 -14.84 72.96
N VAL A 976 -11.91 -13.77 73.06
CA VAL A 976 -10.62 -13.74 73.76
C VAL A 976 -10.78 -12.86 74.99
N MET A 977 -11.02 -13.45 76.15
CA MET A 977 -10.92 -12.75 77.43
C MET A 977 -9.44 -12.63 77.84
N VAL A 978 -9.04 -11.57 78.54
CA VAL A 978 -7.70 -11.41 79.15
C VAL A 978 -7.76 -10.54 80.42
N GLU A 979 -6.74 -10.61 81.28
CA GLU A 979 -6.56 -9.67 82.41
C GLU A 979 -5.74 -8.43 82.00
N SER A 980 -6.12 -7.24 82.46
CA SER A 980 -5.49 -5.95 82.10
C SER A 980 -4.05 -5.72 82.60
N ASN A 981 -3.46 -6.73 83.25
CA ASN A 981 -2.04 -6.78 83.62
C ASN A 981 -1.15 -7.44 82.55
N VAL A 982 -1.74 -8.12 81.56
CA VAL A 982 -1.01 -8.71 80.42
C VAL A 982 -0.56 -7.58 79.49
N PRO A 983 0.70 -7.55 79.02
CA PRO A 983 1.17 -6.47 78.16
C PRO A 983 0.57 -6.54 76.74
N PHE A 984 0.57 -7.74 76.14
CA PHE A 984 0.12 -7.99 74.77
C PHE A 984 -0.66 -9.29 74.65
N VAL A 985 -1.62 -9.33 73.73
CA VAL A 985 -2.41 -10.51 73.37
C VAL A 985 -2.05 -10.95 71.95
N PRO A 986 -1.53 -12.18 71.76
CA PRO A 986 -1.30 -12.71 70.43
C PRO A 986 -2.63 -13.12 69.80
N LEU A 987 -2.91 -12.59 68.61
CA LEU A 987 -4.00 -13.06 67.75
C LEU A 987 -3.41 -13.71 66.50
N VAL A 988 -3.93 -14.88 66.14
CA VAL A 988 -3.51 -15.65 64.96
C VAL A 988 -4.72 -15.92 64.06
N PHE A 989 -4.53 -15.79 62.76
CA PHE A 989 -5.56 -15.98 61.74
C PHE A 989 -5.04 -16.88 60.63
N MET A 990 -5.89 -17.77 60.12
CA MET A 990 -5.60 -18.62 58.98
C MET A 990 -6.52 -18.20 57.82
N LEU A 991 -5.91 -17.80 56.70
CA LEU A 991 -6.59 -17.41 55.47
C LEU A 991 -6.41 -18.51 54.42
N LYS A 992 -7.52 -19.05 53.92
CA LYS A 992 -7.54 -20.12 52.92
C LYS A 992 -8.44 -19.81 51.74
N ASP A 993 -8.13 -20.35 50.58
CA ASP A 993 -9.01 -20.33 49.41
C ASP A 993 -10.15 -21.36 49.48
N ASP A 994 -11.05 -21.30 48.51
CA ASP A 994 -12.16 -22.24 48.28
C ASP A 994 -11.72 -23.71 48.21
N SER A 995 -10.45 -23.95 47.90
CA SER A 995 -9.80 -25.24 47.70
C SER A 995 -8.95 -25.66 48.92
N GLY A 996 -9.05 -24.91 50.02
CA GLY A 996 -8.39 -25.18 51.31
C GLY A 996 -6.89 -24.86 51.37
N ARG A 997 -6.33 -24.23 50.33
CA ARG A 997 -4.91 -23.87 50.23
C ARG A 997 -4.62 -22.58 51.00
N PRO A 998 -3.45 -22.42 51.63
CA PRO A 998 -3.10 -21.20 52.34
C PRO A 998 -2.91 -20.01 51.40
N VAL A 999 -3.53 -18.87 51.71
CA VAL A 999 -3.42 -17.64 50.92
C VAL A 999 -2.32 -16.76 51.51
N THR A 1000 -1.14 -16.84 50.92
CA THR A 1000 0.08 -16.12 51.34
C THR A 1000 0.12 -14.66 50.85
N GLY A 1001 0.90 -13.81 51.51
CA GLY A 1001 1.17 -12.43 51.07
C GLY A 1001 -0.05 -11.51 50.99
N ALA A 1002 -1.11 -11.80 51.76
CA ALA A 1002 -2.29 -10.95 51.83
C ALA A 1002 -2.05 -9.74 52.76
N ASN A 1003 -2.62 -8.59 52.41
CA ASN A 1003 -2.70 -7.43 53.27
C ASN A 1003 -3.75 -7.69 54.36
N VAL A 1004 -3.30 -8.11 55.55
CA VAL A 1004 -4.18 -8.32 56.71
C VAL A 1004 -4.06 -7.13 57.65
N THR A 1005 -5.17 -6.46 57.94
CA THR A 1005 -5.22 -5.21 58.71
C THR A 1005 -6.07 -5.36 59.98
N ILE A 1006 -5.51 -4.91 61.11
CA ILE A 1006 -6.09 -5.08 62.45
C ILE A 1006 -5.85 -3.81 63.27
N LEU A 1007 -6.84 -2.93 63.39
CA LEU A 1007 -6.78 -1.70 64.21
C LEU A 1007 -5.54 -0.79 63.98
N GLY A 1008 -4.93 -0.84 62.79
CA GLY A 1008 -3.68 -0.12 62.49
C GLY A 1008 -2.41 -0.71 63.13
N LEU A 1009 -2.50 -1.87 63.79
CA LEU A 1009 -1.36 -2.63 64.30
C LEU A 1009 -0.63 -3.34 63.16
N PRO A 1010 0.70 -3.55 63.27
CA PRO A 1010 1.42 -4.40 62.34
C PRO A 1010 0.93 -5.85 62.44
N VAL A 1011 0.78 -6.49 61.28
CA VAL A 1011 0.44 -7.91 61.15
C VAL A 1011 1.52 -8.58 60.32
N TRP A 1012 1.96 -9.76 60.76
CA TRP A 1012 3.04 -10.51 60.13
C TRP A 1012 2.54 -11.88 59.66
N GLU A 1013 2.86 -12.28 58.43
CA GLU A 1013 2.71 -13.68 58.03
C GLU A 1013 3.84 -14.50 58.67
N VAL A 1014 3.48 -15.48 59.52
CA VAL A 1014 4.44 -16.29 60.31
C VAL A 1014 4.64 -17.69 59.75
N SER A 1015 3.72 -18.16 58.92
CA SER A 1015 3.85 -19.32 58.03
C SER A 1015 2.80 -19.20 56.91
N PRO A 1016 2.87 -19.97 55.81
CA PRO A 1016 1.99 -19.79 54.66
C PRO A 1016 0.50 -19.72 55.02
N GLY A 1017 -0.13 -18.57 54.74
CA GLY A 1017 -1.54 -18.29 55.01
C GLY A 1017 -1.88 -18.08 56.49
N VAL A 1018 -0.88 -17.92 57.37
CA VAL A 1018 -1.05 -17.75 58.82
C VAL A 1018 -0.49 -16.40 59.26
N TYR A 1019 -1.39 -15.52 59.70
CA TYR A 1019 -1.13 -14.12 60.04
C TYR A 1019 -1.22 -13.91 61.55
N PHE A 1020 -0.32 -13.11 62.08
CA PHE A 1020 -0.10 -12.92 63.52
C PHE A 1020 0.01 -11.42 63.86
N THR A 1021 -0.57 -11.01 64.99
CA THR A 1021 -0.35 -9.67 65.57
C THR A 1021 -0.36 -9.71 67.10
N LEU A 1022 0.15 -8.65 67.71
CA LEU A 1022 0.19 -8.45 69.16
C LEU A 1022 -0.66 -7.22 69.53
N VAL A 1023 -1.85 -7.45 70.10
CA VAL A 1023 -2.72 -6.36 70.56
C VAL A 1023 -2.28 -5.91 71.96
N PRO A 1024 -1.87 -4.65 72.18
CA PRO A 1024 -1.56 -4.16 73.52
C PRO A 1024 -2.85 -4.00 74.34
N VAL A 1025 -2.88 -4.56 75.54
CA VAL A 1025 -4.07 -4.51 76.44
C VAL A 1025 -3.78 -3.95 77.83
N SER A 1026 -2.52 -3.67 78.15
CA SER A 1026 -2.14 -3.11 79.44
C SER A 1026 -2.79 -1.73 79.67
N GLY A 1027 -3.37 -1.54 80.85
CA GLY A 1027 -3.99 -0.26 81.24
C GLY A 1027 -5.41 -0.02 80.72
N LEU A 1028 -5.95 -0.87 79.82
CA LEU A 1028 -7.36 -0.82 79.44
C LEU A 1028 -8.25 -1.14 80.65
N SER A 1029 -9.38 -0.42 80.77
CA SER A 1029 -10.44 -0.73 81.75
C SER A 1029 -11.27 -1.94 81.31
N ASP A 1030 -12.11 -2.48 82.21
CA ASP A 1030 -13.03 -3.58 81.90
C ASP A 1030 -13.90 -3.25 80.66
N VAL A 1031 -13.61 -3.91 79.53
CA VAL A 1031 -14.17 -3.56 78.21
C VAL A 1031 -14.17 -4.75 77.25
N ALA A 1032 -15.22 -4.83 76.42
CA ALA A 1032 -15.28 -5.74 75.28
C ALA A 1032 -14.99 -4.97 73.99
N LEU A 1033 -13.80 -5.16 73.41
CA LEU A 1033 -13.38 -4.55 72.15
C LEU A 1033 -13.72 -5.49 70.98
N PRO A 1034 -14.62 -5.12 70.04
CA PRO A 1034 -14.79 -5.85 68.79
C PRO A 1034 -13.62 -5.52 67.84
N VAL A 1035 -12.65 -6.42 67.76
CA VAL A 1035 -11.49 -6.30 66.86
C VAL A 1035 -11.90 -6.81 65.47
N SER A 1036 -12.16 -5.88 64.55
CA SER A 1036 -12.35 -6.21 63.14
C SER A 1036 -11.00 -6.51 62.49
N VAL A 1037 -10.95 -7.59 61.72
CA VAL A 1037 -9.79 -8.07 60.98
C VAL A 1037 -10.20 -8.20 59.52
N LYS A 1038 -9.58 -7.42 58.64
CA LYS A 1038 -9.81 -7.48 57.18
C LYS A 1038 -8.61 -8.09 56.49
N ALA A 1039 -8.84 -8.98 55.52
CA ALA A 1039 -7.81 -9.55 54.67
C ALA A 1039 -8.12 -9.23 53.20
N GLU A 1040 -7.12 -8.69 52.50
CA GLU A 1040 -7.20 -8.27 51.09
C GLU A 1040 -6.02 -8.86 50.32
N LYS A 1041 -6.27 -9.39 49.12
CA LYS A 1041 -5.23 -9.80 48.17
C LYS A 1041 -5.79 -9.75 46.75
N ALA A 1042 -5.01 -9.27 45.78
CA ALA A 1042 -5.41 -9.28 44.37
C ALA A 1042 -5.86 -10.70 43.94
N TYR A 1043 -6.89 -10.77 43.10
CA TYR A 1043 -7.56 -12.00 42.62
C TYR A 1043 -8.34 -12.81 43.67
N TYR A 1044 -8.30 -12.45 44.96
CA TYR A 1044 -9.05 -13.12 46.03
C TYR A 1044 -10.09 -12.19 46.65
N GLN A 1045 -11.25 -12.75 47.03
CA GLN A 1045 -12.35 -11.98 47.57
C GLN A 1045 -11.97 -11.27 48.88
N SER A 1046 -12.21 -9.97 48.98
CA SER A 1046 -11.99 -9.23 50.23
C SER A 1046 -12.87 -9.79 51.35
N THR A 1047 -12.26 -10.22 52.46
CA THR A 1047 -12.95 -10.89 53.56
C THR A 1047 -12.64 -10.26 54.91
N SER A 1048 -13.54 -10.40 55.88
CA SER A 1048 -13.36 -9.86 57.23
C SER A 1048 -14.00 -10.74 58.30
N THR A 1049 -13.37 -10.80 59.46
CA THR A 1049 -13.90 -11.48 60.65
C THR A 1049 -13.76 -10.58 61.88
N VAL A 1050 -14.53 -10.85 62.94
CA VAL A 1050 -14.52 -10.05 64.18
C VAL A 1050 -14.16 -10.95 65.35
N VAL A 1051 -13.12 -10.56 66.09
CA VAL A 1051 -12.72 -11.19 67.36
C VAL A 1051 -13.13 -10.28 68.51
N LEU A 1052 -13.89 -10.80 69.47
CA LEU A 1052 -14.32 -10.03 70.63
C LEU A 1052 -13.29 -10.18 71.77
N LEU A 1053 -12.47 -9.15 71.93
CA LEU A 1053 -11.41 -9.06 72.93
C LEU A 1053 -11.96 -8.46 74.24
N ASN A 1054 -12.19 -9.30 75.25
CA ASN A 1054 -12.75 -8.89 76.54
C ASN A 1054 -11.65 -8.71 77.59
N VAL A 1055 -11.16 -7.48 77.75
CA VAL A 1055 -10.16 -7.17 78.77
C VAL A 1055 -10.87 -6.96 80.10
N LYS A 1056 -10.67 -7.85 81.06
CA LYS A 1056 -11.14 -7.70 82.44
C LYS A 1056 -10.11 -7.01 83.30
N GLU A 1057 -10.60 -6.29 84.31
CA GLU A 1057 -9.72 -5.70 85.32
C GLU A 1057 -9.03 -6.79 86.16
N TRP A 1058 -7.70 -6.71 86.28
CA TRP A 1058 -6.92 -7.63 87.12
C TRP A 1058 -7.42 -7.63 88.57
N THR A 1059 -7.60 -8.83 89.16
CA THR A 1059 -7.95 -9.00 90.57
C THR A 1059 -6.75 -9.47 91.39
N ILE A 1060 -6.59 -8.92 92.60
CA ILE A 1060 -5.49 -9.32 93.50
C ILE A 1060 -5.84 -10.66 94.18
N PRO A 1061 -5.03 -11.74 94.01
CA PRO A 1061 -5.42 -13.09 94.42
C PRO A 1061 -5.73 -13.28 95.92
N LEU A 1062 -5.13 -12.48 96.81
CA LEU A 1062 -5.35 -12.60 98.26
C LEU A 1062 -6.71 -12.07 98.74
N VAL A 1063 -7.40 -11.26 97.94
CA VAL A 1063 -8.64 -10.55 98.35
C VAL A 1063 -9.74 -10.59 97.31
N ASN A 1064 -9.46 -11.06 96.09
CA ASN A 1064 -10.42 -11.24 94.99
C ASN A 1064 -11.20 -9.95 94.62
N LEU A 1065 -10.58 -8.79 94.85
CA LEU A 1065 -11.08 -7.47 94.50
C LEU A 1065 -10.41 -6.97 93.21
N PRO A 1066 -11.12 -6.24 92.33
CA PRO A 1066 -10.51 -5.53 91.20
C PRO A 1066 -9.42 -4.56 91.69
N TYR A 1067 -8.33 -4.42 90.92
CA TYR A 1067 -7.16 -3.63 91.31
C TYR A 1067 -7.48 -2.18 91.70
N ARG A 1068 -8.41 -1.52 91.01
CA ARG A 1068 -8.89 -0.17 91.33
C ARG A 1068 -9.70 -0.13 92.63
N VAL A 1069 -10.46 -1.19 92.94
CA VAL A 1069 -11.20 -1.32 94.20
C VAL A 1069 -10.23 -1.60 95.36
N PHE A 1070 -9.18 -2.40 95.14
CA PHE A 1070 -8.09 -2.55 96.11
C PHE A 1070 -7.34 -1.24 96.35
N LEU A 1071 -6.99 -0.48 95.30
CA LEU A 1071 -6.40 0.86 95.44
C LEU A 1071 -7.33 1.83 96.17
N ALA A 1072 -8.64 1.80 95.89
CA ALA A 1072 -9.64 2.61 96.58
C ALA A 1072 -9.80 2.22 98.06
N LEU A 1073 -9.65 0.94 98.41
CA LEU A 1073 -9.65 0.45 99.80
C LEU A 1073 -8.32 0.77 100.52
N LEU A 1074 -7.19 0.65 99.84
CA LEU A 1074 -5.90 1.07 100.38
C LEU A 1074 -5.90 2.58 100.67
N ALA A 1075 -6.46 3.38 99.76
CA ALA A 1075 -6.72 4.80 99.97
C ALA A 1075 -7.73 5.05 101.10
N SER A 1076 -8.85 4.33 101.19
CA SER A 1076 -9.85 4.53 102.25
C SER A 1076 -9.41 4.04 103.63
N VAL A 1077 -8.33 3.24 103.72
CA VAL A 1077 -7.66 2.89 104.98
C VAL A 1077 -6.54 3.88 105.34
N LEU A 1078 -5.77 4.38 104.36
CA LEU A 1078 -4.69 5.35 104.61
C LEU A 1078 -5.19 6.80 104.85
N VAL A 1079 -6.27 7.21 104.17
CA VAL A 1079 -6.81 8.58 104.29
C VAL A 1079 -7.32 8.90 105.71
N PRO A 1080 -8.09 8.03 106.41
CA PRO A 1080 -8.50 8.29 107.79
C PRO A 1080 -7.34 8.51 108.76
N SER A 1081 -6.22 7.79 108.59
CA SER A 1081 -5.00 7.98 109.38
C SER A 1081 -4.40 9.38 109.19
N SER A 1082 -4.43 9.91 107.95
CA SER A 1082 -4.00 11.28 107.65
C SER A 1082 -5.00 12.37 108.09
N ALA A 1083 -6.28 12.02 108.21
CA ALA A 1083 -7.35 12.97 108.51
C ALA A 1083 -7.27 13.51 109.95
N PHE A 1084 -6.83 12.70 110.92
CA PHE A 1084 -6.70 13.13 112.32
C PHE A 1084 -5.57 14.14 112.51
N ALA A 1085 -4.45 13.98 111.79
CA ALA A 1085 -3.38 15.00 111.73
C ALA A 1085 -3.86 16.27 111.00
N SER A 1086 -4.62 16.10 109.91
CA SER A 1086 -5.16 17.21 109.10
C SER A 1086 -6.22 18.04 109.84
N TYR A 1087 -6.94 17.46 110.81
CA TYR A 1087 -7.95 18.15 111.62
C TYR A 1087 -7.35 19.32 112.43
N VAL A 1088 -6.15 19.13 113.00
CA VAL A 1088 -5.41 20.18 113.73
C VAL A 1088 -4.93 21.30 112.80
N TYR A 1089 -4.59 20.97 111.55
CA TYR A 1089 -4.18 21.94 110.53
C TYR A 1089 -5.37 22.75 109.98
N LEU A 1090 -6.51 22.10 109.74
CA LEU A 1090 -7.70 22.71 109.15
C LEU A 1090 -8.37 23.77 110.03
N GLN A 1091 -8.12 23.79 111.34
CA GLN A 1091 -8.60 24.87 112.21
C GLN A 1091 -7.95 26.22 111.87
N ARG A 1092 -6.74 26.24 111.27
CA ARG A 1092 -6.10 27.46 110.73
C ARG A 1092 -6.51 27.79 109.29
N ALA A 1093 -7.19 26.88 108.59
CA ALA A 1093 -7.50 27.04 107.16
C ALA A 1093 -8.80 27.82 106.87
N ARG A 1094 -9.64 28.10 107.88
CA ARG A 1094 -10.98 28.73 107.72
C ARG A 1094 -10.97 30.26 107.50
N ILE A 1095 -10.00 30.77 106.74
CA ILE A 1095 -9.97 32.16 106.25
C ILE A 1095 -10.41 32.18 104.78
N PRO A 1096 -11.52 32.89 104.42
CA PRO A 1096 -12.07 32.90 103.07
C PRO A 1096 -11.11 33.40 101.97
N PRO A 1097 -11.24 32.93 100.71
CA PRO A 1097 -10.31 33.28 99.63
C PRO A 1097 -10.20 34.78 99.32
N ILE A 1098 -11.25 35.57 99.59
CA ILE A 1098 -11.25 37.03 99.40
C ILE A 1098 -10.21 37.71 100.30
N ILE A 1099 -10.06 37.27 101.56
CA ILE A 1099 -9.07 37.86 102.48
C ILE A 1099 -7.65 37.52 102.04
N ARG A 1100 -7.39 36.26 101.63
CA ARG A 1100 -6.07 35.86 101.11
C ARG A 1100 -5.67 36.64 99.84
N ARG A 1101 -6.66 37.06 99.04
CA ARG A 1101 -6.44 37.91 97.85
C ARG A 1101 -6.18 39.37 98.22
N ILE A 1102 -6.71 39.84 99.35
CA ILE A 1102 -6.39 41.15 99.93
C ILE A 1102 -4.97 41.15 100.51
N ASP A 1103 -4.58 40.14 101.30
CA ASP A 1103 -3.23 40.03 101.86
C ASP A 1103 -2.15 39.98 100.76
N TYR A 1104 -2.39 39.23 99.68
CA TYR A 1104 -1.50 39.17 98.51
C TYR A 1104 -1.41 40.50 97.74
N LEU A 1105 -2.47 41.32 97.74
CA LEU A 1105 -2.43 42.66 97.16
C LEU A 1105 -1.74 43.66 98.08
N ILE A 1106 -1.89 43.55 99.40
CA ILE A 1106 -1.15 44.34 100.40
C ILE A 1106 0.37 44.05 100.28
N ASP A 1107 0.75 42.78 100.12
CA ASP A 1107 2.15 42.37 99.91
C ASP A 1107 2.76 42.97 98.61
N ARG A 1108 1.97 43.11 97.54
CA ARG A 1108 2.43 43.74 96.29
C ARG A 1108 2.43 45.27 96.31
N ILE A 1109 1.43 45.88 96.95
CA ILE A 1109 1.34 47.35 97.11
C ILE A 1109 2.45 47.86 98.02
N SER A 1110 2.75 47.16 99.12
CA SER A 1110 3.88 47.49 100.01
C SER A 1110 5.26 47.26 99.38
N LYS A 1111 5.34 46.60 98.22
CA LYS A 1111 6.58 46.37 97.45
C LYS A 1111 6.64 47.17 96.14
N GLY A 1112 5.70 48.08 95.89
CA GLY A 1112 5.74 49.03 94.77
C GLY A 1112 5.62 48.40 93.37
N LEU A 1113 5.07 47.19 93.24
CA LEU A 1113 4.97 46.49 91.96
C LEU A 1113 3.60 46.72 91.29
N PRO A 1114 3.55 47.04 89.99
CA PRO A 1114 2.28 47.23 89.28
C PRO A 1114 1.46 45.93 89.20
N VAL A 1115 0.14 46.10 89.13
CA VAL A 1115 -0.86 45.02 89.02
C VAL A 1115 -1.82 45.36 87.90
N GLU A 1116 -1.74 44.65 86.78
CA GLU A 1116 -2.74 44.69 85.72
C GLU A 1116 -3.76 43.56 85.89
N VAL A 1117 -5.02 43.83 85.54
CA VAL A 1117 -6.13 42.88 85.65
C VAL A 1117 -6.77 42.67 84.28
N GLY A 1118 -6.40 41.57 83.63
CA GLY A 1118 -7.01 41.10 82.38
C GLY A 1118 -8.48 40.69 82.57
N LYS A 1119 -9.29 40.91 81.52
CA LYS A 1119 -10.75 40.68 81.51
C LYS A 1119 -11.11 39.22 81.14
N PRO A 1120 -12.33 38.75 81.47
CA PRO A 1120 -12.80 37.43 81.05
C PRO A 1120 -12.99 37.33 79.53
N THR A 1121 -12.73 36.15 78.97
CA THR A 1121 -12.81 35.86 77.53
C THR A 1121 -14.26 35.94 77.00
N SER A 1122 -14.42 36.38 75.75
CA SER A 1122 -15.73 36.62 75.12
C SER A 1122 -16.45 35.33 74.68
N ARG A 1123 -17.73 35.50 74.34
CA ARG A 1123 -18.66 34.46 73.83
C ARG A 1123 -18.12 33.68 72.63
N GLU A 1124 -17.30 34.30 71.78
CA GLU A 1124 -16.73 33.64 70.59
C GLU A 1124 -15.73 32.53 70.95
N SER A 1125 -14.96 32.70 72.03
CA SER A 1125 -14.03 31.66 72.53
C SER A 1125 -14.74 30.36 72.95
N VAL A 1126 -16.04 30.41 73.21
CA VAL A 1126 -16.86 29.22 73.50
C VAL A 1126 -17.43 28.61 72.20
N MET A 1127 -17.78 29.44 71.22
CA MET A 1127 -18.31 28.96 69.94
C MET A 1127 -17.25 28.22 69.10
N THR A 1128 -15.99 28.67 69.08
CA THR A 1128 -14.91 27.97 68.38
C THR A 1128 -14.64 26.57 68.96
N ALA A 1129 -14.77 26.40 70.28
CA ALA A 1129 -14.52 25.13 70.97
C ALA A 1129 -15.61 24.06 70.73
N VAL A 1130 -16.84 24.48 70.40
CA VAL A 1130 -17.98 23.58 70.18
C VAL A 1130 -18.08 23.11 68.71
N LEU A 1131 -17.79 23.99 67.74
CA LEU A 1131 -17.99 23.70 66.32
C LEU A 1131 -16.81 23.01 65.62
N GLY A 1132 -15.63 22.94 66.27
CA GLY A 1132 -14.45 22.30 65.68
C GLY A 1132 -14.50 20.77 65.56
N ALA A 1133 -15.28 20.10 66.42
CA ALA A 1133 -15.33 18.63 66.46
C ALA A 1133 -16.20 18.03 65.34
N GLU A 1134 -17.40 18.58 65.12
CA GLU A 1134 -18.41 18.06 64.19
C GLU A 1134 -17.96 18.14 62.72
N LEU A 1135 -17.28 19.22 62.31
CA LEU A 1135 -16.94 19.45 60.90
C LEU A 1135 -15.79 18.56 60.39
N SER A 1136 -14.93 18.06 61.29
CA SER A 1136 -13.89 17.08 60.92
C SER A 1136 -14.45 15.71 60.55
N LEU A 1137 -15.67 15.39 61.00
CA LEU A 1137 -16.28 14.07 60.85
C LEU A 1137 -16.91 13.82 59.47
N ILE A 1138 -16.93 14.84 58.59
CA ILE A 1138 -17.56 14.78 57.26
C ILE A 1138 -16.55 15.05 56.11
N GLY A 1139 -15.24 15.03 56.40
CA GLY A 1139 -14.19 15.02 55.38
C GLY A 1139 -14.02 16.30 54.55
N VAL A 1140 -14.51 17.45 55.03
CA VAL A 1140 -14.33 18.75 54.35
C VAL A 1140 -13.20 19.53 55.02
N GLU A 1141 -12.01 19.52 54.42
CA GLU A 1141 -10.95 20.46 54.77
C GLU A 1141 -11.31 21.87 54.31
N PRO A 1142 -11.30 22.90 55.18
CA PRO A 1142 -11.47 24.27 54.77
C PRO A 1142 -10.19 24.80 54.10
N ARG A 1143 -10.06 24.59 52.78
CA ARG A 1143 -9.07 25.30 51.97
C ARG A 1143 -9.25 26.81 52.19
N PRO A 1144 -8.18 27.58 52.49
CA PRO A 1144 -8.31 29.03 52.63
C PRO A 1144 -8.67 29.63 51.26
N ALA A 1145 -9.87 30.19 51.15
CA ALA A 1145 -10.26 30.95 49.97
C ALA A 1145 -9.28 32.13 49.80
N VAL A 1146 -8.55 32.17 48.68
CA VAL A 1146 -7.58 33.22 48.40
C VAL A 1146 -8.35 34.52 48.14
N TYR A 1147 -8.42 35.37 49.16
CA TYR A 1147 -9.16 36.62 49.12
C TYR A 1147 -8.67 37.52 47.99
N VAL A 1148 -9.52 37.70 46.97
CA VAL A 1148 -9.36 38.72 45.94
C VAL A 1148 -9.92 40.03 46.49
N PRO A 1149 -9.13 41.13 46.56
CA PRO A 1149 -9.64 42.43 46.97
C PRO A 1149 -10.78 42.88 46.04
N PRO A 1150 -11.85 43.51 46.56
CA PRO A 1150 -12.94 44.03 45.73
C PRO A 1150 -12.46 44.92 44.60
N GLU A 1151 -11.44 45.77 44.83
CA GLU A 1151 -10.91 46.68 43.79
C GLU A 1151 -10.24 45.96 42.61
N VAL A 1152 -9.88 44.67 42.77
CA VAL A 1152 -9.33 43.79 41.73
C VAL A 1152 -10.43 42.92 41.12
N ALA A 1153 -11.35 42.40 41.95
CA ALA A 1153 -12.48 41.61 41.50
C ALA A 1153 -13.41 42.43 40.57
N ASP A 1154 -13.79 43.65 40.97
CA ASP A 1154 -14.69 44.54 40.22
C ASP A 1154 -14.17 44.90 38.81
N LYS A 1155 -12.85 44.78 38.58
CA LYS A 1155 -12.21 45.03 37.27
C LYS A 1155 -12.07 43.77 36.43
N LEU A 1156 -11.72 42.64 37.03
CA LEU A 1156 -11.28 41.44 36.32
C LEU A 1156 -12.36 40.35 36.21
N VAL A 1157 -13.33 40.31 37.12
CA VAL A 1157 -14.50 39.41 37.01
C VAL A 1157 -15.35 39.74 35.76
N PRO A 1158 -15.64 41.01 35.40
CA PRO A 1158 -16.39 41.32 34.18
C PRO A 1158 -15.73 40.79 32.89
N LEU A 1159 -14.40 40.86 32.79
CA LEU A 1159 -13.65 40.37 31.63
C LEU A 1159 -13.75 38.84 31.48
N LEU A 1160 -13.69 38.11 32.60
CA LEU A 1160 -13.87 36.66 32.62
C LEU A 1160 -15.34 36.24 32.40
N VAL A 1161 -16.31 37.10 32.71
CA VAL A 1161 -17.73 36.87 32.40
C VAL A 1161 -18.06 37.18 30.93
N GLU A 1162 -17.40 38.17 30.30
CA GLU A 1162 -17.61 38.51 28.89
C GLU A 1162 -17.23 37.36 27.94
N ILE A 1163 -16.20 36.59 28.28
CA ILE A 1163 -15.81 35.34 27.60
C ILE A 1163 -16.67 34.12 27.98
N GLY A 1164 -17.75 34.31 28.76
CA GLY A 1164 -18.78 33.31 29.01
C GLY A 1164 -18.60 32.39 30.22
N LYS A 1165 -17.68 32.70 31.16
CA LYS A 1165 -17.69 32.04 32.48
C LYS A 1165 -18.81 32.62 33.35
N SER A 1166 -19.34 31.87 34.31
CA SER A 1166 -20.21 32.45 35.35
C SER A 1166 -19.41 33.34 36.31
N GLU A 1167 -20.10 34.28 36.97
CA GLU A 1167 -19.50 35.19 37.96
C GLU A 1167 -18.82 34.41 39.12
N SER A 1168 -19.38 33.26 39.50
CA SER A 1168 -18.80 32.31 40.44
C SER A 1168 -17.53 31.61 39.93
N GLU A 1169 -17.51 31.17 38.67
CA GLU A 1169 -16.30 30.56 38.07
C GLU A 1169 -15.20 31.60 37.87
N ALA A 1170 -15.56 32.82 37.45
CA ALA A 1170 -14.63 33.93 37.29
C ALA A 1170 -13.91 34.28 38.61
N GLN A 1171 -14.62 34.30 39.75
CA GLN A 1171 -14.00 34.50 41.05
C GLN A 1171 -13.05 33.37 41.46
N VAL A 1172 -13.39 32.11 41.15
CA VAL A 1172 -12.50 30.94 41.42
C VAL A 1172 -11.25 31.00 40.56
N ILE A 1173 -11.40 31.22 39.25
CA ILE A 1173 -10.28 31.39 38.29
C ILE A 1173 -9.35 32.53 38.74
N LEU A 1174 -9.92 33.66 39.16
CA LEU A 1174 -9.14 34.84 39.59
C LEU A 1174 -8.40 34.62 40.92
N ALA A 1175 -8.97 33.79 41.82
CA ALA A 1175 -8.30 33.35 43.04
C ALA A 1175 -7.15 32.37 42.75
N GLU A 1176 -7.32 31.48 41.78
CA GLU A 1176 -6.30 30.50 41.34
C GLU A 1176 -5.14 31.18 40.60
N LEU A 1177 -5.43 32.12 39.69
CA LEU A 1177 -4.42 32.95 39.01
C LEU A 1177 -3.52 33.71 39.99
N ARG A 1178 -4.10 34.28 41.05
CA ARG A 1178 -3.33 34.97 42.13
C ARG A 1178 -2.55 34.01 43.03
N ALA A 1179 -2.80 32.70 42.96
CA ALA A 1179 -2.01 31.68 43.65
C ALA A 1179 -0.86 31.10 42.79
N THR A 1180 -1.00 31.07 41.46
CA THR A 1180 0.07 30.70 40.50
C THR A 1180 1.16 31.76 40.36
N SER A 1181 2.37 31.34 39.94
CA SER A 1181 3.47 32.23 39.60
C SER A 1181 3.24 32.94 38.25
N PRO A 1182 3.89 34.08 37.96
CA PRO A 1182 3.65 34.85 36.74
C PRO A 1182 3.76 34.04 35.44
N ALA A 1183 4.77 33.16 35.33
CA ALA A 1183 4.98 32.31 34.15
C ALA A 1183 3.93 31.18 33.98
N GLU A 1184 3.15 30.87 35.01
CA GLU A 1184 2.08 29.87 34.96
C GLU A 1184 0.71 30.48 34.66
N ARG A 1185 0.51 31.77 34.99
CA ARG A 1185 -0.77 32.48 34.79
C ARG A 1185 -1.19 32.54 33.32
N GLU A 1186 -0.25 32.85 32.42
CA GLU A 1186 -0.51 32.93 30.99
C GLU A 1186 -0.96 31.57 30.42
N LYS A 1187 -0.27 30.49 30.80
CA LYS A 1187 -0.63 29.12 30.43
C LYS A 1187 -1.97 28.67 30.99
N LEU A 1188 -2.33 29.13 32.20
CA LEU A 1188 -3.65 28.88 32.80
C LEU A 1188 -4.77 29.59 32.02
N LEU A 1189 -4.54 30.85 31.61
CA LEU A 1189 -5.47 31.64 30.80
C LEU A 1189 -5.65 31.04 29.40
N GLU A 1190 -4.57 30.60 28.75
CA GLU A 1190 -4.63 29.86 27.47
C GLU A 1190 -5.46 28.57 27.60
N THR A 1191 -5.18 27.76 28.63
CA THR A 1191 -5.91 26.50 28.91
C THR A 1191 -7.41 26.73 29.17
N LEU A 1192 -7.78 27.89 29.72
CA LEU A 1192 -9.17 28.28 29.97
C LEU A 1192 -9.88 28.87 28.74
N GLY A 1193 -9.18 29.05 27.62
CA GLY A 1193 -9.71 29.59 26.36
C GLY A 1193 -9.86 31.12 26.35
N VAL A 1194 -9.04 31.85 27.12
CA VAL A 1194 -9.10 33.31 27.19
C VAL A 1194 -8.42 33.93 25.95
N PRO A 1195 -9.08 34.83 25.19
CA PRO A 1195 -8.46 35.54 24.07
C PRO A 1195 -7.20 36.33 24.47
N PRO A 1196 -6.15 36.43 23.63
CA PRO A 1196 -4.86 37.02 24.03
C PRO A 1196 -4.92 38.48 24.49
N ASP A 1197 -5.82 39.28 23.91
CA ASP A 1197 -6.06 40.67 24.27
C ASP A 1197 -6.70 40.82 25.67
N ILE A 1198 -7.63 39.93 26.02
CA ILE A 1198 -8.24 39.87 27.35
C ILE A 1198 -7.25 39.27 28.37
N SER A 1199 -6.47 38.26 27.96
CA SER A 1199 -5.40 37.65 28.77
C SER A 1199 -4.36 38.69 29.21
N ALA A 1200 -3.85 39.49 28.26
CA ALA A 1200 -2.90 40.57 28.53
C ALA A 1200 -3.46 41.63 29.50
N ALA A 1201 -4.74 42.00 29.36
CA ALA A 1201 -5.39 42.96 30.27
C ALA A 1201 -5.52 42.42 31.70
N ILE A 1202 -5.80 41.11 31.87
CA ILE A 1202 -5.86 40.45 33.18
C ILE A 1202 -4.48 40.38 33.82
N LEU A 1203 -3.44 40.00 33.07
CA LEU A 1203 -2.07 39.92 33.58
C LEU A 1203 -1.55 41.31 34.02
N GLN A 1204 -1.73 42.34 33.19
CA GLN A 1204 -1.22 43.69 33.46
C GLN A 1204 -1.78 44.31 34.75
N GLU A 1205 -3.07 44.11 35.07
CA GLU A 1205 -3.66 44.67 36.29
C GLU A 1205 -3.30 43.85 37.54
N LEU A 1206 -2.97 42.56 37.39
CA LEU A 1206 -2.43 41.73 38.48
C LEU A 1206 -0.99 42.10 38.84
N GLU A 1207 -0.11 42.35 37.86
CA GLU A 1207 1.26 42.82 38.13
C GLU A 1207 1.27 44.17 38.88
N LYS A 1208 0.38 45.09 38.49
CA LYS A 1208 0.11 46.36 39.17
C LYS A 1208 -0.25 46.22 40.65
N GLU A 1209 -0.88 45.10 41.05
CA GLU A 1209 -1.24 44.82 42.45
C GLU A 1209 -0.01 44.32 43.25
N GLU A 1210 0.94 43.67 42.58
CA GLU A 1210 2.16 43.14 43.20
C GLU A 1210 3.24 44.21 43.38
N GLU A 1211 3.43 45.11 42.40
CA GLU A 1211 4.39 46.21 42.51
C GLU A 1211 4.11 47.13 43.72
N GLN A 1212 2.83 47.44 43.97
CA GLN A 1212 2.41 48.31 45.08
C GLN A 1212 2.74 47.74 46.47
N LYS A 1213 3.06 46.45 46.60
CA LYS A 1213 3.34 45.77 47.88
C LYS A 1213 4.82 45.66 48.24
N GLN A 1214 5.74 46.10 47.37
CA GLN A 1214 7.18 45.91 47.61
C GLN A 1214 7.86 46.75 48.73
N PRO A 1215 7.37 47.92 49.20
CA PRO A 1215 8.15 48.79 50.11
C PRO A 1215 8.58 48.17 51.46
N GLU A 1216 7.75 47.35 52.12
CA GLU A 1216 7.94 47.05 53.55
C GLU A 1216 9.00 45.97 53.89
N LYS A 1217 9.42 45.13 52.94
CA LYS A 1217 10.23 43.93 53.27
C LYS A 1217 11.72 44.18 53.53
N ARG A 1218 12.27 45.38 53.27
CA ARG A 1218 13.73 45.63 53.37
C ARG A 1218 14.29 45.78 54.80
N THR A 1219 13.48 46.05 55.81
CA THR A 1219 13.98 46.54 57.12
C THR A 1219 14.36 45.46 58.15
N ARG A 1220 14.07 44.16 57.91
CA ARG A 1220 14.08 43.14 58.98
C ARG A 1220 15.19 42.07 58.94
N LYS A 1221 16.07 42.04 57.92
CA LYS A 1221 17.05 40.95 57.70
C LYS A 1221 18.50 41.27 58.09
N ARG A 1222 18.74 42.12 59.11
CA ARG A 1222 20.11 42.56 59.51
C ARG A 1222 20.43 42.51 61.01
N ARG A 1223 19.81 41.60 61.79
CA ARG A 1223 20.14 41.40 63.23
C ARG A 1223 19.73 40.03 63.81
N LYS A 1224 20.47 38.94 63.52
CA LYS A 1224 20.55 37.70 64.35
C LYS A 1224 21.50 36.61 63.76
N THR A 1225 22.82 36.83 63.80
CA THR A 1225 23.82 35.73 63.71
C THR A 1225 25.21 36.21 64.19
N ARG A 1226 25.47 36.11 65.49
CA ARG A 1226 26.79 36.18 66.17
C ARG A 1226 26.57 35.72 67.63
N GLU A 1227 27.61 35.18 68.27
CA GLU A 1227 27.57 34.51 69.60
C GLU A 1227 26.85 33.13 69.50
N VAL A 1228 27.34 31.99 70.00
CA VAL A 1228 28.55 31.58 70.76
C VAL A 1228 29.00 30.25 70.13
N ALA A 1229 30.19 30.10 69.52
CA ALA A 1229 31.54 29.83 70.08
C ALA A 1229 31.76 28.41 70.66
N GLU A 1230 32.90 27.80 70.30
CA GLU A 1230 33.45 26.54 70.81
C GLU A 1230 35.00 26.72 70.88
N GLU A 1231 35.70 26.01 71.77
CA GLU A 1231 37.08 26.33 72.17
C GLU A 1231 38.17 25.40 71.58
N GLU A 1232 39.33 25.98 71.30
CA GLU A 1232 40.59 25.34 70.83
C GLU A 1232 41.53 25.11 72.04
N PRO A 1233 42.34 24.03 72.11
CA PRO A 1233 43.77 24.09 71.69
C PRO A 1233 44.25 22.79 70.97
N LYS A 1234 45.20 22.74 70.03
CA LYS A 1234 46.57 23.31 69.78
C LYS A 1234 47.76 22.45 70.24
N GLU A 1235 48.63 22.14 69.27
CA GLU A 1235 50.12 22.12 69.26
C GLU A 1235 50.52 22.09 67.76
N GLU A 1236 51.24 23.07 67.20
CA GLU A 1236 52.72 23.19 67.05
C GLU A 1236 53.35 22.09 66.14
N GLU A 1237 54.22 22.37 65.15
CA GLU A 1237 54.89 23.58 64.62
C GLU A 1237 54.67 23.71 63.06
N GLN A 1238 55.31 24.52 62.19
CA GLN A 1238 56.49 25.41 62.24
C GLN A 1238 56.37 26.67 61.31
N ALA A 1239 57.22 26.80 60.27
CA ALA A 1239 57.43 27.99 59.43
C ALA A 1239 57.43 27.66 57.92
N GLY A 1240 57.30 28.61 56.97
CA GLY A 1240 57.27 30.08 57.13
C GLY A 1240 56.83 30.87 55.88
N LYS A 1241 56.86 32.20 56.02
CA LYS A 1241 56.46 33.30 55.08
C LYS A 1241 57.62 33.69 54.11
N PRO A 1242 57.57 34.69 53.18
CA PRO A 1242 56.73 35.93 53.13
C PRO A 1242 56.01 36.21 51.77
N GLU A 1243 54.88 36.95 51.68
CA GLU A 1243 54.65 38.43 51.43
C GLU A 1243 54.90 38.87 49.95
N GLU A 1244 54.32 39.93 49.37
CA GLU A 1244 53.58 41.11 49.89
C GLU A 1244 52.69 41.81 48.81
N GLY A 1245 51.71 42.63 49.21
CA GLY A 1245 51.17 43.83 48.50
C GLY A 1245 50.40 43.69 47.16
N GLY A 1246 49.57 44.66 46.71
CA GLY A 1246 49.04 45.89 47.37
C GLY A 1246 48.84 47.08 46.39
N GLY A 1247 47.69 47.77 46.42
CA GLY A 1247 47.34 48.97 45.60
C GLY A 1247 46.48 48.63 44.35
N GLU A 1248 45.42 49.36 43.94
CA GLU A 1248 45.12 50.82 43.87
C GLU A 1248 45.94 51.57 42.79
N GLY A 1249 45.41 52.50 41.99
CA GLY A 1249 44.02 53.01 41.82
C GLY A 1249 44.01 54.36 41.04
N GLU A 1250 42.83 54.82 40.57
CA GLU A 1250 42.54 56.22 40.11
C GLU A 1250 43.27 56.74 38.82
N VAL A 1251 42.88 57.80 38.07
CA VAL A 1251 41.68 58.69 38.00
C VAL A 1251 41.54 59.38 36.60
N GLU A 1252 40.32 59.82 36.24
CA GLU A 1252 39.83 60.80 35.19
C GLU A 1252 40.58 61.05 33.84
N GLY A 1253 39.92 61.46 32.74
CA GLY A 1253 38.48 61.63 32.45
C GLY A 1253 38.14 62.68 31.36
N LYS A 1254 36.91 62.61 30.79
CA LYS A 1254 36.21 63.61 29.91
C LYS A 1254 36.77 63.82 28.48
N SER A 1255 35.97 64.09 27.43
CA SER A 1255 34.49 64.18 27.27
C SER A 1255 34.00 64.21 25.80
N GLY A 1256 32.91 63.46 25.51
CA GLY A 1256 31.80 63.85 24.59
C GLY A 1256 31.96 63.72 23.05
N GLU A 1257 30.89 63.54 22.26
CA GLU A 1257 29.49 63.15 22.56
C GLU A 1257 28.70 62.73 21.27
N SER A 1258 27.55 62.07 21.46
CA SER A 1258 26.40 61.83 20.53
C SER A 1258 26.37 60.61 19.57
N THR A 1259 25.43 59.69 19.91
CA THR A 1259 24.50 58.88 19.05
C THR A 1259 25.03 57.98 17.91
N GLY A 1260 24.58 56.73 17.70
CA GLY A 1260 23.49 55.90 18.29
C GLY A 1260 22.61 55.27 17.18
N GLY A 1261 21.99 54.07 17.26
CA GLY A 1261 21.99 52.95 18.22
C GLY A 1261 21.79 51.60 17.45
N GLU A 1262 22.09 50.42 18.01
CA GLU A 1262 21.19 49.55 18.80
C GLU A 1262 20.07 48.81 18.02
N GLN A 1263 19.73 47.54 18.29
CA GLN A 1263 20.54 46.37 18.73
C GLN A 1263 19.72 45.06 18.55
N ASN A 1264 20.43 43.93 18.43
CA ASN A 1264 19.95 42.52 18.51
C ASN A 1264 18.80 42.10 17.57
#